data_AF-A0A0A2F5E8-F1
#
_entry.id   AF-A0A0A2F5E8-F1
#
_cell.length_a   1.000
_cell.length_b   1.000
_cell.length_c   1.000
_cell.angle_alpha   90.00
_cell.angle_beta   90.00
_cell.angle_gamma   90.00
#
_symmetry.space_group_name_H-M   'P 1'
#
loop_
_entity.id
_entity.type
_entity.pdbx_description
1 polymer ?
#
loop_
_entity_poly.entity_id
_entity_poly.type
_entity_poly.pdbx_seq_one_letter_code
_entity_poly.pdbx_strand_id
1 'polypeptide(L)'
;MKQRSILSYLAFGLCLLLAWSGWAGPIGREQAMRLAERYVQIDRAGELRLAEGEKKGGLKPTYYIFNDTDRSGFVIISGDDTTIPVLGYSDKGQVHLNRLPEQLSGLLKRHQKQVDALRSTAVTPGLPSPTPKPNPKAIRGPLTKSLWDQDKPFNDQAPIIGKERTVTGCVATAISQVMYYHKWPERGKGKHTYTPRTGSIGELSADFEQSVYDWANMIDSYTFDWKWNNDTRTYDKEGHWTEAQGKAVAKLMSDVGIAVNMNYRRSRDGGSGAYMHDAARALKKHFSYHVRHLSRNESPNQLFLSLIQQELDLDNPIIMSGAQNDAGHAWVIDGYDENGYLHTNWGWGGTSNGYFALSFMSPPILGHGGGDGGFNQGQDIILVRPDREGHEPFPIQERRYSFFGDGGLSFRSEITDLDQDKIGLMLTNLSTNASDLYRGDLSISLRDASGQEIMLSQTNLDLTGISRGSYFTSLLTSITLDPMPADGTYTLRAVCREIIEPDTNVDVPNAQPWLEVEYGEPLSIEINQGRITLPTIPTEINLSLSKEPKQTTLFWSNHQTSLQLSISNSTRFTTDYGYIVVELSRAGVSVDKMRSEGYQFFDHSTFDGIITFHQTPSSSLAAGIYDVTFSFLVPSKTVHYTDGTSQTIPERSYPINNPFGTYKLEILDANQKPILTYRPNRNSNLDTPESGTKDLEIRLNDELWTEEELDLKQLDSSTLSIACEIENVGAESFTGSLRYDLVDVELGQRYPLGATGELTIHKHRSVDISKTKINIPKSAFEPIPLGRTYELHLTANIAGVDRDVWATGTYRRTLKLKQGGTPTPPKTYYKVTLTSNEGGRISIPDVQLSAVEAKKELRVIVEPEIGYELASLTAGGKDIKDTKTFVVEGDTEVIAQFTKKVYRVTQKVEGQGSIKISGADKLEAVTHGTQLSIQASPAEGYELASLTAGGTDIKATKTFIVERDTEVIAQFTKKVYRVTQKVEGQGSIKISGADKLEAVPHGARLSVQASPAEGYELASLTAGGTDIKDTKTFVVEGDTEVIAQFAKKVYRVTQKVEGQGSIKISGADKLEAVPHGMQLSVQASPAEGYELASLTAGGTEIKATRTFVVERDTEVIAQFAKKVYRVDVPNALEHATLRVEGAQDLSAVEYGTELTLIITPQASYLIDEVKVNNRPLDAPYRFSVTEQCTVEITIKQDTGLTDIAGAEALIYPNPASHFVIIKHVSPSTPLRLRTLDGRVVRQAAMPEANEFRWSVADLGRGLYIIEIGLQAYKLILE
;
A
#
# COMPACT_ATOMS: atom_id res chain seq x y z
N MET A 1 -35.45 61.23 11.91
CA MET A 1 -34.15 60.54 11.94
C MET A 1 -34.38 59.02 11.85
N LYS A 2 -34.88 58.40 10.77
CA LYS A 2 -34.75 58.63 9.31
C LYS A 2 -33.36 58.42 8.68
N GLN A 3 -32.50 57.57 9.27
CA GLN A 3 -31.29 57.11 8.57
C GLN A 3 -30.75 55.70 8.97
N ARG A 4 -31.48 54.92 9.79
CA ARG A 4 -31.07 53.56 10.23
C ARG A 4 -31.90 52.39 9.67
N SER A 5 -32.99 52.66 8.95
CA SER A 5 -33.93 51.63 8.45
C SER A 5 -33.69 51.18 7.01
N ILE A 6 -32.62 51.66 6.34
CA ILE A 6 -32.35 51.38 4.92
C ILE A 6 -31.23 50.34 4.73
N LEU A 7 -30.20 50.32 5.60
CA LEU A 7 -29.11 49.35 5.50
C LEU A 7 -29.58 47.90 5.72
N SER A 8 -30.55 47.66 6.61
CA SER A 8 -31.03 46.30 6.91
C SER A 8 -31.68 45.61 5.71
N TYR A 9 -32.38 46.35 4.84
CA TYR A 9 -32.99 45.78 3.63
C TYR A 9 -31.98 45.59 2.49
N LEU A 10 -30.98 46.46 2.38
CA LEU A 10 -29.88 46.29 1.42
C LEU A 10 -28.98 45.09 1.77
N ALA A 11 -28.71 44.85 3.06
CA ALA A 11 -27.99 43.66 3.50
C ALA A 11 -28.76 42.36 3.18
N PHE A 12 -30.08 42.33 3.42
CA PHE A 12 -30.90 41.15 3.12
C PHE A 12 -31.03 40.89 1.61
N GLY A 13 -31.14 41.94 0.79
CA GLY A 13 -31.21 41.82 -0.67
C GLY A 13 -29.90 41.32 -1.31
N LEU A 14 -28.74 41.72 -0.77
CA LEU A 14 -27.44 41.34 -1.36
C LEU A 14 -27.04 39.89 -1.06
N CYS A 15 -27.41 39.36 0.12
CA CYS A 15 -27.19 37.95 0.46
C CYS A 15 -28.05 36.98 -0.39
N LEU A 16 -29.20 37.44 -0.91
CA LEU A 16 -30.09 36.64 -1.77
C LEU A 16 -29.64 36.56 -3.24
N LEU A 17 -28.59 37.29 -3.64
CA LEU A 17 -28.04 37.25 -5.01
C LEU A 17 -26.69 36.52 -5.14
N LEU A 18 -26.18 35.94 -4.05
CA LEU A 18 -25.03 35.02 -4.06
C LEU A 18 -25.43 33.56 -3.73
N ALA A 19 -26.73 33.29 -3.65
CA ALA A 19 -27.29 31.95 -3.51
C ALA A 19 -27.77 31.39 -4.87
N TRP A 20 -26.91 31.43 -5.89
CA TRP A 20 -27.03 30.47 -6.99
C TRP A 20 -26.60 29.10 -6.46
N SER A 21 -27.58 28.33 -6.00
CA SER A 21 -27.42 26.89 -5.87
C SER A 21 -27.00 26.34 -7.23
N GLY A 22 -25.82 25.70 -7.28
CA GLY A 22 -25.42 24.91 -8.44
C GLY A 22 -26.29 23.67 -8.50
N TRP A 23 -27.35 23.71 -9.31
CA TRP A 23 -28.08 22.50 -9.70
C TRP A 23 -27.15 21.68 -10.59
N ALA A 24 -26.54 20.63 -10.03
CA ALA A 24 -25.84 19.63 -10.82
C ALA A 24 -26.81 18.94 -11.79
N GLY A 25 -26.29 18.49 -12.92
CA GLY A 25 -27.08 17.96 -14.03
C GLY A 25 -26.30 17.92 -15.34
N PRO A 26 -26.98 18.06 -16.50
CA PRO A 26 -26.36 17.93 -17.81
C PRO A 26 -25.28 18.97 -18.09
N ILE A 27 -24.02 18.54 -18.11
CA ILE A 27 -22.92 19.40 -18.53
C ILE A 27 -22.87 19.44 -20.07
N GLY A 28 -22.93 20.65 -20.62
CA GLY A 28 -22.84 20.87 -22.07
C GLY A 28 -21.40 20.74 -22.58
N ARG A 29 -21.23 20.55 -23.89
CA ARG A 29 -19.91 20.40 -24.55
C ARG A 29 -18.92 21.49 -24.15
N GLU A 30 -19.35 22.75 -24.03
CA GLU A 30 -18.52 23.86 -23.55
C GLU A 30 -17.98 23.69 -22.11
N GLN A 31 -18.72 23.02 -21.22
CA GLN A 31 -18.31 22.74 -19.84
C GLN A 31 -17.41 21.50 -19.80
N ALA A 32 -17.73 20.47 -20.57
CA ALA A 32 -16.89 19.30 -20.73
C ALA A 32 -15.53 19.65 -21.37
N MET A 33 -15.52 20.55 -22.36
CA MET A 33 -14.32 21.10 -23.00
C MET A 33 -13.41 21.82 -21.98
N ARG A 34 -13.96 22.57 -21.02
CA ARG A 34 -13.20 23.20 -19.91
C ARG A 34 -12.68 22.22 -18.84
N LEU A 35 -13.17 20.97 -18.84
CA LEU A 35 -12.59 19.88 -18.07
C LEU A 35 -11.51 19.16 -18.89
N ALA A 36 -11.74 18.96 -20.19
CA ALA A 36 -10.79 18.35 -21.11
C ALA A 36 -9.53 19.19 -21.37
N GLU A 37 -9.64 20.53 -21.35
CA GLU A 37 -8.53 21.51 -21.39
C GLU A 37 -7.51 21.33 -20.23
N ARG A 38 -7.74 20.38 -19.32
CA ARG A 38 -6.85 20.00 -18.20
C ARG A 38 -6.11 18.67 -18.41
N TYR A 39 -6.27 18.05 -19.59
CA TYR A 39 -5.77 16.72 -19.94
C TYR A 39 -5.26 16.63 -21.38
N VAL A 40 -5.90 17.32 -22.34
CA VAL A 40 -5.52 17.35 -23.77
C VAL A 40 -5.67 18.77 -24.36
N GLN A 41 -4.95 19.06 -25.45
CA GLN A 41 -5.22 20.22 -26.30
C GLN A 41 -6.37 19.89 -27.26
N ILE A 42 -7.22 20.87 -27.61
CA ILE A 42 -8.46 20.61 -28.35
C ILE A 42 -8.74 21.68 -29.40
N ASP A 43 -9.34 21.29 -30.55
CA ASP A 43 -9.84 22.24 -31.55
C ASP A 43 -11.07 22.98 -31.00
N ARG A 44 -10.80 24.04 -30.23
CA ARG A 44 -11.81 24.91 -29.63
C ARG A 44 -12.76 25.49 -30.68
N ALA A 45 -12.32 25.70 -31.92
CA ALA A 45 -13.17 26.23 -32.98
C ALA A 45 -14.10 25.15 -33.57
N GLY A 46 -13.63 23.91 -33.72
CA GLY A 46 -14.45 22.73 -34.03
C GLY A 46 -15.47 22.43 -32.93
N GLU A 47 -15.01 22.32 -31.69
CA GLU A 47 -15.84 21.96 -30.54
C GLU A 47 -16.93 22.99 -30.24
N LEU A 48 -16.65 24.30 -30.38
CA LEU A 48 -17.68 25.34 -30.25
C LEU A 48 -18.73 25.27 -31.38
N ARG A 49 -18.35 24.91 -32.61
CA ARG A 49 -19.29 24.70 -33.72
C ARG A 49 -20.18 23.47 -33.48
N LEU A 50 -19.64 22.41 -32.90
CA LEU A 50 -20.42 21.24 -32.47
C LEU A 50 -21.38 21.61 -31.33
N ALA A 51 -20.92 22.39 -30.33
CA ALA A 51 -21.75 22.85 -29.23
C ALA A 51 -22.93 23.74 -29.70
N GLU A 52 -22.71 24.60 -30.70
CA GLU A 52 -23.78 25.34 -31.36
C GLU A 52 -24.79 24.44 -32.10
N GLY A 53 -24.31 23.35 -32.72
CA GLY A 53 -25.16 22.34 -33.36
C GLY A 53 -26.03 21.59 -32.34
N GLU A 54 -25.44 21.13 -31.25
CA GLU A 54 -26.13 20.43 -30.15
C GLU A 54 -27.17 21.34 -29.48
N LYS A 55 -26.84 22.62 -29.23
CA LYS A 55 -27.76 23.65 -28.73
C LYS A 55 -28.96 23.87 -29.66
N LYS A 56 -28.81 23.71 -30.98
CA LYS A 56 -29.90 23.84 -31.98
C LYS A 56 -30.69 22.54 -32.16
N GLY A 57 -30.07 21.38 -31.95
CA GLY A 57 -30.71 20.06 -32.05
C GLY A 57 -31.39 19.55 -30.78
N GLY A 58 -31.19 20.21 -29.63
CA GLY A 58 -31.75 19.79 -28.34
C GLY A 58 -31.08 18.57 -27.69
N LEU A 59 -30.00 18.06 -28.30
CA LEU A 59 -29.25 16.91 -27.83
C LEU A 59 -28.44 17.25 -26.57
N LYS A 60 -28.42 16.31 -25.62
CA LYS A 60 -27.54 16.34 -24.44
C LYS A 60 -26.66 15.09 -24.47
N PRO A 61 -25.42 15.13 -24.99
CA PRO A 61 -24.52 13.99 -24.94
C PRO A 61 -24.30 13.50 -23.52
N THR A 62 -24.22 12.17 -23.33
CA THR A 62 -24.13 11.51 -22.02
C THR A 62 -22.69 11.26 -21.56
N TYR A 63 -21.75 11.42 -22.48
CA TYR A 63 -20.32 11.59 -22.27
C TYR A 63 -19.77 12.41 -23.44
N TYR A 64 -18.56 12.91 -23.30
CA TYR A 64 -17.78 13.57 -24.35
C TYR A 64 -16.41 12.92 -24.42
N ILE A 65 -15.93 12.67 -25.63
CA ILE A 65 -14.58 12.17 -25.86
C ILE A 65 -13.82 13.21 -26.65
N PHE A 66 -12.75 13.72 -26.05
CA PHE A 66 -11.84 14.68 -26.67
C PHE A 66 -10.51 13.97 -26.91
N ASN A 67 -10.14 13.78 -28.17
CA ASN A 67 -8.78 13.42 -28.54
C ASN A 67 -7.94 14.69 -28.66
N ASP A 68 -6.62 14.59 -28.50
CA ASP A 68 -5.75 15.75 -28.73
C ASP A 68 -5.80 16.21 -30.21
N THR A 69 -5.51 17.49 -30.45
CA THR A 69 -5.32 18.09 -31.77
C THR A 69 -4.29 17.39 -32.65
N ASP A 70 -3.20 16.86 -32.06
CA ASP A 70 -2.21 16.02 -32.74
C ASP A 70 -2.49 14.51 -32.59
N ARG A 71 -3.59 14.16 -31.93
CA ARG A 71 -4.06 12.80 -31.62
C ARG A 71 -3.09 11.99 -30.76
N SER A 72 -2.21 12.67 -30.01
CA SER A 72 -1.29 12.04 -29.06
C SER A 72 -1.99 11.41 -27.86
N GLY A 73 -3.04 12.05 -27.31
CA GLY A 73 -3.79 11.57 -26.14
C GLY A 73 -5.32 11.68 -26.28
N PHE A 74 -6.04 11.31 -25.22
CA PHE A 74 -7.50 11.44 -25.13
C PHE A 74 -8.00 11.65 -23.69
N VAL A 75 -9.20 12.20 -23.55
CA VAL A 75 -9.95 12.26 -22.28
C VAL A 75 -11.45 12.01 -22.50
N ILE A 76 -12.02 11.21 -21.61
CA ILE A 76 -13.44 10.86 -21.56
C ILE A 76 -14.05 11.62 -20.37
N ILE A 77 -14.90 12.59 -20.68
CA ILE A 77 -15.61 13.44 -19.72
C ILE A 77 -17.07 12.96 -19.63
N SER A 78 -17.66 13.00 -18.44
CA SER A 78 -19.09 12.67 -18.29
C SER A 78 -20.01 13.68 -18.99
N GLY A 79 -21.24 13.27 -19.28
CA GLY A 79 -22.33 14.18 -19.66
C GLY A 79 -23.01 14.85 -18.46
N ASP A 80 -22.72 14.44 -17.22
CA ASP A 80 -23.46 14.88 -16.03
C ASP A 80 -22.55 15.03 -14.81
N ASP A 81 -22.58 16.19 -14.15
CA ASP A 81 -21.77 16.44 -12.93
C ASP A 81 -22.43 15.91 -11.64
N THR A 82 -23.54 15.18 -11.77
CA THR A 82 -24.05 14.21 -10.78
C THR A 82 -23.22 12.92 -10.73
N THR A 83 -22.32 12.70 -11.71
CA THR A 83 -21.39 11.56 -11.76
C THR A 83 -19.93 12.02 -11.61
N ILE A 84 -18.96 11.11 -11.68
CA ILE A 84 -17.54 11.47 -11.67
C ILE A 84 -17.23 12.27 -12.95
N PRO A 85 -16.70 13.51 -12.87
CA PRO A 85 -16.59 14.37 -14.06
C PRO A 85 -15.66 13.84 -15.14
N VAL A 86 -14.59 13.13 -14.76
CA VAL A 86 -13.63 12.49 -15.67
C VAL A 86 -13.77 10.98 -15.49
N LEU A 87 -13.93 10.24 -16.58
CA LEU A 87 -14.18 8.81 -16.55
C LEU A 87 -12.87 8.04 -16.75
N GLY A 88 -12.06 8.51 -17.69
CA GLY A 88 -10.67 8.13 -17.87
C GLY A 88 -9.96 9.03 -18.88
N TYR A 89 -8.63 8.99 -18.89
CA TYR A 89 -7.79 9.77 -19.78
C TYR A 89 -6.49 9.03 -20.12
N SER A 90 -5.81 9.44 -21.18
CA SER A 90 -4.47 8.98 -21.51
C SER A 90 -3.66 10.08 -22.18
N ASP A 91 -2.37 10.12 -21.89
CA ASP A 91 -1.38 10.93 -22.62
C ASP A 91 -0.94 10.26 -23.94
N LYS A 92 -1.47 9.06 -24.24
CA LYS A 92 -1.06 8.20 -25.37
C LYS A 92 -2.25 7.59 -26.11
N GLY A 93 -2.19 7.65 -27.44
CA GLY A 93 -3.19 7.12 -28.36
C GLY A 93 -4.44 8.00 -28.47
N GLN A 94 -5.40 7.55 -29.28
CA GLN A 94 -6.65 8.25 -29.54
C GLN A 94 -7.83 7.28 -29.52
N VAL A 95 -9.01 7.76 -29.13
CA VAL A 95 -10.25 6.98 -29.18
C VAL A 95 -10.94 7.19 -30.53
N HIS A 96 -10.98 6.11 -31.32
CA HIS A 96 -11.71 6.08 -32.58
C HIS A 96 -13.16 5.60 -32.35
N LEU A 97 -14.14 6.51 -32.38
CA LEU A 97 -15.57 6.17 -32.21
C LEU A 97 -16.06 5.06 -33.16
N ASN A 98 -15.54 5.01 -34.39
CA ASN A 98 -15.91 4.03 -35.41
C ASN A 98 -15.11 2.71 -35.31
N ARG A 99 -14.18 2.60 -34.35
CA ARG A 99 -13.31 1.44 -34.09
C ARG A 99 -12.99 1.30 -32.60
N LEU A 100 -13.99 1.52 -31.74
CA LEU A 100 -13.86 1.25 -30.32
C LEU A 100 -13.62 -0.26 -30.12
N PRO A 101 -12.65 -0.66 -29.28
CA PRO A 101 -12.66 -2.01 -28.72
C PRO A 101 -14.04 -2.30 -28.14
N GLU A 102 -14.59 -3.48 -28.41
CA GLU A 102 -15.94 -3.91 -28.02
C GLU A 102 -16.22 -3.65 -26.52
N GLN A 103 -15.19 -3.86 -25.72
CA GLN A 103 -15.13 -3.69 -24.27
C GLN A 103 -15.23 -2.21 -23.85
N LEU A 104 -14.43 -1.31 -24.47
CA LEU A 104 -14.55 0.14 -24.24
C LEU A 104 -15.89 0.69 -24.78
N SER A 105 -16.37 0.16 -25.91
CA SER A 105 -17.69 0.48 -26.45
C SER A 105 -18.79 0.15 -25.43
N GLY A 106 -18.71 -1.02 -24.80
CA GLY A 106 -19.60 -1.41 -23.71
C GLY A 106 -19.54 -0.45 -22.52
N LEU A 107 -18.33 -0.13 -22.04
CA LEU A 107 -18.10 0.80 -20.92
C LEU A 107 -18.78 2.16 -21.14
N LEU A 108 -18.59 2.75 -22.34
CA LEU A 108 -19.23 4.00 -22.75
C LEU A 108 -20.76 3.89 -22.87
N LYS A 109 -21.28 2.81 -23.47
CA LYS A 109 -22.73 2.54 -23.56
C LYS A 109 -23.41 2.40 -22.19
N ARG A 110 -22.70 1.91 -21.16
CA ARG A 110 -23.23 1.79 -19.79
C ARG A 110 -23.21 3.11 -19.03
N HIS A 111 -22.16 3.92 -19.17
CA HIS A 111 -22.16 5.30 -18.66
C HIS A 111 -23.27 6.15 -19.30
N GLN A 112 -23.51 5.95 -20.60
CA GLN A 112 -24.64 6.55 -21.29
C GLN A 112 -25.98 6.25 -20.60
N LYS A 113 -26.29 4.96 -20.35
CA LYS A 113 -27.50 4.56 -19.63
C LYS A 113 -27.58 5.14 -18.20
N GLN A 114 -26.45 5.23 -17.48
CA GLN A 114 -26.40 5.83 -16.15
C GLN A 114 -26.80 7.30 -16.19
N VAL A 115 -26.22 8.07 -17.11
CA VAL A 115 -26.52 9.50 -17.27
C VAL A 115 -27.93 9.74 -17.80
N ASP A 116 -28.43 8.91 -18.73
CA ASP A 116 -29.82 9.02 -19.19
C ASP A 116 -30.84 8.78 -18.05
N ALA A 117 -30.56 7.86 -17.11
CA ALA A 117 -31.39 7.62 -15.93
C ALA A 117 -31.30 8.74 -14.87
N LEU A 118 -30.12 9.34 -14.67
CA LEU A 118 -29.95 10.51 -13.80
C LEU A 118 -30.68 11.74 -14.34
N ARG A 119 -30.82 11.84 -15.66
CA ARG A 119 -31.50 12.96 -16.35
C ARG A 119 -33.00 12.81 -16.49
N SER A 120 -33.54 11.60 -16.33
CA SER A 120 -34.99 11.36 -16.27
C SER A 120 -35.57 11.60 -14.87
N THR A 121 -34.74 11.77 -13.84
CA THR A 121 -35.15 11.91 -12.45
C THR A 121 -34.85 13.31 -11.89
N ALA A 122 -35.79 13.89 -11.14
CA ALA A 122 -35.66 15.25 -10.57
C ALA A 122 -34.87 15.24 -9.24
N VAL A 123 -33.63 14.76 -9.27
CA VAL A 123 -32.79 14.57 -8.08
C VAL A 123 -32.18 15.89 -7.61
N THR A 124 -32.18 16.13 -6.30
CA THR A 124 -31.37 17.20 -5.67
C THR A 124 -29.96 16.68 -5.39
N PRO A 125 -28.87 17.35 -5.82
CA PRO A 125 -27.54 16.74 -5.81
C PRO A 125 -26.85 16.76 -4.44
N GLY A 126 -26.09 15.71 -4.14
CA GLY A 126 -25.04 15.74 -3.13
C GLY A 126 -23.75 16.35 -3.70
N LEU A 127 -23.26 17.43 -3.07
CA LEU A 127 -21.96 18.02 -3.37
C LEU A 127 -20.83 17.31 -2.59
N PRO A 128 -19.58 17.34 -3.08
CA PRO A 128 -19.16 17.15 -4.46
C PRO A 128 -18.08 16.04 -4.56
N SER A 129 -17.90 15.44 -5.75
CA SER A 129 -16.65 14.73 -6.03
C SER A 129 -15.49 15.74 -5.95
N PRO A 130 -14.36 15.46 -5.27
CA PRO A 130 -13.26 16.42 -5.16
C PRO A 130 -12.76 16.76 -6.56
N THR A 131 -12.80 18.05 -6.92
CA THR A 131 -12.52 18.52 -8.28
C THR A 131 -11.14 18.01 -8.72
N PRO A 132 -11.05 17.12 -9.75
CA PRO A 132 -9.78 16.49 -10.09
C PRO A 132 -8.69 17.51 -10.36
N LYS A 133 -7.49 17.26 -9.82
CA LYS A 133 -6.30 18.10 -10.06
C LYS A 133 -6.08 18.20 -11.57
N PRO A 134 -5.95 19.42 -12.14
CA PRO A 134 -5.63 19.58 -13.55
C PRO A 134 -4.21 19.09 -13.83
N ASN A 135 -3.99 18.45 -14.99
CA ASN A 135 -2.73 17.81 -15.36
C ASN A 135 -2.15 16.91 -14.23
N PRO A 136 -2.92 15.92 -13.74
CA PRO A 136 -2.50 15.11 -12.61
C PRO A 136 -1.31 14.22 -12.97
N LYS A 137 -0.39 14.06 -12.03
CA LYS A 137 0.79 13.23 -12.24
C LYS A 137 0.52 11.79 -11.85
N ALA A 138 1.21 10.86 -12.50
CA ALA A 138 1.41 9.53 -11.97
C ALA A 138 2.12 9.64 -10.60
N ILE A 139 1.59 8.96 -9.58
CA ILE A 139 2.31 8.73 -8.33
C ILE A 139 3.21 7.49 -8.50
N ARG A 140 2.69 6.44 -9.13
CA ARG A 140 3.43 5.21 -9.44
C ARG A 140 2.99 4.63 -10.78
N GLY A 141 3.92 3.96 -11.47
CA GLY A 141 3.71 3.43 -12.82
C GLY A 141 3.56 4.50 -13.92
N PRO A 142 3.22 4.11 -15.17
CA PRO A 142 2.96 2.74 -15.61
C PRO A 142 4.21 1.85 -15.51
N LEU A 143 4.05 0.68 -14.89
CA LEU A 143 5.15 -0.28 -14.68
C LEU A 143 5.36 -1.16 -15.92
N THR A 144 4.29 -1.57 -16.60
CA THR A 144 4.39 -2.40 -17.80
C THR A 144 4.71 -1.58 -19.04
N LYS A 145 5.57 -2.13 -19.89
CA LYS A 145 5.91 -1.57 -21.22
C LYS A 145 5.34 -2.39 -22.37
N SER A 146 4.88 -3.61 -22.10
CA SER A 146 4.24 -4.47 -23.08
C SER A 146 2.96 -3.82 -23.60
N LEU A 147 2.92 -3.58 -24.90
CA LEU A 147 1.74 -3.23 -25.69
C LEU A 147 1.33 -4.50 -26.44
N TRP A 148 0.95 -5.53 -25.70
CA TRP A 148 0.66 -6.87 -26.24
C TRP A 148 -0.83 -7.04 -26.56
N ASP A 149 -1.13 -8.03 -27.39
CA ASP A 149 -2.47 -8.29 -27.94
C ASP A 149 -2.77 -9.80 -27.93
N GLN A 150 -3.95 -10.20 -28.41
CA GLN A 150 -4.42 -11.59 -28.43
C GLN A 150 -4.35 -12.27 -29.80
N ASP A 151 -3.97 -11.51 -30.82
CA ASP A 151 -3.93 -11.93 -32.23
C ASP A 151 -2.50 -12.30 -32.66
N LYS A 152 -2.18 -12.34 -33.97
CA LYS A 152 -0.81 -12.62 -34.44
C LYS A 152 0.16 -11.50 -33.98
N PRO A 153 1.37 -11.80 -33.45
CA PRO A 153 2.03 -13.10 -33.34
C PRO A 153 1.71 -13.87 -32.05
N PHE A 154 1.10 -13.23 -31.06
CA PHE A 154 0.80 -13.79 -29.75
C PHE A 154 0.05 -15.13 -29.83
N ASN A 155 -0.85 -15.30 -30.81
CA ASN A 155 -1.58 -16.55 -31.03
C ASN A 155 -0.92 -17.58 -31.97
N ASP A 156 0.30 -17.37 -32.50
CA ASP A 156 0.89 -18.29 -33.51
C ASP A 156 1.10 -19.75 -33.04
N GLN A 157 0.97 -20.02 -31.73
CA GLN A 157 0.97 -21.36 -31.12
C GLN A 157 -0.37 -21.73 -30.44
N ALA A 158 -1.45 -20.98 -30.68
CA ALA A 158 -2.81 -21.32 -30.23
C ALA A 158 -3.52 -22.28 -31.21
N PRO A 159 -4.56 -23.02 -30.78
CA PRO A 159 -5.33 -23.94 -31.64
C PRO A 159 -5.97 -23.31 -32.90
N ILE A 160 -6.42 -24.16 -33.82
CA ILE A 160 -7.11 -23.78 -35.06
C ILE A 160 -8.48 -24.45 -35.10
N ILE A 161 -9.54 -23.65 -35.28
CA ILE A 161 -10.92 -24.12 -35.46
C ILE A 161 -11.28 -23.98 -36.95
N GLY A 162 -11.28 -25.11 -37.66
CA GLY A 162 -11.60 -25.19 -39.10
C GLY A 162 -10.47 -24.63 -39.98
N LYS A 163 -10.49 -23.31 -40.25
CA LYS A 163 -9.45 -22.59 -41.02
C LYS A 163 -8.94 -21.33 -40.30
N GLU A 164 -9.40 -21.08 -39.08
CA GLU A 164 -9.11 -19.85 -38.33
C GLU A 164 -8.46 -20.19 -37.00
N ARG A 165 -7.39 -19.46 -36.68
CA ARG A 165 -6.63 -19.57 -35.45
C ARG A 165 -7.40 -18.90 -34.31
N THR A 166 -7.44 -19.51 -33.12
CA THR A 166 -8.08 -18.91 -31.95
C THR A 166 -7.25 -17.74 -31.40
N VAL A 167 -7.87 -16.83 -30.65
CA VAL A 167 -7.12 -15.79 -29.91
C VAL A 167 -6.46 -16.38 -28.67
N THR A 168 -5.41 -15.75 -28.14
CA THR A 168 -4.74 -16.22 -26.90
C THR A 168 -5.66 -16.26 -25.69
N GLY A 169 -6.56 -15.27 -25.60
CA GLY A 169 -7.42 -15.02 -24.44
C GLY A 169 -6.85 -13.96 -23.51
N CYS A 170 -7.76 -13.16 -22.93
CA CYS A 170 -7.43 -12.02 -22.08
C CYS A 170 -6.63 -12.41 -20.84
N VAL A 171 -7.04 -13.49 -20.15
CA VAL A 171 -6.36 -14.02 -18.96
C VAL A 171 -4.92 -14.42 -19.27
N ALA A 172 -4.68 -15.15 -20.37
CA ALA A 172 -3.33 -15.53 -20.78
C ALA A 172 -2.48 -14.31 -21.15
N THR A 173 -3.08 -13.31 -21.79
CA THR A 173 -2.41 -12.06 -22.18
C THR A 173 -2.02 -11.23 -20.96
N ALA A 174 -2.92 -11.02 -20.00
CA ALA A 174 -2.65 -10.28 -18.78
C ALA A 174 -1.56 -10.96 -17.92
N ILE A 175 -1.64 -12.28 -17.71
CA ILE A 175 -0.59 -13.06 -17.04
C ILE A 175 0.75 -12.90 -17.75
N SER A 176 0.78 -13.08 -19.09
CA SER A 176 2.02 -13.05 -19.87
C SER A 176 2.70 -11.69 -19.83
N GLN A 177 1.94 -10.58 -19.79
CA GLN A 177 2.50 -9.23 -19.62
C GLN A 177 3.14 -9.04 -18.24
N VAL A 178 2.55 -9.56 -17.16
CA VAL A 178 3.14 -9.49 -15.81
C VAL A 178 4.38 -10.39 -15.69
N MET A 179 4.34 -11.60 -16.29
CA MET A 179 5.51 -12.48 -16.35
C MET A 179 6.67 -11.86 -17.15
N TYR A 180 6.38 -11.17 -18.25
CA TYR A 180 7.37 -10.42 -19.03
C TYR A 180 7.92 -9.21 -18.27
N TYR A 181 7.09 -8.50 -17.51
CA TYR A 181 7.55 -7.41 -16.63
C TYR A 181 8.58 -7.91 -15.60
N HIS A 182 8.28 -9.00 -14.88
CA HIS A 182 9.24 -9.56 -13.91
C HIS A 182 10.40 -10.33 -14.57
N LYS A 183 10.30 -10.65 -15.86
CA LYS A 183 11.14 -11.58 -16.63
C LYS A 183 11.31 -12.92 -15.91
N TRP A 184 10.19 -13.53 -15.54
CA TRP A 184 10.15 -14.66 -14.62
C TRP A 184 8.98 -15.64 -14.89
N PRO A 185 9.22 -16.96 -14.79
CA PRO A 185 10.48 -17.63 -14.43
C PRO A 185 11.39 -17.84 -15.65
N GLU A 186 12.64 -18.27 -15.46
CA GLU A 186 13.46 -18.75 -16.59
C GLU A 186 12.83 -20.01 -17.23
N ARG A 187 12.25 -20.88 -16.39
CA ARG A 187 11.65 -22.17 -16.75
C ARG A 187 10.45 -22.47 -15.85
N GLY A 188 9.42 -23.11 -16.40
CA GLY A 188 8.27 -23.56 -15.61
C GLY A 188 8.52 -24.85 -14.81
N LYS A 189 7.49 -25.29 -14.06
CA LYS A 189 7.53 -26.48 -13.19
C LYS A 189 6.40 -27.45 -13.53
N GLY A 190 6.70 -28.75 -13.58
CA GLY A 190 5.77 -29.82 -13.92
C GLY A 190 5.15 -29.69 -15.33
N LYS A 191 4.05 -30.42 -15.53
CA LYS A 191 3.27 -30.43 -16.77
C LYS A 191 1.78 -30.34 -16.48
N HIS A 192 0.99 -29.97 -17.47
CA HIS A 192 -0.48 -29.97 -17.39
C HIS A 192 -1.12 -30.45 -18.70
N THR A 193 -2.29 -31.07 -18.57
CA THR A 193 -3.07 -31.63 -19.69
C THR A 193 -4.55 -31.46 -19.38
N TYR A 194 -5.35 -31.02 -20.35
CA TYR A 194 -6.80 -30.88 -20.24
C TYR A 194 -7.47 -30.94 -21.62
N THR A 195 -8.79 -31.14 -21.63
CA THR A 195 -9.63 -31.01 -22.83
C THR A 195 -10.47 -29.73 -22.71
N PRO A 196 -10.38 -28.78 -23.66
CA PRO A 196 -11.22 -27.58 -23.66
C PRO A 196 -12.72 -27.90 -23.78
N ARG A 197 -13.58 -27.03 -23.24
CA ARG A 197 -15.05 -27.17 -23.39
C ARG A 197 -15.51 -27.01 -24.84
N THR A 198 -14.74 -26.30 -25.66
CA THR A 198 -14.95 -26.14 -27.10
C THR A 198 -14.57 -27.44 -27.82
N GLY A 199 -15.51 -28.39 -27.89
CA GLY A 199 -15.30 -29.77 -28.38
C GLY A 199 -14.92 -29.96 -29.85
N SER A 200 -14.59 -28.89 -30.58
CA SER A 200 -13.87 -28.95 -31.86
C SER A 200 -12.34 -28.95 -31.70
N ILE A 201 -11.85 -28.78 -30.46
CA ILE A 201 -10.44 -28.89 -30.07
C ILE A 201 -10.28 -30.16 -29.21
N GLY A 202 -9.23 -30.93 -29.48
CA GLY A 202 -8.88 -32.13 -28.71
C GLY A 202 -8.17 -31.82 -27.39
N GLU A 203 -7.57 -32.84 -26.79
CA GLU A 203 -6.71 -32.68 -25.61
C GLU A 203 -5.52 -31.74 -25.92
N LEU A 204 -5.23 -30.83 -25.00
CA LEU A 204 -4.08 -29.92 -25.04
C LEU A 204 -3.16 -30.22 -23.86
N SER A 205 -1.85 -30.22 -24.09
CA SER A 205 -0.84 -30.52 -23.08
C SER A 205 0.40 -29.66 -23.25
N ALA A 206 1.00 -29.26 -22.12
CA ALA A 206 2.28 -28.57 -22.06
C ALA A 206 3.16 -29.15 -20.95
N ASP A 207 4.44 -29.35 -21.28
CA ASP A 207 5.50 -29.67 -20.31
C ASP A 207 6.27 -28.37 -20.00
N PHE A 208 6.02 -27.81 -18.83
CA PHE A 208 6.60 -26.54 -18.43
C PHE A 208 8.07 -26.68 -17.99
N GLU A 209 8.53 -27.90 -17.67
CA GLU A 209 9.94 -28.20 -17.35
C GLU A 209 10.81 -28.17 -18.62
N GLN A 210 10.23 -28.44 -19.79
CA GLN A 210 10.88 -28.22 -21.09
C GLN A 210 10.71 -26.78 -21.62
N SER A 211 9.92 -25.96 -20.94
CA SER A 211 9.57 -24.61 -21.39
C SER A 211 10.48 -23.57 -20.75
N VAL A 212 11.56 -23.23 -21.48
CA VAL A 212 12.46 -22.11 -21.17
C VAL A 212 11.96 -20.85 -21.87
N TYR A 213 11.79 -19.75 -21.13
CA TYR A 213 11.18 -18.52 -21.63
C TYR A 213 12.25 -17.52 -22.11
N ASP A 214 12.23 -17.22 -23.41
CA ASP A 214 13.18 -16.30 -24.03
C ASP A 214 12.77 -14.83 -23.80
N TRP A 215 13.03 -14.34 -22.59
CA TRP A 215 12.79 -12.96 -22.16
C TRP A 215 13.65 -11.90 -22.89
N ALA A 216 14.56 -12.31 -23.78
CA ALA A 216 15.40 -11.44 -24.59
C ALA A 216 14.81 -11.21 -26.00
N ASN A 217 14.16 -12.23 -26.58
CA ASN A 217 13.40 -12.11 -27.82
C ASN A 217 11.93 -11.68 -27.60
N MET A 218 11.40 -11.70 -26.38
CA MET A 218 10.17 -10.96 -26.08
C MET A 218 10.43 -9.45 -26.07
N ILE A 219 9.63 -8.68 -26.81
CA ILE A 219 9.78 -7.22 -26.98
C ILE A 219 8.52 -6.45 -26.57
N ASP A 220 8.68 -5.16 -26.28
CA ASP A 220 7.62 -4.31 -25.74
C ASP A 220 6.42 -4.12 -26.70
N SER A 221 6.61 -4.13 -28.03
CA SER A 221 5.49 -4.00 -28.98
C SER A 221 5.72 -4.77 -30.28
N TYR A 222 4.64 -5.27 -30.87
CA TYR A 222 4.63 -6.07 -32.10
C TYR A 222 3.70 -5.39 -33.13
N THR A 223 4.21 -4.41 -33.87
CA THR A 223 3.42 -3.56 -34.79
C THR A 223 3.38 -4.13 -36.23
N PHE A 224 2.36 -3.75 -36.99
CA PHE A 224 2.18 -4.14 -38.40
C PHE A 224 2.23 -2.94 -39.34
N ASP A 225 2.89 -3.11 -40.48
CA ASP A 225 2.60 -2.30 -41.68
C ASP A 225 1.40 -2.86 -42.42
N TRP A 226 0.43 -1.99 -42.73
CA TRP A 226 -0.77 -2.35 -43.49
C TRP A 226 -0.58 -2.03 -44.97
N LYS A 227 -0.20 -3.03 -45.76
CA LYS A 227 -0.12 -2.89 -47.23
C LYS A 227 -1.51 -3.09 -47.85
N TRP A 228 -1.96 -2.09 -48.60
CA TRP A 228 -3.17 -2.17 -49.42
C TRP A 228 -2.82 -2.69 -50.81
N ASN A 229 -3.45 -3.81 -51.22
CA ASN A 229 -3.23 -4.43 -52.52
C ASN A 229 -4.54 -4.41 -53.33
N ASN A 230 -4.45 -4.09 -54.63
CA ASN A 230 -5.59 -3.53 -55.37
C ASN A 230 -6.50 -4.54 -56.11
N ASP A 231 -6.13 -5.82 -56.20
CA ASP A 231 -6.83 -6.80 -57.07
C ASP A 231 -7.34 -8.07 -56.36
N THR A 232 -6.98 -8.30 -55.09
CA THR A 232 -7.58 -9.37 -54.26
C THR A 232 -7.76 -8.92 -52.82
N ARG A 233 -8.77 -9.48 -52.13
CA ARG A 233 -9.20 -9.04 -50.78
C ARG A 233 -8.33 -9.62 -49.66
N THR A 234 -7.01 -9.49 -49.80
CA THR A 234 -5.97 -9.98 -48.89
C THR A 234 -5.09 -8.81 -48.43
N TYR A 235 -5.06 -8.58 -47.11
CA TYR A 235 -4.19 -7.57 -46.51
C TYR A 235 -2.85 -8.19 -46.16
N ASP A 236 -1.79 -7.76 -46.84
CA ASP A 236 -0.44 -8.22 -46.55
C ASP A 236 0.07 -7.52 -45.28
N LYS A 237 -0.01 -8.25 -44.16
CA LYS A 237 0.47 -7.86 -42.83
C LYS A 237 1.95 -8.20 -42.68
N GLU A 238 2.84 -7.25 -42.98
CA GLU A 238 4.24 -7.33 -42.57
C GLU A 238 4.39 -6.84 -41.13
N GLY A 239 4.96 -7.68 -40.26
CA GLY A 239 5.14 -7.39 -38.84
C GLY A 239 6.57 -6.94 -38.55
N HIS A 240 6.73 -5.92 -37.69
CA HIS A 240 8.02 -5.36 -37.29
C HIS A 240 8.73 -6.22 -36.22
N TRP A 241 8.84 -7.53 -36.47
CA TRP A 241 9.52 -8.48 -35.59
C TRP A 241 10.14 -9.65 -36.36
N THR A 242 11.19 -10.23 -35.80
CA THR A 242 11.82 -11.45 -36.31
C THR A 242 11.04 -12.70 -35.91
N GLU A 243 11.21 -13.79 -36.66
CA GLU A 243 10.56 -15.07 -36.36
C GLU A 243 10.87 -15.59 -34.94
N ALA A 244 12.07 -15.32 -34.41
CA ALA A 244 12.44 -15.65 -33.04
C ALA A 244 11.59 -14.88 -32.01
N GLN A 245 11.43 -13.56 -32.21
CA GLN A 245 10.64 -12.70 -31.32
C GLN A 245 9.14 -13.06 -31.32
N GLY A 246 8.60 -13.43 -32.49
CA GLY A 246 7.23 -13.94 -32.60
C GLY A 246 7.05 -15.30 -31.90
N LYS A 247 7.99 -16.24 -32.11
CA LYS A 247 7.96 -17.57 -31.46
C LYS A 247 8.09 -17.48 -29.94
N ALA A 248 8.93 -16.58 -29.43
CA ALA A 248 9.15 -16.40 -27.99
C ALA A 248 7.84 -16.03 -27.27
N VAL A 249 7.15 -14.97 -27.72
CA VAL A 249 5.89 -14.55 -27.07
C VAL A 249 4.75 -15.54 -27.32
N ALA A 250 4.68 -16.16 -28.51
CA ALA A 250 3.68 -17.19 -28.81
C ALA A 250 3.83 -18.44 -27.92
N LYS A 251 5.06 -18.82 -27.53
CA LYS A 251 5.31 -19.94 -26.62
C LYS A 251 4.76 -19.67 -25.23
N LEU A 252 5.07 -18.48 -24.69
CA LEU A 252 4.56 -18.04 -23.38
C LEU A 252 3.03 -18.00 -23.36
N MET A 253 2.40 -17.37 -24.37
CA MET A 253 0.94 -17.28 -24.48
C MET A 253 0.26 -18.66 -24.55
N SER A 254 0.86 -19.62 -25.26
CA SER A 254 0.34 -20.98 -25.37
C SER A 254 0.47 -21.77 -24.06
N ASP A 255 1.65 -21.72 -23.41
CA ASP A 255 1.89 -22.38 -22.12
C ASP A 255 0.97 -21.84 -21.03
N VAL A 256 0.86 -20.52 -20.91
CA VAL A 256 -0.01 -19.86 -19.93
C VAL A 256 -1.46 -20.23 -20.20
N GLY A 257 -1.92 -20.16 -21.46
CA GLY A 257 -3.27 -20.56 -21.84
C GLY A 257 -3.58 -22.02 -21.48
N ILE A 258 -2.65 -22.94 -21.72
CA ILE A 258 -2.81 -24.35 -21.32
C ILE A 258 -2.87 -24.48 -19.80
N ALA A 259 -1.98 -23.80 -19.06
CA ALA A 259 -1.93 -23.87 -17.59
C ALA A 259 -3.20 -23.37 -16.89
N VAL A 260 -3.98 -22.47 -17.52
CA VAL A 260 -5.24 -21.91 -16.99
C VAL A 260 -6.51 -22.57 -17.53
N ASN A 261 -6.42 -23.76 -18.14
CA ASN A 261 -7.53 -24.48 -18.75
C ASN A 261 -8.29 -23.67 -19.83
N MET A 262 -7.59 -22.82 -20.61
CA MET A 262 -8.19 -21.87 -21.56
C MET A 262 -9.21 -22.51 -22.49
N ASN A 263 -10.44 -21.99 -22.49
CA ASN A 263 -11.46 -22.37 -23.45
C ASN A 263 -11.28 -21.58 -24.75
N TYR A 264 -10.37 -22.06 -25.61
CA TYR A 264 -9.99 -21.41 -26.86
C TYR A 264 -11.15 -21.30 -27.86
N ARG A 265 -11.44 -20.08 -28.34
CA ARG A 265 -12.46 -19.79 -29.37
C ARG A 265 -11.92 -18.80 -30.40
N ARG A 266 -12.60 -18.67 -31.55
CA ARG A 266 -12.28 -17.63 -32.56
C ARG A 266 -12.74 -16.27 -32.04
N SER A 267 -12.12 -15.18 -32.51
CA SER A 267 -12.49 -13.81 -32.10
C SER A 267 -13.99 -13.55 -32.30
N ARG A 268 -14.50 -13.84 -33.50
CA ARG A 268 -15.92 -13.73 -33.87
C ARG A 268 -16.89 -14.66 -33.13
N ASP A 269 -16.38 -15.63 -32.36
CA ASP A 269 -17.20 -16.51 -31.52
C ASP A 269 -17.24 -16.05 -30.06
N GLY A 270 -16.77 -14.83 -29.73
CA GLY A 270 -16.67 -14.30 -28.36
C GLY A 270 -15.29 -14.45 -27.71
N GLY A 271 -14.28 -14.97 -28.43
CA GLY A 271 -12.90 -15.06 -27.94
C GLY A 271 -12.64 -16.12 -26.86
N SER A 272 -11.36 -16.28 -26.52
CA SER A 272 -10.87 -17.31 -25.59
C SER A 272 -10.92 -16.83 -24.14
N GLY A 273 -11.42 -17.67 -23.21
CA GLY A 273 -11.58 -17.30 -21.79
C GLY A 273 -11.19 -18.41 -20.80
N ALA A 274 -10.83 -17.99 -19.58
CA ALA A 274 -10.39 -18.84 -18.46
C ALA A 274 -10.83 -18.23 -17.11
N TYR A 275 -10.75 -18.99 -16.01
CA TYR A 275 -11.12 -18.50 -14.67
C TYR A 275 -9.92 -17.96 -13.88
N MET A 276 -10.14 -16.92 -13.06
CA MET A 276 -9.09 -16.30 -12.25
C MET A 276 -8.54 -17.19 -11.14
N HIS A 277 -9.34 -18.13 -10.60
CA HIS A 277 -8.84 -19.14 -9.66
C HIS A 277 -7.87 -20.13 -10.35
N ASP A 278 -8.09 -20.45 -11.64
CA ASP A 278 -7.17 -21.28 -12.43
C ASP A 278 -5.89 -20.49 -12.76
N ALA A 279 -5.99 -19.20 -13.07
CA ALA A 279 -4.85 -18.30 -13.21
C ALA A 279 -3.99 -18.26 -11.94
N ALA A 280 -4.61 -18.03 -10.77
CA ALA A 280 -3.92 -18.00 -9.49
C ALA A 280 -3.25 -19.35 -9.16
N ARG A 281 -3.92 -20.47 -9.43
CA ARG A 281 -3.36 -21.82 -9.25
C ARG A 281 -2.19 -22.08 -10.21
N ALA A 282 -2.28 -21.67 -11.48
CA ALA A 282 -1.24 -21.84 -12.48
C ALA A 282 0.03 -21.05 -12.14
N LEU A 283 -0.12 -19.77 -11.78
CA LEU A 283 0.97 -18.90 -11.33
C LEU A 283 1.77 -19.52 -10.17
N LYS A 284 1.06 -20.00 -9.13
CA LYS A 284 1.67 -20.66 -7.97
C LYS A 284 2.31 -22.01 -8.31
N LYS A 285 1.61 -22.88 -9.04
CA LYS A 285 2.00 -24.29 -9.28
C LYS A 285 3.04 -24.47 -10.39
N HIS A 286 2.91 -23.71 -11.48
CA HIS A 286 3.65 -23.95 -12.73
C HIS A 286 4.65 -22.84 -13.07
N PHE A 287 4.44 -21.61 -12.58
CA PHE A 287 5.29 -20.45 -12.93
C PHE A 287 6.10 -19.86 -11.77
N SER A 288 6.05 -20.47 -10.58
CA SER A 288 6.80 -20.04 -9.39
C SER A 288 6.49 -18.59 -8.98
N TYR A 289 5.25 -18.31 -8.63
CA TYR A 289 4.84 -17.04 -8.02
C TYR A 289 4.30 -17.26 -6.61
N HIS A 290 4.58 -16.31 -5.72
CA HIS A 290 3.71 -16.03 -4.60
C HIS A 290 2.46 -15.32 -5.14
N VAL A 291 1.29 -15.75 -4.68
CA VAL A 291 0.00 -15.34 -5.25
C VAL A 291 -1.02 -15.10 -4.14
N ARG A 292 -1.78 -13.99 -4.22
CA ARG A 292 -2.98 -13.75 -3.41
C ARG A 292 -4.14 -13.33 -4.31
N HIS A 293 -5.24 -14.08 -4.27
CA HIS A 293 -6.43 -13.86 -5.10
C HIS A 293 -7.61 -13.37 -4.26
N LEU A 294 -8.01 -12.12 -4.48
CA LEU A 294 -9.05 -11.41 -3.73
C LEU A 294 -10.21 -11.04 -4.65
N SER A 295 -11.44 -11.34 -4.24
CA SER A 295 -12.67 -10.89 -4.89
C SER A 295 -13.16 -9.61 -4.21
N ARG A 296 -13.57 -8.60 -4.99
CA ARG A 296 -14.12 -7.35 -4.45
C ARG A 296 -15.45 -7.55 -3.72
N ASN A 297 -16.19 -8.60 -4.04
CA ASN A 297 -17.42 -8.97 -3.34
C ASN A 297 -17.14 -9.62 -1.97
N GLU A 298 -15.88 -9.98 -1.69
CA GLU A 298 -15.40 -10.65 -0.48
C GLU A 298 -14.40 -9.76 0.29
N SER A 299 -14.46 -8.43 0.11
CA SER A 299 -13.53 -7.48 0.75
C SER A 299 -14.08 -6.04 0.79
N PRO A 300 -13.93 -5.30 1.91
CA PRO A 300 -14.29 -3.89 1.97
C PRO A 300 -13.57 -3.05 0.90
N ASN A 301 -14.29 -2.14 0.24
CA ASN A 301 -13.76 -1.31 -0.86
C ASN A 301 -12.44 -0.58 -0.49
N GLN A 302 -12.29 -0.13 0.76
CA GLN A 302 -11.08 0.54 1.24
C GLN A 302 -9.87 -0.41 1.38
N LEU A 303 -10.10 -1.68 1.75
CA LEU A 303 -9.06 -2.71 1.81
C LEU A 303 -8.64 -3.13 0.39
N PHE A 304 -9.60 -3.26 -0.52
CA PHE A 304 -9.35 -3.60 -1.92
C PHE A 304 -8.46 -2.54 -2.60
N LEU A 305 -8.76 -1.25 -2.40
CA LEU A 305 -7.95 -0.13 -2.89
C LEU A 305 -6.56 -0.04 -2.23
N SER A 306 -6.46 -0.23 -0.91
CA SER A 306 -5.18 -0.10 -0.22
C SER A 306 -4.19 -1.22 -0.59
N LEU A 307 -4.68 -2.44 -0.82
CA LEU A 307 -3.86 -3.55 -1.31
C LEU A 307 -3.39 -3.33 -2.77
N ILE A 308 -4.24 -2.72 -3.61
CA ILE A 308 -3.83 -2.30 -4.97
C ILE A 308 -2.69 -1.28 -4.90
N GLN A 309 -2.82 -0.26 -4.06
CA GLN A 309 -1.78 0.76 -3.90
C GLN A 309 -0.47 0.18 -3.32
N GLN A 310 -0.57 -0.70 -2.31
CA GLN A 310 0.60 -1.32 -1.68
C GLN A 310 1.43 -2.19 -2.63
N GLU A 311 0.83 -3.00 -3.49
CA GLU A 311 1.61 -3.78 -4.47
C GLU A 311 2.22 -2.90 -5.56
N LEU A 312 1.50 -1.88 -6.03
CA LEU A 312 2.05 -0.92 -7.00
C LEU A 312 3.22 -0.12 -6.41
N ASP A 313 3.16 0.24 -5.13
CA ASP A 313 4.26 0.90 -4.42
C ASP A 313 5.48 0.00 -4.17
N LEU A 314 5.30 -1.31 -4.27
CA LEU A 314 6.35 -2.33 -4.30
C LEU A 314 6.77 -2.73 -5.73
N ASP A 315 6.35 -1.96 -6.74
CA ASP A 315 6.57 -2.20 -8.17
C ASP A 315 6.08 -3.58 -8.66
N ASN A 316 4.99 -4.11 -8.09
CA ASN A 316 4.32 -5.34 -8.55
C ASN A 316 3.03 -5.00 -9.32
N PRO A 317 2.97 -5.21 -10.65
CA PRO A 317 1.73 -5.09 -11.42
C PRO A 317 0.70 -6.15 -11.01
N ILE A 318 -0.58 -5.80 -11.09
CA ILE A 318 -1.70 -6.61 -10.60
C ILE A 318 -2.53 -7.10 -11.78
N ILE A 319 -2.88 -8.38 -11.80
CA ILE A 319 -3.83 -8.92 -12.79
C ILE A 319 -5.24 -8.71 -12.23
N MET A 320 -6.11 -8.03 -12.98
CA MET A 320 -7.48 -7.70 -12.58
C MET A 320 -8.51 -8.23 -13.60
N SER A 321 -9.72 -8.58 -13.15
CA SER A 321 -10.82 -9.08 -13.98
C SER A 321 -12.18 -8.41 -13.69
N GLY A 322 -13.20 -8.77 -14.48
CA GLY A 322 -14.62 -8.57 -14.14
C GLY A 322 -15.61 -8.94 -15.27
N ALA A 323 -16.92 -8.90 -14.99
CA ALA A 323 -17.99 -9.42 -15.86
C ALA A 323 -19.41 -8.79 -15.64
N GLN A 324 -20.29 -8.73 -16.69
CA GLN A 324 -21.76 -8.48 -16.66
C GLN A 324 -22.48 -8.73 -18.04
N ASN A 325 -23.46 -9.67 -18.23
CA ASN A 325 -24.12 -10.02 -19.52
C ASN A 325 -23.91 -11.39 -20.32
N ASP A 326 -23.45 -12.55 -19.77
CA ASP A 326 -22.63 -13.68 -20.39
C ASP A 326 -21.17 -13.96 -19.87
N ALA A 327 -20.07 -13.49 -20.52
CA ALA A 327 -18.66 -13.94 -20.30
C ALA A 327 -17.78 -13.12 -19.28
N GLY A 328 -16.61 -12.57 -19.67
CA GLY A 328 -15.73 -11.72 -18.83
C GLY A 328 -14.40 -11.27 -19.48
N HIS A 329 -13.64 -10.35 -18.85
CA HIS A 329 -12.29 -9.90 -19.31
C HIS A 329 -11.26 -9.88 -18.17
N ALA A 330 -9.97 -9.87 -18.53
CA ALA A 330 -8.85 -9.67 -17.62
C ALA A 330 -7.77 -8.78 -18.24
N TRP A 331 -7.15 -7.92 -17.43
CA TRP A 331 -6.17 -6.90 -17.81
C TRP A 331 -5.12 -6.72 -16.71
N VAL A 332 -4.15 -5.82 -16.92
CA VAL A 332 -3.15 -5.46 -15.90
C VAL A 332 -3.42 -4.06 -15.37
N ILE A 333 -3.45 -3.90 -14.05
CA ILE A 333 -3.32 -2.61 -13.35
C ILE A 333 -1.86 -2.44 -12.97
N ASP A 334 -1.25 -1.35 -13.43
CA ASP A 334 0.20 -1.15 -13.34
C ASP A 334 0.62 0.29 -13.00
N GLY A 335 -0.27 1.08 -12.40
CA GLY A 335 0.04 2.41 -11.87
C GLY A 335 -1.16 3.15 -11.30
N TYR A 336 -0.96 4.34 -10.73
CA TYR A 336 -2.04 5.24 -10.29
C TYR A 336 -1.62 6.73 -10.27
N ASP A 337 -2.61 7.63 -10.37
CA ASP A 337 -2.42 9.10 -10.42
C ASP A 337 -2.69 9.82 -9.09
N GLU A 338 -2.40 11.13 -9.06
CA GLU A 338 -2.68 12.06 -7.96
C GLU A 338 -4.17 12.21 -7.56
N ASN A 339 -5.11 11.65 -8.34
CA ASN A 339 -6.55 11.62 -8.05
C ASN A 339 -7.05 10.21 -7.67
N GLY A 340 -6.19 9.18 -7.67
CA GLY A 340 -6.56 7.78 -7.39
C GLY A 340 -7.13 6.99 -8.58
N TYR A 341 -6.93 7.47 -9.81
CA TYR A 341 -7.26 6.74 -11.03
C TYR A 341 -6.18 5.69 -11.27
N LEU A 342 -6.59 4.48 -11.66
CA LEU A 342 -5.68 3.36 -11.89
C LEU A 342 -5.23 3.37 -13.35
N HIS A 343 -3.93 3.27 -13.60
CA HIS A 343 -3.43 3.00 -14.94
C HIS A 343 -3.75 1.56 -15.33
N THR A 344 -4.35 1.40 -16.50
CA THR A 344 -4.78 0.12 -17.04
C THR A 344 -4.07 -0.19 -18.36
N ASN A 345 -3.49 -1.38 -18.43
CA ASN A 345 -3.04 -2.01 -19.66
C ASN A 345 -4.01 -3.12 -20.07
N TRP A 346 -4.86 -2.86 -21.07
CA TRP A 346 -5.97 -3.74 -21.44
C TRP A 346 -5.58 -5.01 -22.21
N GLY A 347 -4.36 -5.07 -22.76
CA GLY A 347 -3.90 -6.19 -23.61
C GLY A 347 -4.48 -6.17 -25.04
N TRP A 348 -4.58 -4.98 -25.65
CA TRP A 348 -5.02 -4.76 -27.05
C TRP A 348 -4.02 -3.90 -27.84
N GLY A 349 -2.73 -4.27 -27.84
CA GLY A 349 -1.69 -3.55 -28.59
C GLY A 349 -1.41 -2.13 -28.08
N GLY A 350 -1.77 -1.83 -26.83
CA GLY A 350 -1.75 -0.48 -26.24
C GLY A 350 -3.01 0.35 -26.48
N THR A 351 -3.97 -0.15 -27.27
CA THR A 351 -5.21 0.58 -27.58
C THR A 351 -6.03 0.84 -26.32
N SER A 352 -6.35 2.11 -26.07
CA SER A 352 -7.12 2.56 -24.91
C SER A 352 -6.43 2.40 -23.54
N ASN A 353 -5.14 2.09 -23.50
CA ASN A 353 -4.37 2.14 -22.24
C ASN A 353 -4.35 3.58 -21.69
N GLY A 354 -4.45 3.72 -20.36
CA GLY A 354 -4.60 5.01 -19.71
C GLY A 354 -5.10 4.91 -18.27
N TYR A 355 -5.41 6.05 -17.65
CA TYR A 355 -5.88 6.17 -16.27
C TYR A 355 -7.41 6.19 -16.20
N PHE A 356 -8.00 5.29 -15.42
CA PHE A 356 -9.44 5.12 -15.27
C PHE A 356 -9.85 5.06 -13.80
N ALA A 357 -11.01 5.62 -13.44
CA ALA A 357 -11.51 5.53 -12.07
C ALA A 357 -12.00 4.11 -11.76
N LEU A 358 -11.65 3.54 -10.58
CA LEU A 358 -12.16 2.23 -10.13
C LEU A 358 -13.71 2.19 -10.00
N SER A 359 -14.35 3.36 -9.97
CA SER A 359 -15.81 3.55 -9.98
C SER A 359 -16.39 3.87 -11.37
N PHE A 360 -15.58 4.24 -12.37
CA PHE A 360 -15.96 4.02 -13.77
C PHE A 360 -15.93 2.51 -14.08
N MET A 361 -15.04 1.77 -13.42
CA MET A 361 -15.09 0.31 -13.27
C MET A 361 -16.06 -0.18 -12.17
N SER A 362 -16.95 0.65 -11.58
CA SER A 362 -17.92 0.24 -10.53
C SER A 362 -18.92 1.37 -10.17
N PRO A 363 -20.11 1.43 -10.81
CA PRO A 363 -21.16 2.36 -10.41
C PRO A 363 -21.85 1.90 -9.11
N PRO A 364 -22.46 2.82 -8.34
CA PRO A 364 -23.37 2.42 -7.26
C PRO A 364 -24.65 1.78 -7.84
N ILE A 365 -25.11 0.67 -7.23
CA ILE A 365 -26.26 -0.20 -7.59
C ILE A 365 -25.99 -1.21 -8.73
N LEU A 366 -26.50 -2.44 -8.58
CA LEU A 366 -26.02 -3.69 -9.21
C LEU A 366 -27.07 -4.48 -10.03
N GLY A 367 -26.64 -5.61 -10.64
CA GLY A 367 -27.46 -6.72 -11.18
C GLY A 367 -27.65 -6.76 -12.71
N HIS A 368 -27.34 -7.84 -13.47
CA HIS A 368 -26.77 -9.17 -13.13
C HIS A 368 -26.06 -9.85 -14.37
N GLY A 369 -24.78 -10.30 -14.22
CA GLY A 369 -24.19 -11.58 -14.72
C GLY A 369 -23.46 -11.71 -16.08
N GLY A 370 -22.10 -11.48 -16.20
CA GLY A 370 -21.22 -11.96 -17.31
C GLY A 370 -20.71 -11.10 -18.56
N GLY A 371 -19.47 -10.62 -18.72
CA GLY A 371 -18.91 -10.26 -20.07
C GLY A 371 -19.49 -9.27 -21.14
N ASP A 372 -20.75 -8.81 -21.20
CA ASP A 372 -21.19 -7.64 -22.03
C ASP A 372 -20.56 -6.38 -21.44
N GLY A 373 -19.31 -6.15 -21.81
CA GLY A 373 -18.30 -6.09 -20.78
C GLY A 373 -18.37 -4.87 -19.89
N GLY A 374 -19.13 -4.93 -18.79
CA GLY A 374 -18.90 -4.14 -17.61
C GLY A 374 -18.05 -4.98 -16.70
N PHE A 375 -16.77 -4.65 -16.54
CA PHE A 375 -15.87 -5.44 -15.71
C PHE A 375 -16.02 -5.11 -14.22
N ASN A 376 -17.28 -4.97 -13.81
CA ASN A 376 -17.71 -4.21 -12.63
C ASN A 376 -18.48 -5.09 -11.64
N GLN A 377 -18.75 -6.36 -12.00
CA GLN A 377 -19.21 -7.43 -11.11
C GLN A 377 -18.17 -8.57 -11.16
N GLY A 378 -18.03 -9.34 -10.07
CA GLY A 378 -17.04 -10.42 -10.01
C GLY A 378 -15.61 -9.92 -10.24
N GLN A 379 -15.26 -8.74 -9.71
CA GLN A 379 -13.91 -8.19 -9.83
C GLN A 379 -12.93 -8.97 -8.96
N ASP A 380 -12.08 -9.78 -9.59
CA ASP A 380 -10.93 -10.35 -8.93
C ASP A 380 -9.70 -9.47 -9.13
N ILE A 381 -8.84 -9.39 -8.12
CA ILE A 381 -7.43 -9.09 -8.28
C ILE A 381 -6.58 -10.29 -7.88
N ILE A 382 -5.58 -10.59 -8.69
CA ILE A 382 -4.49 -11.50 -8.37
C ILE A 382 -3.27 -10.64 -8.15
N LEU A 383 -2.88 -10.51 -6.87
CA LEU A 383 -1.60 -9.96 -6.47
C LEU A 383 -0.53 -11.04 -6.77
N VAL A 384 0.55 -10.65 -7.45
CA VAL A 384 1.60 -11.56 -7.93
C VAL A 384 2.97 -11.02 -7.56
N ARG A 385 3.81 -11.89 -6.99
CA ARG A 385 5.22 -11.63 -6.72
C ARG A 385 6.05 -12.85 -7.17
N PRO A 386 7.15 -12.70 -7.93
CA PRO A 386 7.98 -13.82 -8.33
C PRO A 386 8.64 -14.49 -7.11
N ASP A 387 8.66 -15.82 -7.08
CA ASP A 387 9.26 -16.68 -6.03
C ASP A 387 10.81 -16.60 -6.09
N ARG A 388 11.37 -15.45 -5.68
CA ARG A 388 12.80 -15.12 -5.73
C ARG A 388 13.22 -14.12 -4.64
N GLU A 389 14.53 -13.99 -4.44
CA GLU A 389 15.12 -13.05 -3.49
C GLU A 389 14.60 -11.60 -3.67
N GLY A 390 14.27 -10.95 -2.55
CA GLY A 390 13.70 -9.60 -2.50
C GLY A 390 12.17 -9.52 -2.65
N HIS A 391 11.48 -10.65 -2.89
CA HIS A 391 10.02 -10.71 -3.06
C HIS A 391 9.39 -11.62 -2.00
N GLU A 392 9.09 -11.08 -0.82
CA GLU A 392 8.49 -11.85 0.28
C GLU A 392 7.13 -12.45 -0.09
N PRO A 393 6.78 -13.66 0.39
CA PRO A 393 5.46 -14.24 0.22
C PRO A 393 4.38 -13.38 0.89
N PHE A 394 3.16 -13.45 0.36
CA PHE A 394 2.01 -12.84 1.01
C PHE A 394 1.81 -13.46 2.40
N PRO A 395 1.45 -12.67 3.43
CA PRO A 395 1.09 -13.19 4.75
C PRO A 395 0.05 -14.30 4.62
N ILE A 396 0.21 -15.36 5.41
CA ILE A 396 -0.74 -16.49 5.43
C ILE A 396 -2.10 -15.94 5.82
N GLN A 397 -3.03 -15.90 4.87
CA GLN A 397 -4.42 -15.57 5.16
C GLN A 397 -5.03 -16.78 5.86
N GLU A 398 -5.48 -16.55 7.10
CA GLU A 398 -6.11 -17.57 7.92
C GLU A 398 -7.38 -18.09 7.22
N ARG A 399 -7.49 -19.42 7.08
CA ARG A 399 -8.69 -20.04 6.50
C ARG A 399 -9.82 -19.94 7.53
N ARG A 400 -10.95 -19.36 7.14
CA ARG A 400 -12.11 -19.18 8.02
C ARG A 400 -13.41 -19.02 7.23
N TYR A 401 -14.52 -18.99 7.96
CA TYR A 401 -15.79 -18.54 7.41
C TYR A 401 -15.83 -17.01 7.27
N SER A 402 -16.62 -16.56 6.31
CA SER A 402 -16.86 -15.17 5.96
C SER A 402 -18.32 -14.99 5.57
N PHE A 403 -18.99 -13.96 6.07
CA PHE A 403 -20.30 -13.59 5.56
C PHE A 403 -20.20 -13.10 4.11
N PHE A 404 -21.18 -13.47 3.28
CA PHE A 404 -21.21 -13.21 1.85
C PHE A 404 -22.48 -12.43 1.48
N GLY A 405 -22.33 -11.35 0.70
CA GLY A 405 -23.46 -10.52 0.28
C GLY A 405 -24.16 -9.84 1.47
N ASP A 406 -25.42 -10.21 1.70
CA ASP A 406 -26.29 -9.79 2.80
C ASP A 406 -26.29 -10.83 3.96
N GLY A 407 -25.14 -11.46 4.19
CA GLY A 407 -24.91 -12.34 5.34
C GLY A 407 -24.60 -11.57 6.62
N GLY A 408 -25.09 -12.07 7.76
CA GLY A 408 -24.77 -11.50 9.08
C GLY A 408 -25.30 -12.32 10.25
N LEU A 409 -25.17 -11.77 11.46
CA LEU A 409 -25.71 -12.33 12.70
C LEU A 409 -26.98 -11.57 13.15
N SER A 410 -28.00 -12.29 13.59
CA SER A 410 -29.29 -11.71 14.00
C SER A 410 -29.96 -12.49 15.15
N PHE A 411 -30.86 -11.83 15.88
CA PHE A 411 -31.59 -12.42 17.01
C PHE A 411 -32.80 -13.28 16.55
N ARG A 412 -33.02 -14.42 17.21
CA ARG A 412 -34.19 -15.30 17.01
C ARG A 412 -34.93 -15.60 18.31
N SER A 413 -36.11 -14.98 18.44
CA SER A 413 -37.09 -15.21 19.52
C SER A 413 -37.53 -16.66 19.66
N GLU A 414 -37.61 -17.39 18.55
CA GLU A 414 -38.17 -18.74 18.41
C GLU A 414 -37.35 -19.81 19.14
N ILE A 415 -36.09 -19.50 19.45
CA ILE A 415 -35.12 -20.37 20.15
C ILE A 415 -34.39 -19.62 21.30
N THR A 416 -34.86 -18.43 21.65
CA THR A 416 -34.44 -17.68 22.85
C THR A 416 -35.23 -18.17 24.05
N ASP A 417 -34.55 -18.33 25.18
CA ASP A 417 -35.16 -18.69 26.46
C ASP A 417 -34.44 -17.92 27.57
N LEU A 418 -34.94 -16.72 27.89
CA LEU A 418 -34.35 -15.90 28.94
C LEU A 418 -34.60 -16.44 30.36
N ASP A 419 -35.44 -17.46 30.51
CA ASP A 419 -35.60 -18.16 31.79
C ASP A 419 -34.46 -19.20 32.00
N GLN A 420 -33.66 -19.44 30.96
CA GLN A 420 -32.41 -20.22 30.96
C GLN A 420 -31.20 -19.38 30.49
N ASP A 421 -31.28 -18.04 30.63
CA ASP A 421 -30.25 -17.07 30.21
C ASP A 421 -29.76 -17.24 28.76
N LYS A 422 -30.62 -17.78 27.89
CA LYS A 422 -30.28 -18.29 26.57
C LYS A 422 -30.73 -17.36 25.45
N ILE A 423 -29.78 -16.82 24.70
CA ILE A 423 -30.01 -15.96 23.55
C ILE A 423 -30.00 -16.80 22.27
N GLY A 424 -31.12 -16.80 21.55
CA GLY A 424 -31.30 -17.47 20.27
C GLY A 424 -30.85 -16.60 19.09
N LEU A 425 -30.18 -17.20 18.11
CA LEU A 425 -29.46 -16.50 17.04
C LEU A 425 -29.63 -17.19 15.67
N MET A 426 -29.52 -16.39 14.61
CA MET A 426 -29.42 -16.85 13.22
C MET A 426 -28.24 -16.20 12.53
N LEU A 427 -27.47 -17.00 11.80
CA LEU A 427 -26.52 -16.56 10.79
C LEU A 427 -27.14 -16.70 9.39
N THR A 428 -26.86 -15.77 8.47
CA THR A 428 -27.26 -15.85 7.05
C THR A 428 -26.06 -15.80 6.12
N ASN A 429 -26.20 -16.40 4.93
CA ASN A 429 -25.24 -16.35 3.80
C ASN A 429 -23.76 -16.48 4.22
N LEU A 430 -23.44 -17.59 4.91
CA LEU A 430 -22.10 -17.89 5.41
C LEU A 430 -21.28 -18.67 4.35
N SER A 431 -20.18 -18.09 3.88
CA SER A 431 -19.22 -18.69 2.93
C SER A 431 -17.83 -18.89 3.58
N THR A 432 -16.79 -19.17 2.78
CA THR A 432 -15.39 -19.28 3.23
C THR A 432 -14.42 -18.60 2.29
N ASN A 433 -13.36 -18.02 2.85
CA ASN A 433 -12.24 -17.46 2.09
C ASN A 433 -11.27 -18.53 1.53
N ALA A 434 -11.49 -19.81 1.84
CA ALA A 434 -10.62 -20.92 1.43
C ALA A 434 -10.80 -21.32 -0.06
N SER A 435 -9.68 -21.39 -0.79
CA SER A 435 -9.62 -21.82 -2.20
C SER A 435 -10.03 -23.27 -2.45
N ASP A 436 -9.89 -24.10 -1.42
CA ASP A 436 -10.12 -25.54 -1.42
C ASP A 436 -11.03 -25.89 -0.23
N LEU A 437 -11.57 -27.10 -0.22
CA LEU A 437 -12.61 -27.53 0.73
C LEU A 437 -12.23 -27.21 2.19
N TYR A 438 -13.10 -26.47 2.88
CA TYR A 438 -12.98 -26.09 4.28
C TYR A 438 -13.87 -26.98 5.14
N ARG A 439 -13.38 -27.28 6.34
CA ARG A 439 -14.09 -27.97 7.41
C ARG A 439 -13.80 -27.24 8.71
N GLY A 440 -14.81 -26.94 9.52
CA GLY A 440 -14.57 -26.22 10.75
C GLY A 440 -15.78 -26.05 11.65
N ASP A 441 -15.52 -25.95 12.95
CA ASP A 441 -16.51 -25.54 13.93
C ASP A 441 -16.89 -24.06 13.72
N LEU A 442 -18.15 -23.75 14.01
CA LEU A 442 -18.71 -22.41 14.18
C LEU A 442 -19.32 -22.29 15.59
N SER A 443 -19.08 -21.17 16.28
CA SER A 443 -19.62 -20.87 17.61
C SER A 443 -19.87 -19.36 17.78
N ILE A 444 -20.35 -18.95 18.95
CA ILE A 444 -20.69 -17.56 19.28
C ILE A 444 -19.84 -17.10 20.47
N SER A 445 -19.15 -15.99 20.26
CA SER A 445 -18.31 -15.25 21.22
C SER A 445 -19.10 -14.11 21.83
N LEU A 446 -19.20 -14.04 23.15
CA LEU A 446 -19.65 -12.86 23.89
C LEU A 446 -18.44 -12.04 24.31
N ARG A 447 -18.44 -10.75 23.96
CA ARG A 447 -17.35 -9.82 24.25
C ARG A 447 -17.83 -8.58 24.99
N ASP A 448 -16.97 -8.04 25.83
CA ASP A 448 -17.24 -6.82 26.60
C ASP A 448 -17.13 -5.54 25.75
N ALA A 449 -17.37 -4.39 26.39
CA ALA A 449 -17.27 -3.07 25.76
C ALA A 449 -15.84 -2.67 25.30
N SER A 450 -14.79 -3.42 25.69
CA SER A 450 -13.43 -3.26 25.16
C SER A 450 -13.16 -4.15 23.93
N GLY A 451 -14.05 -5.09 23.63
CA GLY A 451 -13.90 -6.10 22.58
C GLY A 451 -13.20 -7.37 23.04
N GLN A 452 -12.95 -7.54 24.35
CA GLN A 452 -12.36 -8.77 24.91
C GLN A 452 -13.43 -9.87 25.02
N GLU A 453 -13.11 -11.09 24.55
CA GLU A 453 -13.96 -12.27 24.77
C GLU A 453 -13.99 -12.64 26.26
N ILE A 454 -15.21 -12.81 26.77
CA ILE A 454 -15.49 -13.19 28.16
C ILE A 454 -16.24 -14.52 28.28
N MET A 455 -16.89 -14.98 27.21
CA MET A 455 -17.60 -16.26 27.15
C MET A 455 -17.70 -16.74 25.69
N LEU A 456 -17.64 -18.05 25.51
CA LEU A 456 -17.86 -18.74 24.23
C LEU A 456 -19.05 -19.71 24.42
N SER A 457 -19.90 -19.88 23.40
CA SER A 457 -21.02 -20.82 23.51
C SER A 457 -20.56 -22.26 23.74
N GLN A 458 -21.25 -22.95 24.65
CA GLN A 458 -20.95 -24.33 25.03
C GLN A 458 -21.22 -25.35 23.91
N THR A 459 -21.96 -24.97 22.87
CA THR A 459 -22.27 -25.83 21.71
C THR A 459 -21.82 -25.21 20.40
N ASN A 460 -21.01 -25.94 19.64
CA ASN A 460 -20.54 -25.58 18.31
C ASN A 460 -21.38 -26.26 17.22
N LEU A 461 -21.35 -25.71 16.00
CA LEU A 461 -21.83 -26.33 14.78
C LEU A 461 -20.62 -26.83 13.96
N ASP A 462 -20.45 -28.15 13.76
CA ASP A 462 -19.51 -28.70 12.77
C ASP A 462 -20.07 -28.42 11.37
N LEU A 463 -19.37 -27.58 10.62
CA LEU A 463 -19.72 -27.22 9.25
C LEU A 463 -18.65 -27.81 8.31
N THR A 464 -19.09 -28.58 7.33
CA THR A 464 -18.22 -29.38 6.46
C THR A 464 -18.55 -29.16 4.98
N GLY A 465 -17.57 -29.37 4.10
CA GLY A 465 -17.82 -29.54 2.67
C GLY A 465 -18.05 -28.26 1.86
N ILE A 466 -17.63 -27.10 2.37
CA ILE A 466 -17.81 -25.80 1.71
C ILE A 466 -16.49 -25.29 1.10
N SER A 467 -16.56 -24.68 -0.08
CA SER A 467 -15.44 -24.00 -0.75
C SER A 467 -15.86 -22.60 -1.20
N ARG A 468 -14.88 -21.74 -1.56
CA ARG A 468 -15.14 -20.41 -2.13
C ARG A 468 -16.15 -20.49 -3.28
N GLY A 469 -17.19 -19.65 -3.23
CA GLY A 469 -18.31 -19.65 -4.17
C GLY A 469 -19.51 -20.53 -3.77
N SER A 470 -19.43 -21.27 -2.65
CA SER A 470 -20.58 -21.92 -2.00
C SER A 470 -20.93 -21.20 -0.69
N TYR A 471 -22.19 -21.26 -0.23
CA TYR A 471 -22.62 -20.60 1.02
C TYR A 471 -23.81 -21.32 1.69
N PHE A 472 -23.88 -21.25 3.02
CA PHE A 472 -25.05 -21.64 3.81
C PHE A 472 -26.03 -20.46 3.90
N THR A 473 -27.26 -20.63 3.42
CA THR A 473 -28.26 -19.55 3.37
C THR A 473 -28.72 -19.10 4.75
N SER A 474 -28.98 -20.04 5.66
CA SER A 474 -29.37 -19.77 7.05
C SER A 474 -28.92 -20.89 7.98
N LEU A 475 -28.41 -20.52 9.16
CA LEU A 475 -28.03 -21.43 10.25
C LEU A 475 -28.58 -20.89 11.58
N LEU A 476 -29.18 -21.75 12.40
CA LEU A 476 -29.67 -21.41 13.73
C LEU A 476 -28.68 -21.86 14.81
N THR A 477 -28.46 -21.01 15.82
CA THR A 477 -27.60 -21.32 16.97
C THR A 477 -28.06 -20.56 18.22
N SER A 478 -27.39 -20.76 19.35
CA SER A 478 -27.67 -20.02 20.59
C SER A 478 -26.43 -19.94 21.49
N ILE A 479 -26.47 -19.02 22.44
CA ILE A 479 -25.53 -18.94 23.57
C ILE A 479 -26.33 -18.85 24.87
N THR A 480 -25.87 -19.56 25.92
CA THR A 480 -26.42 -19.47 27.27
C THR A 480 -25.43 -18.73 28.15
N LEU A 481 -25.89 -17.69 28.85
CA LEU A 481 -25.05 -16.85 29.69
C LEU A 481 -24.90 -17.43 31.11
N ASP A 482 -24.30 -18.61 31.20
CA ASP A 482 -23.99 -19.27 32.49
C ASP A 482 -22.45 -19.34 32.70
N PRO A 483 -21.89 -18.67 33.73
CA PRO A 483 -22.56 -17.78 34.68
C PRO A 483 -22.90 -16.41 34.05
N MET A 484 -23.99 -15.79 34.54
CA MET A 484 -24.44 -14.47 34.08
C MET A 484 -23.33 -13.41 34.25
N PRO A 485 -22.96 -12.66 33.18
CA PRO A 485 -22.03 -11.54 33.28
C PRO A 485 -22.54 -10.42 34.18
N ALA A 486 -21.64 -9.49 34.53
CA ALA A 486 -22.00 -8.29 35.28
C ALA A 486 -22.88 -7.33 34.46
N ASP A 487 -23.44 -6.32 35.12
CA ASP A 487 -24.19 -5.26 34.43
C ASP A 487 -23.28 -4.46 33.48
N GLY A 488 -23.73 -4.27 32.24
CA GLY A 488 -22.97 -3.59 31.19
C GLY A 488 -23.47 -3.86 29.76
N THR A 489 -22.82 -3.24 28.78
CA THR A 489 -23.07 -3.47 27.35
C THR A 489 -22.08 -4.50 26.80
N TYR A 490 -22.60 -5.47 26.04
CA TYR A 490 -21.84 -6.58 25.47
C TYR A 490 -22.14 -6.76 23.98
N THR A 491 -21.28 -7.48 23.28
CA THR A 491 -21.43 -7.79 21.85
C THR A 491 -21.31 -9.29 21.60
N LEU A 492 -22.21 -9.83 20.78
CA LEU A 492 -22.17 -11.19 20.27
C LEU A 492 -21.55 -11.20 18.88
N ARG A 493 -20.54 -12.04 18.66
CA ARG A 493 -19.84 -12.21 17.39
C ARG A 493 -19.76 -13.68 17.01
N ALA A 494 -19.88 -13.98 15.71
CA ALA A 494 -19.64 -15.33 15.21
C ALA A 494 -18.13 -15.60 15.15
N VAL A 495 -17.71 -16.77 15.63
CA VAL A 495 -16.32 -17.24 15.58
C VAL A 495 -16.27 -18.66 15.00
N CYS A 496 -15.18 -19.01 14.34
CA CYS A 496 -14.98 -20.30 13.71
C CYS A 496 -13.53 -20.77 13.81
N ARG A 497 -13.27 -22.05 13.56
CA ARG A 497 -11.92 -22.62 13.52
C ARG A 497 -11.84 -23.77 12.53
N GLU A 498 -10.71 -23.92 11.84
CA GLU A 498 -10.51 -25.03 10.92
C GLU A 498 -10.25 -26.35 11.67
N ILE A 499 -10.93 -27.41 11.26
CA ILE A 499 -10.70 -28.78 11.70
C ILE A 499 -9.84 -29.45 10.63
N ILE A 500 -8.53 -29.45 10.85
CA ILE A 500 -7.57 -30.14 9.99
C ILE A 500 -7.56 -31.62 10.37
N GLU A 501 -7.96 -32.48 9.44
CA GLU A 501 -7.83 -33.93 9.59
C GLU A 501 -6.35 -34.34 9.60
N PRO A 502 -5.90 -35.17 10.56
CA PRO A 502 -4.48 -35.47 10.72
C PRO A 502 -3.96 -36.39 9.61
N ASP A 503 -2.74 -36.15 9.16
CA ASP A 503 -2.13 -36.86 8.01
C ASP A 503 -1.70 -38.29 8.38
N THR A 504 -2.69 -39.18 8.43
CA THR A 504 -2.64 -40.66 8.51
C THR A 504 -1.80 -41.33 9.61
N ASN A 505 -1.16 -40.58 10.52
CA ASN A 505 -0.28 -41.12 11.58
C ASN A 505 -0.44 -40.48 12.98
N VAL A 506 -1.49 -39.69 13.24
CA VAL A 506 -1.76 -39.10 14.57
C VAL A 506 -3.26 -39.12 14.88
N ASP A 507 -3.68 -39.77 15.97
CA ASP A 507 -5.10 -39.99 16.34
C ASP A 507 -5.83 -38.78 16.98
N VAL A 508 -5.42 -37.53 16.66
CA VAL A 508 -6.09 -36.32 17.19
C VAL A 508 -6.18 -35.22 16.11
N PRO A 509 -7.39 -34.78 15.71
CA PRO A 509 -7.57 -33.61 14.86
C PRO A 509 -7.08 -32.34 15.57
N ASN A 510 -6.14 -31.63 14.95
CA ASN A 510 -5.49 -30.47 15.56
C ASN A 510 -6.26 -29.19 15.22
N ALA A 511 -7.39 -29.00 15.90
CA ALA A 511 -8.29 -27.87 15.70
C ALA A 511 -7.55 -26.53 15.89
N GLN A 512 -7.72 -25.63 14.92
CA GLN A 512 -7.09 -24.31 14.92
C GLN A 512 -7.64 -23.39 16.03
N PRO A 513 -6.95 -22.30 16.39
CA PRO A 513 -7.52 -21.27 17.28
C PRO A 513 -8.85 -20.73 16.74
N TRP A 514 -9.68 -20.22 17.64
CA TRP A 514 -10.91 -19.51 17.25
C TRP A 514 -10.56 -18.18 16.59
N LEU A 515 -11.12 -17.98 15.40
CA LEU A 515 -11.01 -16.79 14.58
C LEU A 515 -12.39 -16.18 14.40
N GLU A 516 -12.46 -14.86 14.29
CA GLU A 516 -13.71 -14.18 13.99
C GLU A 516 -14.18 -14.47 12.56
N VAL A 517 -15.48 -14.67 12.34
CA VAL A 517 -16.05 -14.81 11.00
C VAL A 517 -15.93 -13.47 10.27
N GLU A 518 -15.34 -13.45 9.08
CA GLU A 518 -15.08 -12.19 8.37
C GLU A 518 -16.40 -11.50 7.95
N TYR A 519 -16.40 -10.17 8.02
CA TYR A 519 -17.46 -9.28 7.52
C TYR A 519 -18.81 -9.36 8.24
N GLY A 520 -18.82 -9.81 9.51
CA GLY A 520 -20.00 -9.78 10.38
C GLY A 520 -19.96 -8.64 11.39
N GLU A 521 -20.97 -7.76 11.36
CA GLU A 521 -21.21 -6.81 12.45
C GLU A 521 -21.70 -7.53 13.72
N PRO A 522 -21.35 -7.03 14.92
CA PRO A 522 -21.75 -7.63 16.18
C PRO A 522 -23.22 -7.39 16.49
N LEU A 523 -23.86 -8.36 17.15
CA LEU A 523 -25.17 -8.15 17.76
C LEU A 523 -24.99 -7.68 19.22
N SER A 524 -25.29 -6.41 19.49
CA SER A 524 -25.19 -5.84 20.85
C SER A 524 -26.33 -6.29 21.76
N ILE A 525 -26.01 -6.47 23.05
CA ILE A 525 -26.96 -6.69 24.15
C ILE A 525 -26.57 -5.82 25.36
N GLU A 526 -27.51 -5.54 26.26
CA GLU A 526 -27.26 -4.89 27.55
C GLU A 526 -27.74 -5.79 28.69
N ILE A 527 -26.94 -5.92 29.74
CA ILE A 527 -27.30 -6.61 30.98
C ILE A 527 -27.47 -5.54 32.07
N ASN A 528 -28.63 -5.53 32.72
CA ASN A 528 -28.98 -4.54 33.75
C ASN A 528 -29.67 -5.24 34.94
N GLN A 529 -29.09 -5.17 36.14
CA GLN A 529 -29.50 -5.94 37.32
C GLN A 529 -29.61 -7.46 37.04
N GLY A 530 -28.66 -8.00 36.26
CA GLY A 530 -28.67 -9.40 35.81
C GLY A 530 -29.73 -9.74 34.76
N ARG A 531 -30.44 -8.75 34.21
CA ARG A 531 -31.50 -8.93 33.20
C ARG A 531 -30.95 -8.60 31.80
N ILE A 532 -30.94 -9.59 30.90
CA ILE A 532 -30.60 -9.39 29.48
C ILE A 532 -31.68 -8.53 28.82
N THR A 533 -31.28 -7.46 28.14
CA THR A 533 -32.13 -6.54 27.38
C THR A 533 -31.55 -6.34 25.98
N LEU A 534 -32.41 -6.33 24.97
CA LEU A 534 -32.01 -6.05 23.59
C LEU A 534 -32.10 -4.55 23.29
N PRO A 535 -31.15 -3.97 22.54
CA PRO A 535 -31.17 -2.56 22.15
C PRO A 535 -32.35 -2.24 21.24
N THR A 536 -32.81 -0.98 21.26
CA THR A 536 -33.94 -0.54 20.43
C THR A 536 -33.54 -0.33 18.97
N ILE A 537 -34.44 -0.69 18.04
CA ILE A 537 -34.20 -0.67 16.59
C ILE A 537 -33.81 0.76 16.13
N PRO A 538 -32.71 0.97 15.37
CA PRO A 538 -32.20 2.29 15.00
C PRO A 538 -33.27 3.29 14.53
N THR A 539 -33.16 4.51 15.05
CA THR A 539 -34.16 5.57 14.81
C THR A 539 -34.16 6.13 13.40
N GLU A 540 -33.06 5.95 12.66
CA GLU A 540 -32.80 6.58 11.37
C GLU A 540 -32.34 5.50 10.37
N ILE A 541 -33.30 4.79 9.77
CA ILE A 541 -33.09 4.00 8.55
C ILE A 541 -33.72 4.76 7.38
N ASN A 542 -33.01 4.87 6.27
CA ASN A 542 -33.47 5.53 5.05
C ASN A 542 -33.35 4.58 3.85
N LEU A 543 -34.44 3.86 3.59
CA LEU A 543 -34.58 2.95 2.46
C LEU A 543 -35.17 3.72 1.26
N SER A 544 -34.59 3.51 0.07
CA SER A 544 -35.13 4.02 -1.19
C SER A 544 -35.08 2.94 -2.24
N LEU A 545 -36.08 2.90 -3.11
CA LEU A 545 -35.95 2.23 -4.41
C LEU A 545 -34.82 2.91 -5.19
N SER A 546 -33.97 2.09 -5.81
CA SER A 546 -32.83 2.52 -6.62
C SER A 546 -32.96 2.14 -8.11
N LYS A 547 -34.01 1.39 -8.46
CA LYS A 547 -34.55 1.25 -9.82
C LYS A 547 -36.08 1.35 -9.75
N GLU A 548 -36.72 1.71 -10.86
CA GLU A 548 -38.18 1.67 -10.96
C GLU A 548 -38.68 0.22 -10.75
N PRO A 549 -39.73 -0.01 -9.91
CA PRO A 549 -40.32 -1.32 -9.74
C PRO A 549 -40.77 -1.93 -11.06
N LYS A 550 -40.51 -3.22 -11.28
CA LYS A 550 -40.94 -3.92 -12.49
C LYS A 550 -41.79 -5.14 -12.16
N GLN A 551 -43.01 -5.17 -12.70
CA GLN A 551 -43.82 -6.37 -12.77
C GLN A 551 -43.17 -7.38 -13.72
N THR A 552 -42.63 -8.48 -13.19
CA THR A 552 -42.00 -9.55 -13.97
C THR A 552 -43.00 -10.61 -14.45
N THR A 553 -44.16 -10.70 -13.80
CA THR A 553 -45.22 -11.66 -14.09
C THR A 553 -46.59 -10.99 -14.11
N LEU A 554 -47.47 -11.38 -15.03
CA LEU A 554 -48.89 -10.99 -14.98
C LEU A 554 -49.48 -11.36 -13.62
N PHE A 555 -50.06 -10.38 -12.94
CA PHE A 555 -50.57 -10.55 -11.60
C PHE A 555 -52.05 -10.94 -11.68
N TRP A 556 -52.36 -12.16 -11.27
CA TRP A 556 -53.72 -12.67 -11.17
C TRP A 556 -54.25 -12.51 -9.74
N SER A 557 -55.53 -12.20 -9.57
CA SER A 557 -56.17 -12.17 -8.25
C SER A 557 -56.12 -13.54 -7.54
N ASN A 558 -56.15 -13.53 -6.21
CA ASN A 558 -56.10 -14.72 -5.35
C ASN A 558 -54.88 -15.64 -5.59
N HIS A 559 -53.76 -15.08 -6.06
CA HIS A 559 -52.54 -15.82 -6.40
C HIS A 559 -51.28 -15.11 -5.87
N GLN A 560 -50.18 -15.87 -5.77
CA GLN A 560 -48.85 -15.31 -5.54
C GLN A 560 -48.43 -14.46 -6.74
N THR A 561 -47.63 -13.43 -6.48
CA THR A 561 -47.11 -12.49 -7.49
C THR A 561 -45.65 -12.17 -7.20
N SER A 562 -44.94 -11.65 -8.19
CA SER A 562 -43.57 -11.18 -7.99
C SER A 562 -43.33 -9.82 -8.65
N LEU A 563 -42.55 -8.97 -7.96
CA LEU A 563 -42.02 -7.71 -8.49
C LEU A 563 -40.50 -7.75 -8.40
N GLN A 564 -39.81 -7.31 -9.44
CA GLN A 564 -38.40 -6.95 -9.31
C GLN A 564 -38.31 -5.57 -8.66
N LEU A 565 -37.70 -5.50 -7.48
CA LEU A 565 -37.37 -4.24 -6.80
C LEU A 565 -35.86 -4.19 -6.53
N SER A 566 -35.27 -3.01 -6.72
CA SER A 566 -33.93 -2.70 -6.20
C SER A 566 -34.08 -1.71 -5.05
N ILE A 567 -33.59 -2.07 -3.86
CA ILE A 567 -33.79 -1.30 -2.62
C ILE A 567 -32.42 -1.04 -1.99
N SER A 568 -32.11 0.23 -1.76
CA SER A 568 -30.86 0.69 -1.15
C SER A 568 -31.09 1.22 0.26
N ASN A 569 -30.28 0.77 1.22
CA ASN A 569 -30.19 1.39 2.54
C ASN A 569 -29.07 2.44 2.51
N SER A 570 -29.42 3.71 2.67
CA SER A 570 -28.43 4.80 2.62
C SER A 570 -27.77 5.11 3.97
N THR A 571 -28.12 4.39 5.03
CA THR A 571 -27.67 4.67 6.41
C THR A 571 -26.58 3.73 6.89
N ARG A 572 -25.79 4.20 7.87
CA ARG A 572 -24.74 3.45 8.59
C ARG A 572 -25.28 2.41 9.59
N PHE A 573 -26.50 1.93 9.37
CA PHE A 573 -27.27 1.12 10.31
C PHE A 573 -27.96 -0.02 9.55
N THR A 574 -27.58 -1.25 9.89
CA THR A 574 -28.28 -2.46 9.44
C THR A 574 -29.67 -2.51 10.06
N THR A 575 -30.69 -2.88 9.27
CA THR A 575 -32.04 -3.09 9.78
C THR A 575 -32.12 -4.36 10.60
N ASP A 576 -33.17 -4.47 11.39
CA ASP A 576 -33.61 -5.76 11.89
C ASP A 576 -34.25 -6.61 10.77
N TYR A 577 -34.47 -7.91 11.02
CA TYR A 577 -35.18 -8.80 10.08
C TYR A 577 -36.67 -8.41 9.99
N GLY A 578 -37.19 -8.24 8.79
CA GLY A 578 -38.55 -7.72 8.55
C GLY A 578 -39.09 -8.07 7.16
N TYR A 579 -40.26 -7.53 6.81
CA TYR A 579 -40.98 -7.86 5.57
C TYR A 579 -41.11 -6.64 4.66
N ILE A 580 -40.97 -6.83 3.35
CA ILE A 580 -41.33 -5.80 2.38
C ILE A 580 -42.86 -5.84 2.21
N VAL A 581 -43.50 -4.70 2.41
CA VAL A 581 -44.95 -4.54 2.36
C VAL A 581 -45.30 -3.69 1.15
N VAL A 582 -46.20 -4.23 0.32
CA VAL A 582 -46.80 -3.58 -0.84
C VAL A 582 -48.23 -3.21 -0.47
N GLU A 583 -48.48 -1.91 -0.32
CA GLU A 583 -49.80 -1.36 -0.03
C GLU A 583 -50.45 -0.89 -1.34
N LEU A 584 -51.59 -1.52 -1.67
CA LEU A 584 -52.36 -1.25 -2.87
C LEU A 584 -53.45 -0.24 -2.56
N SER A 585 -53.52 0.82 -3.34
CA SER A 585 -54.52 1.87 -3.18
C SER A 585 -55.23 2.19 -4.49
N ARG A 586 -56.38 2.85 -4.41
CA ARG A 586 -57.15 3.31 -5.57
C ARG A 586 -57.78 4.65 -5.24
N ALA A 587 -57.47 5.69 -6.04
CA ALA A 587 -57.89 7.06 -5.78
C ALA A 587 -57.53 7.57 -4.36
N GLY A 588 -56.36 7.18 -3.84
CA GLY A 588 -55.85 7.57 -2.53
C GLY A 588 -56.40 6.79 -1.33
N VAL A 589 -57.26 5.78 -1.54
CA VAL A 589 -57.76 4.89 -0.47
C VAL A 589 -57.04 3.55 -0.54
N SER A 590 -56.44 3.10 0.58
CA SER A 590 -55.87 1.75 0.71
C SER A 590 -56.96 0.68 0.51
N VAL A 591 -56.69 -0.32 -0.32
CA VAL A 591 -57.58 -1.44 -0.65
C VAL A 591 -57.06 -2.76 -0.09
N ASP A 592 -55.76 -3.03 -0.16
CA ASP A 592 -55.14 -4.26 0.36
C ASP A 592 -53.66 -4.06 0.71
N LYS A 593 -53.08 -4.93 1.55
CA LYS A 593 -51.65 -4.91 1.91
C LYS A 593 -51.04 -6.31 1.86
N MET A 594 -50.09 -6.51 0.96
CA MET A 594 -49.41 -7.79 0.74
C MET A 594 -48.02 -7.74 1.39
N ARG A 595 -47.55 -8.90 1.87
CA ARG A 595 -46.21 -9.05 2.47
C ARG A 595 -45.38 -10.02 1.65
N SER A 596 -44.08 -9.76 1.59
CA SER A 596 -43.09 -10.70 1.07
C SER A 596 -42.72 -11.79 2.10
N GLU A 597 -41.79 -12.66 1.72
CA GLU A 597 -40.90 -13.32 2.68
C GLU A 597 -40.02 -12.31 3.45
N GLY A 598 -39.22 -12.79 4.41
CA GLY A 598 -38.43 -11.91 5.28
C GLY A 598 -37.05 -11.55 4.70
N TYR A 599 -36.64 -10.30 4.88
CA TYR A 599 -35.36 -9.74 4.43
C TYR A 599 -34.69 -8.91 5.53
N GLN A 600 -33.43 -8.53 5.30
CA GLN A 600 -32.66 -7.60 6.14
C GLN A 600 -31.84 -6.68 5.23
N PHE A 601 -31.76 -5.38 5.54
CA PHE A 601 -30.99 -4.42 4.76
C PHE A 601 -29.80 -3.90 5.56
N PHE A 602 -28.60 -4.26 5.14
CA PHE A 602 -27.33 -3.93 5.80
C PHE A 602 -26.94 -2.46 5.59
N ASP A 603 -25.98 -1.97 6.36
CA ASP A 603 -25.53 -0.58 6.24
C ASP A 603 -24.95 -0.30 4.85
N HIS A 604 -25.30 0.87 4.29
CA HIS A 604 -24.90 1.31 2.95
C HIS A 604 -25.13 0.28 1.80
N SER A 605 -25.98 -0.73 2.02
CA SER A 605 -26.17 -1.86 1.10
C SER A 605 -27.16 -1.56 -0.02
N THR A 606 -27.22 -2.43 -1.03
CA THR A 606 -28.30 -2.45 -2.02
C THR A 606 -28.68 -3.87 -2.41
N PHE A 607 -29.96 -4.19 -2.24
CA PHE A 607 -30.61 -5.38 -2.76
C PHE A 607 -31.11 -5.12 -4.19
N ASP A 608 -31.05 -6.11 -5.08
CA ASP A 608 -31.77 -6.13 -6.36
C ASP A 608 -32.23 -7.57 -6.67
N GLY A 609 -33.54 -7.80 -6.67
CA GLY A 609 -34.08 -9.15 -6.77
C GLY A 609 -35.56 -9.19 -7.10
N ILE A 610 -36.03 -10.38 -7.51
CA ILE A 610 -37.44 -10.69 -7.73
C ILE A 610 -38.04 -11.11 -6.40
N ILE A 611 -38.79 -10.21 -5.78
CA ILE A 611 -39.47 -10.46 -4.50
C ILE A 611 -40.85 -11.03 -4.77
N THR A 612 -41.17 -12.14 -4.14
CA THR A 612 -42.50 -12.75 -4.19
C THR A 612 -43.36 -12.25 -3.04
N PHE A 613 -44.60 -11.86 -3.35
CA PHE A 613 -45.59 -11.38 -2.39
C PHE A 613 -46.75 -12.36 -2.26
N HIS A 614 -47.23 -12.52 -1.03
CA HIS A 614 -48.34 -13.37 -0.68
C HIS A 614 -49.58 -12.53 -0.36
N GLN A 615 -50.69 -12.83 -1.02
CA GLN A 615 -52.01 -12.26 -0.69
C GLN A 615 -52.60 -12.97 0.53
N THR A 616 -53.28 -12.20 1.39
CA THR A 616 -54.03 -12.75 2.53
C THR A 616 -55.30 -13.47 2.05
N PRO A 617 -55.62 -14.70 2.53
CA PRO A 617 -56.77 -15.48 2.05
C PRO A 617 -58.16 -14.84 2.21
N SER A 618 -58.26 -13.72 2.93
CA SER A 618 -59.51 -12.98 3.17
C SER A 618 -59.77 -11.81 2.22
N SER A 619 -58.81 -11.42 1.36
CA SER A 619 -58.98 -10.28 0.44
C SER A 619 -59.45 -10.73 -0.94
N SER A 620 -60.74 -10.50 -1.26
CA SER A 620 -61.29 -10.72 -2.61
C SER A 620 -60.86 -9.58 -3.55
N LEU A 621 -59.57 -9.53 -3.87
CA LEU A 621 -58.96 -8.44 -4.63
C LEU A 621 -59.47 -8.43 -6.08
N ALA A 622 -60.11 -7.33 -6.46
CA ALA A 622 -60.71 -7.17 -7.78
C ALA A 622 -59.66 -6.94 -8.87
N ALA A 623 -60.02 -7.26 -10.13
CA ALA A 623 -59.21 -6.89 -11.28
C ALA A 623 -59.23 -5.37 -11.51
N GLY A 624 -58.11 -4.80 -11.94
CA GLY A 624 -57.93 -3.38 -12.22
C GLY A 624 -56.51 -2.88 -11.94
N ILE A 625 -56.31 -1.58 -12.12
CA ILE A 625 -55.04 -0.89 -11.87
C ILE A 625 -55.07 -0.23 -10.49
N TYR A 626 -53.99 -0.43 -9.73
CA TYR A 626 -53.80 0.05 -8.36
C TYR A 626 -52.57 0.97 -8.26
N ASP A 627 -52.67 2.02 -7.45
CA ASP A 627 -51.55 2.89 -7.07
C ASP A 627 -50.79 2.26 -5.88
N VAL A 628 -49.47 2.13 -5.97
CA VAL A 628 -48.67 1.33 -5.02
C VAL A 628 -47.75 2.17 -4.16
N THR A 629 -47.71 1.86 -2.85
CA THR A 629 -46.65 2.31 -1.94
C THR A 629 -45.88 1.14 -1.35
N PHE A 630 -44.61 1.38 -1.01
CA PHE A 630 -43.67 0.38 -0.49
C PHE A 630 -43.20 0.76 0.92
N SER A 631 -43.12 -0.22 1.81
CA SER A 631 -42.49 -0.05 3.13
C SER A 631 -41.79 -1.32 3.58
N PHE A 632 -40.86 -1.20 4.52
CA PHE A 632 -40.21 -2.32 5.19
C PHE A 632 -40.67 -2.38 6.64
N LEU A 633 -41.28 -3.49 7.02
CA LEU A 633 -41.94 -3.69 8.30
C LEU A 633 -41.12 -4.65 9.17
N VAL A 634 -40.39 -4.10 10.13
CA VAL A 634 -39.83 -4.90 11.23
C VAL A 634 -40.97 -5.22 12.19
N PRO A 635 -41.34 -6.50 12.39
CA PRO A 635 -42.43 -6.88 13.27
C PRO A 635 -42.09 -6.58 14.74
N SER A 636 -43.12 -6.38 15.58
CA SER A 636 -42.93 -6.25 17.02
C SER A 636 -42.32 -7.54 17.60
N LYS A 637 -41.22 -7.41 18.35
CA LYS A 637 -40.61 -8.53 19.09
C LYS A 637 -40.97 -8.39 20.56
N THR A 638 -41.77 -9.32 21.09
CA THR A 638 -41.99 -9.42 22.54
C THR A 638 -41.02 -10.43 23.13
N VAL A 639 -40.17 -9.99 24.04
CA VAL A 639 -39.32 -10.85 24.85
C VAL A 639 -39.95 -11.00 26.22
N HIS A 640 -40.13 -12.24 26.68
CA HIS A 640 -40.73 -12.58 27.97
C HIS A 640 -39.66 -12.86 29.03
N TYR A 641 -40.01 -12.72 30.31
CA TYR A 641 -39.10 -12.86 31.45
C TYR A 641 -39.78 -13.63 32.60
N THR A 642 -38.97 -14.36 33.38
CA THR A 642 -39.35 -15.10 34.60
C THR A 642 -40.25 -14.36 35.59
N ASP A 643 -40.10 -13.03 35.71
CA ASP A 643 -40.91 -12.17 36.60
C ASP A 643 -42.35 -11.92 36.10
N GLY A 644 -42.72 -12.51 34.96
CA GLY A 644 -44.01 -12.33 34.29
C GLY A 644 -44.14 -11.04 33.49
N THR A 645 -43.09 -10.22 33.44
CA THR A 645 -43.05 -9.02 32.60
C THR A 645 -42.60 -9.35 31.17
N SER A 646 -42.70 -8.36 30.28
CA SER A 646 -42.20 -8.49 28.91
C SER A 646 -41.65 -7.17 28.40
N GLN A 647 -40.65 -7.25 27.53
CA GLN A 647 -40.12 -6.13 26.75
C GLN A 647 -40.65 -6.28 25.32
N THR A 648 -41.67 -5.50 24.96
CA THR A 648 -42.10 -5.37 23.57
C THR A 648 -41.25 -4.32 22.88
N ILE A 649 -40.34 -4.77 22.01
CA ILE A 649 -39.78 -3.92 20.96
C ILE A 649 -40.93 -3.65 19.97
N PRO A 650 -41.36 -2.40 19.77
CA PRO A 650 -42.55 -2.09 18.97
C PRO A 650 -42.35 -2.41 17.49
N GLU A 651 -43.45 -2.74 16.79
CA GLU A 651 -43.45 -2.88 15.32
C GLU A 651 -43.03 -1.55 14.69
N ARG A 652 -42.18 -1.64 13.66
CA ARG A 652 -41.62 -0.45 13.01
C ARG A 652 -41.67 -0.57 11.49
N SER A 653 -42.55 0.24 10.90
CA SER A 653 -42.59 0.45 9.46
C SER A 653 -41.65 1.59 9.05
N TYR A 654 -40.75 1.29 8.13
CA TYR A 654 -39.89 2.25 7.45
C TYR A 654 -40.43 2.47 6.03
N PRO A 655 -40.73 3.71 5.60
CA PRO A 655 -41.12 3.95 4.22
C PRO A 655 -39.94 3.59 3.30
N ILE A 656 -40.20 2.82 2.23
CA ILE A 656 -39.25 2.67 1.14
C ILE A 656 -39.60 3.77 0.15
N ASN A 657 -38.77 4.82 0.12
CA ASN A 657 -39.00 5.96 -0.75
C ASN A 657 -39.02 5.53 -2.23
N ASN A 658 -39.96 6.05 -3.02
CA ASN A 658 -40.01 5.79 -4.47
C ASN A 658 -39.69 7.07 -5.26
N PRO A 659 -38.43 7.31 -5.62
CA PRO A 659 -38.03 8.51 -6.36
C PRO A 659 -38.51 8.51 -7.82
N PHE A 660 -39.05 7.38 -8.32
CA PHE A 660 -39.59 7.23 -9.67
C PHE A 660 -41.07 7.66 -9.77
N GLY A 661 -41.71 8.01 -8.66
CA GLY A 661 -43.10 8.47 -8.60
C GLY A 661 -44.10 7.36 -8.25
N THR A 662 -45.38 7.57 -8.59
CA THR A 662 -46.45 6.61 -8.26
C THR A 662 -46.38 5.39 -9.17
N TYR A 663 -45.78 4.30 -8.68
CA TYR A 663 -45.85 3.01 -9.36
C TYR A 663 -47.30 2.50 -9.43
N LYS A 664 -47.66 1.89 -10.55
CA LYS A 664 -48.99 1.32 -10.80
C LYS A 664 -48.88 -0.16 -11.11
N LEU A 665 -49.79 -0.94 -10.55
CA LEU A 665 -49.82 -2.40 -10.68
C LEU A 665 -51.16 -2.83 -11.26
N GLU A 666 -51.12 -3.55 -12.39
CA GLU A 666 -52.32 -4.14 -12.99
C GLU A 666 -52.54 -5.55 -12.46
N ILE A 667 -53.78 -5.81 -12.02
CA ILE A 667 -54.24 -7.08 -11.48
C ILE A 667 -55.37 -7.61 -12.35
N LEU A 668 -55.24 -8.86 -12.79
CA LEU A 668 -56.13 -9.54 -13.72
C LEU A 668 -57.02 -10.56 -12.99
N ASP A 669 -58.17 -10.87 -13.60
CA ASP A 669 -59.13 -11.85 -13.07
C ASP A 669 -58.59 -13.29 -13.20
N ALA A 670 -58.41 -13.97 -12.06
CA ALA A 670 -57.95 -15.35 -11.99
C ALA A 670 -58.70 -16.33 -12.91
N ASN A 671 -60.00 -16.09 -13.17
CA ASN A 671 -60.83 -16.93 -14.04
C ASN A 671 -60.47 -16.82 -15.54
N GLN A 672 -59.51 -15.96 -15.88
CA GLN A 672 -58.99 -15.76 -17.24
C GLN A 672 -57.56 -16.29 -17.41
N LYS A 673 -56.98 -16.90 -16.37
CA LYS A 673 -55.64 -17.50 -16.39
C LYS A 673 -55.56 -18.59 -17.47
N PRO A 674 -54.48 -18.62 -18.28
CA PRO A 674 -54.38 -19.52 -19.43
C PRO A 674 -54.24 -21.01 -19.01
N ILE A 675 -54.90 -21.90 -19.76
CA ILE A 675 -54.91 -23.36 -19.53
C ILE A 675 -53.73 -24.06 -20.22
N LEU A 676 -53.34 -23.54 -21.40
CA LEU A 676 -52.10 -23.89 -22.07
C LEU A 676 -51.05 -22.81 -21.80
N THR A 677 -49.78 -23.19 -21.77
CA THR A 677 -48.66 -22.27 -21.64
C THR A 677 -47.60 -22.57 -22.69
N TYR A 678 -47.07 -21.53 -23.31
CA TYR A 678 -45.80 -21.62 -24.02
C TYR A 678 -44.68 -22.17 -23.11
N ARG A 679 -43.81 -23.03 -23.64
CA ARG A 679 -42.79 -23.75 -22.87
C ARG A 679 -41.36 -23.23 -23.15
N PRO A 680 -40.71 -22.49 -22.24
CA PRO A 680 -39.28 -22.20 -22.38
C PRO A 680 -38.46 -23.50 -22.23
N ASN A 681 -37.38 -23.62 -23.01
CA ASN A 681 -36.59 -24.85 -23.10
C ASN A 681 -35.85 -25.15 -21.78
N ARG A 682 -36.31 -26.19 -21.05
CA ARG A 682 -35.80 -26.50 -19.70
C ARG A 682 -34.52 -27.36 -19.73
N ASN A 683 -33.37 -26.72 -19.92
CA ASN A 683 -32.14 -27.23 -19.31
C ASN A 683 -32.20 -26.93 -17.81
N SER A 684 -32.31 -27.96 -16.97
CA SER A 684 -32.63 -27.82 -15.54
C SER A 684 -31.40 -27.49 -14.65
N ASN A 685 -30.55 -26.56 -15.09
CA ASN A 685 -29.41 -25.98 -14.37
C ASN A 685 -28.87 -24.77 -15.17
N LEU A 686 -29.39 -23.56 -14.96
CA LEU A 686 -28.79 -22.23 -15.21
C LEU A 686 -29.85 -21.12 -15.14
N ASP A 687 -29.66 -20.11 -14.29
CA ASP A 687 -30.50 -18.89 -14.22
C ASP A 687 -30.01 -17.80 -15.19
N THR A 688 -29.93 -18.14 -16.49
CA THR A 688 -29.61 -17.19 -17.56
C THR A 688 -30.45 -17.46 -18.82
N PRO A 689 -31.12 -16.45 -19.41
CA PRO A 689 -31.72 -16.58 -20.73
C PRO A 689 -30.63 -16.66 -21.82
N GLU A 690 -30.23 -17.87 -22.20
CA GLU A 690 -29.21 -18.10 -23.24
C GLU A 690 -29.67 -17.63 -24.63
N SER A 691 -29.11 -16.50 -25.08
CA SER A 691 -29.02 -16.11 -26.49
C SER A 691 -30.34 -15.80 -27.23
N GLY A 692 -30.22 -15.44 -28.52
CA GLY A 692 -31.35 -15.08 -29.40
C GLY A 692 -32.19 -16.27 -29.91
N THR A 693 -32.10 -17.47 -29.33
CA THR A 693 -32.77 -18.69 -29.81
C THR A 693 -34.24 -18.82 -29.38
N LYS A 694 -35.03 -17.84 -29.82
CA LYS A 694 -36.43 -17.96 -30.28
C LYS A 694 -37.38 -18.90 -29.54
N ASP A 695 -38.26 -18.30 -28.74
CA ASP A 695 -39.50 -18.93 -28.28
C ASP A 695 -40.55 -19.18 -29.38
N LEU A 696 -40.46 -18.45 -30.50
CA LEU A 696 -41.38 -18.58 -31.62
C LEU A 696 -40.61 -18.57 -32.94
N GLU A 697 -40.76 -19.65 -33.69
CA GLU A 697 -39.99 -19.93 -34.90
C GLU A 697 -40.69 -19.36 -36.13
N ILE A 698 -40.40 -18.09 -36.43
CA ILE A 698 -40.68 -17.52 -37.76
C ILE A 698 -39.59 -17.98 -38.74
N ARG A 699 -40.01 -18.58 -39.87
CA ARG A 699 -39.15 -18.93 -41.02
C ARG A 699 -39.71 -18.37 -42.33
N LEU A 700 -38.81 -17.99 -43.23
CA LEU A 700 -39.09 -17.59 -44.61
C LEU A 700 -38.29 -18.52 -45.53
N ASN A 701 -38.95 -19.26 -46.43
CA ASN A 701 -38.33 -20.32 -47.25
C ASN A 701 -37.59 -21.39 -46.44
N ASP A 702 -38.16 -21.74 -45.28
CA ASP A 702 -37.56 -22.58 -44.25
C ASP A 702 -36.20 -22.09 -43.69
N GLU A 703 -35.69 -20.92 -44.11
CA GLU A 703 -34.60 -20.20 -43.44
C GLU A 703 -35.12 -19.35 -42.26
N LEU A 704 -34.25 -19.11 -41.28
CA LEU A 704 -34.64 -18.58 -39.98
C LEU A 704 -34.75 -17.04 -39.99
N TRP A 705 -35.97 -16.50 -40.08
CA TRP A 705 -36.20 -15.05 -40.24
C TRP A 705 -36.05 -14.29 -38.91
N THR A 706 -35.24 -13.23 -38.88
CA THR A 706 -34.84 -12.51 -37.64
C THR A 706 -35.00 -10.99 -37.68
N GLU A 707 -35.45 -10.43 -38.80
CA GLU A 707 -35.63 -8.98 -38.99
C GLU A 707 -36.85 -8.43 -38.22
N GLU A 708 -36.91 -7.11 -38.04
CA GLU A 708 -38.09 -6.42 -37.48
C GLU A 708 -39.10 -5.98 -38.56
N GLU A 709 -38.70 -5.93 -39.84
CA GLU A 709 -39.54 -5.46 -40.95
C GLU A 709 -39.76 -6.53 -42.03
N LEU A 710 -41.00 -6.92 -42.25
CA LEU A 710 -41.40 -7.84 -43.33
C LEU A 710 -41.85 -7.04 -44.57
N ASP A 711 -41.12 -7.18 -45.68
CA ASP A 711 -41.52 -6.62 -46.97
C ASP A 711 -42.44 -7.62 -47.69
N LEU A 712 -43.68 -7.21 -47.98
CA LEU A 712 -44.67 -8.06 -48.62
C LEU A 712 -44.31 -8.44 -50.07
N LYS A 713 -43.28 -7.84 -50.69
CA LYS A 713 -42.68 -8.32 -51.95
C LYS A 713 -41.83 -9.58 -51.79
N GLN A 714 -41.25 -9.82 -50.61
CA GLN A 714 -40.47 -11.03 -50.36
C GLN A 714 -41.35 -12.29 -50.38
N LEU A 715 -42.64 -12.15 -50.04
CA LEU A 715 -43.63 -13.23 -50.01
C LEU A 715 -44.12 -13.66 -51.41
N ASP A 716 -43.83 -12.93 -52.49
CA ASP A 716 -44.34 -13.27 -53.84
C ASP A 716 -43.73 -14.57 -54.43
N SER A 717 -42.60 -15.00 -53.89
CA SER A 717 -41.94 -16.27 -54.25
C SER A 717 -41.64 -17.15 -53.04
N SER A 718 -42.20 -16.84 -51.87
CA SER A 718 -41.68 -17.37 -50.60
C SER A 718 -42.74 -17.81 -49.60
N THR A 719 -42.48 -18.94 -48.93
CA THR A 719 -43.36 -19.45 -47.85
C THR A 719 -42.92 -18.88 -46.51
N LEU A 720 -43.79 -18.10 -45.86
CA LEU A 720 -43.65 -17.74 -44.45
C LEU A 720 -44.31 -18.81 -43.57
N SER A 721 -43.68 -19.18 -42.47
CA SER A 721 -44.24 -20.13 -41.49
C SER A 721 -43.90 -19.75 -40.05
N ILE A 722 -44.77 -20.15 -39.12
CA ILE A 722 -44.66 -19.87 -37.68
C ILE A 722 -44.96 -21.13 -36.86
N ALA A 723 -44.14 -21.44 -35.86
CA ALA A 723 -44.31 -22.56 -34.93
C ALA A 723 -43.80 -22.25 -33.49
N CYS A 724 -44.23 -23.03 -32.49
CA CYS A 724 -43.83 -22.90 -31.06
C CYS A 724 -44.13 -24.18 -30.24
N GLU A 725 -43.37 -24.52 -29.19
CA GLU A 725 -43.74 -25.61 -28.25
C GLU A 725 -44.79 -25.13 -27.24
N ILE A 726 -45.81 -25.95 -26.96
CA ILE A 726 -46.88 -25.63 -25.99
C ILE A 726 -47.14 -26.79 -25.04
N GLU A 727 -47.27 -26.50 -23.75
CA GLU A 727 -47.70 -27.43 -22.69
C GLU A 727 -49.13 -27.13 -22.22
N ASN A 728 -49.87 -28.17 -21.84
CA ASN A 728 -51.11 -28.01 -21.06
C ASN A 728 -50.81 -28.10 -19.55
N VAL A 729 -51.01 -27.00 -18.82
CA VAL A 729 -50.75 -26.92 -17.37
C VAL A 729 -52.02 -26.93 -16.52
N GLY A 730 -53.19 -26.61 -17.11
CA GLY A 730 -54.45 -26.43 -16.37
C GLY A 730 -55.37 -27.65 -16.36
N ALA A 731 -55.68 -28.22 -17.52
CA ALA A 731 -56.79 -29.17 -17.70
C ALA A 731 -56.32 -30.61 -17.89
N GLU A 732 -57.13 -31.61 -17.49
CA GLU A 732 -56.81 -33.03 -17.72
C GLU A 732 -56.52 -33.36 -19.21
N SER A 733 -57.27 -32.72 -20.10
CA SER A 733 -56.96 -32.64 -21.53
C SER A 733 -57.52 -31.36 -22.14
N PHE A 734 -56.70 -30.65 -22.90
CA PHE A 734 -57.16 -29.69 -23.89
C PHE A 734 -57.40 -30.42 -25.22
N THR A 735 -58.48 -30.09 -25.90
CA THR A 735 -58.73 -30.44 -27.31
C THR A 735 -59.30 -29.20 -28.01
N GLY A 736 -58.65 -28.76 -29.08
CA GLY A 736 -59.03 -27.56 -29.84
C GLY A 736 -57.91 -27.11 -30.77
N SER A 737 -58.08 -25.99 -31.47
CA SER A 737 -57.06 -25.41 -32.34
C SER A 737 -56.37 -24.19 -31.71
N LEU A 738 -55.17 -23.88 -32.21
CA LEU A 738 -54.38 -22.70 -31.89
C LEU A 738 -54.49 -21.70 -33.05
N ARG A 739 -54.86 -20.45 -32.80
CA ARG A 739 -54.88 -19.37 -33.78
C ARG A 739 -53.76 -18.36 -33.52
N TYR A 740 -53.10 -17.94 -34.59
CA TYR A 740 -52.09 -16.88 -34.60
C TYR A 740 -52.73 -15.59 -35.16
N ASP A 741 -52.64 -14.49 -34.41
CA ASP A 741 -53.13 -13.17 -34.79
C ASP A 741 -51.98 -12.15 -34.79
N LEU A 742 -51.95 -11.19 -35.71
CA LEU A 742 -51.26 -9.91 -35.48
C LEU A 742 -52.20 -8.94 -34.78
N VAL A 743 -51.68 -8.15 -33.86
CA VAL A 743 -52.43 -7.16 -33.09
C VAL A 743 -51.75 -5.81 -33.21
N ASP A 744 -52.48 -4.81 -33.71
CA ASP A 744 -52.00 -3.43 -33.83
C ASP A 744 -51.64 -2.88 -32.45
N VAL A 745 -50.38 -2.49 -32.22
CA VAL A 745 -49.91 -2.08 -30.87
C VAL A 745 -50.53 -0.76 -30.43
N GLU A 746 -50.96 0.10 -31.36
CA GLU A 746 -51.59 1.39 -31.05
C GLU A 746 -53.12 1.26 -30.90
N LEU A 747 -53.77 0.39 -31.69
CA LEU A 747 -55.23 0.28 -31.74
C LEU A 747 -55.81 -0.97 -31.06
N GLY A 748 -54.99 -1.97 -30.70
CA GLY A 748 -55.44 -3.27 -30.20
C GLY A 748 -56.21 -4.13 -31.22
N GLN A 749 -56.26 -3.71 -32.49
CA GLN A 749 -57.04 -4.39 -33.53
C GLN A 749 -56.34 -5.68 -33.97
N ARG A 750 -57.09 -6.80 -33.96
CA ARG A 750 -56.60 -8.13 -34.36
C ARG A 750 -56.78 -8.40 -35.86
N TYR A 751 -55.80 -9.09 -36.43
CA TYR A 751 -55.73 -9.55 -37.83
C TYR A 751 -55.30 -11.03 -37.84
N PRO A 752 -56.17 -11.99 -38.20
CA PRO A 752 -55.85 -13.41 -38.11
C PRO A 752 -54.88 -13.85 -39.23
N LEU A 753 -53.78 -14.51 -38.86
CA LEU A 753 -52.80 -15.06 -39.80
C LEU A 753 -53.11 -16.50 -40.22
N GLY A 754 -53.69 -17.28 -39.31
CA GLY A 754 -54.02 -18.69 -39.54
C GLY A 754 -54.23 -19.46 -38.23
N ALA A 755 -54.64 -20.72 -38.36
CA ALA A 755 -54.81 -21.61 -37.22
C ALA A 755 -54.29 -23.03 -37.53
N THR A 756 -53.94 -23.77 -36.49
CA THR A 756 -53.61 -25.20 -36.59
C THR A 756 -54.86 -26.03 -36.88
N GLY A 757 -54.65 -27.31 -37.22
CA GLY A 757 -55.69 -28.32 -37.03
C GLY A 757 -56.08 -28.49 -35.55
N GLU A 758 -57.03 -29.37 -35.29
CA GLU A 758 -57.38 -29.77 -33.93
C GLU A 758 -56.21 -30.53 -33.27
N LEU A 759 -55.85 -30.12 -32.06
CA LEU A 759 -54.77 -30.67 -31.25
C LEU A 759 -55.32 -31.13 -29.91
N THR A 760 -54.95 -32.34 -29.49
CA THR A 760 -55.23 -32.84 -28.14
C THR A 760 -53.94 -32.88 -27.32
N ILE A 761 -53.95 -32.16 -26.19
CA ILE A 761 -52.81 -32.01 -25.28
C ILE A 761 -53.26 -32.42 -23.89
N HIS A 762 -52.80 -33.58 -23.41
CA HIS A 762 -53.06 -34.03 -22.04
C HIS A 762 -52.27 -33.20 -21.02
N LYS A 763 -52.76 -33.16 -19.78
CA LYS A 763 -52.12 -32.43 -18.66
C LYS A 763 -50.65 -32.79 -18.49
N HIS A 764 -49.81 -31.78 -18.28
CA HIS A 764 -48.35 -31.87 -18.13
C HIS A 764 -47.64 -32.58 -19.32
N ARG A 765 -48.28 -32.58 -20.50
CA ARG A 765 -47.65 -32.94 -21.78
C ARG A 765 -47.51 -31.69 -22.64
N SER A 766 -46.48 -31.68 -23.47
CA SER A 766 -46.31 -30.68 -24.52
C SER A 766 -46.47 -31.29 -25.91
N VAL A 767 -46.72 -30.42 -26.88
CA VAL A 767 -46.66 -30.72 -28.31
C VAL A 767 -45.56 -29.89 -28.97
N ASP A 768 -44.75 -30.59 -29.76
CA ASP A 768 -43.60 -30.04 -30.47
C ASP A 768 -43.99 -29.11 -31.63
N ILE A 769 -43.01 -28.33 -32.08
CA ILE A 769 -43.15 -27.33 -33.16
C ILE A 769 -43.72 -27.90 -34.48
N SER A 770 -43.57 -29.20 -34.77
CA SER A 770 -44.10 -29.76 -36.03
C SER A 770 -45.63 -29.84 -36.05
N LYS A 771 -46.28 -29.87 -34.88
CA LYS A 771 -47.74 -29.92 -34.73
C LYS A 771 -48.38 -28.54 -34.60
N THR A 772 -47.60 -27.53 -34.23
CA THR A 772 -48.06 -26.14 -34.11
C THR A 772 -47.72 -25.29 -35.34
N LYS A 773 -46.81 -25.75 -36.22
CA LYS A 773 -46.43 -25.03 -37.45
C LYS A 773 -47.64 -24.72 -38.33
N ILE A 774 -47.86 -23.43 -38.60
CA ILE A 774 -48.71 -22.95 -39.69
C ILE A 774 -47.86 -22.33 -40.80
N ASN A 775 -48.31 -22.46 -42.04
CA ASN A 775 -47.78 -21.69 -43.17
C ASN A 775 -48.76 -20.54 -43.45
N ILE A 776 -48.26 -19.31 -43.55
CA ILE A 776 -49.09 -18.10 -43.65
C ILE A 776 -49.07 -17.64 -45.12
N PRO A 777 -50.21 -17.60 -45.82
CA PRO A 777 -50.26 -17.11 -47.19
C PRO A 777 -50.10 -15.58 -47.22
N LYS A 778 -49.53 -15.05 -48.30
CA LYS A 778 -49.39 -13.59 -48.50
C LYS A 778 -50.72 -12.83 -48.31
N SER A 779 -51.84 -13.42 -48.72
CA SER A 779 -53.18 -12.83 -48.58
C SER A 779 -53.64 -12.61 -47.13
N ALA A 780 -53.03 -13.26 -46.13
CA ALA A 780 -53.30 -12.95 -44.72
C ALA A 780 -52.78 -11.57 -44.30
N PHE A 781 -51.79 -11.01 -45.03
CA PHE A 781 -51.21 -9.69 -44.78
C PHE A 781 -51.88 -8.56 -45.59
N GLU A 782 -52.61 -8.89 -46.66
CA GLU A 782 -53.31 -7.91 -47.51
C GLU A 782 -54.32 -7.00 -46.77
N PRO A 783 -55.09 -7.44 -45.75
CA PRO A 783 -55.99 -6.56 -44.99
C PRO A 783 -55.29 -5.78 -43.86
N ILE A 784 -53.97 -5.93 -43.67
CA ILE A 784 -53.23 -5.36 -42.54
C ILE A 784 -52.55 -4.03 -42.96
N PRO A 785 -52.74 -2.92 -42.23
CA PRO A 785 -52.09 -1.65 -42.55
C PRO A 785 -50.55 -1.72 -42.54
N LEU A 786 -49.93 -0.87 -43.35
CA LEU A 786 -48.49 -0.80 -43.52
C LEU A 786 -47.86 0.34 -42.68
N GLY A 787 -46.56 0.22 -42.39
CA GLY A 787 -45.80 1.23 -41.65
C GLY A 787 -46.05 1.26 -40.13
N ARG A 788 -46.88 0.35 -39.61
CA ARG A 788 -47.21 0.20 -38.18
C ARG A 788 -46.52 -1.00 -37.54
N THR A 789 -46.44 -0.96 -36.22
CA THR A 789 -45.94 -2.06 -35.38
C THR A 789 -47.08 -2.97 -34.94
N TYR A 790 -46.92 -4.27 -35.17
CA TYR A 790 -47.86 -5.33 -34.80
C TYR A 790 -47.21 -6.29 -33.82
N GLU A 791 -47.95 -6.70 -32.79
CA GLU A 791 -47.58 -7.74 -31.85
C GLU A 791 -48.20 -9.08 -32.27
N LEU A 792 -47.42 -10.16 -32.26
CA LEU A 792 -47.88 -11.50 -32.59
C LEU A 792 -48.50 -12.17 -31.36
N HIS A 793 -49.77 -12.52 -31.47
CA HIS A 793 -50.57 -13.20 -30.44
C HIS A 793 -50.84 -14.64 -30.84
N LEU A 794 -50.94 -15.49 -29.82
CA LEU A 794 -51.33 -16.89 -29.94
C LEU A 794 -52.49 -17.15 -28.98
N THR A 795 -53.57 -17.75 -29.48
CA THR A 795 -54.76 -18.07 -28.68
C THR A 795 -55.24 -19.47 -28.95
N ALA A 796 -55.63 -20.22 -27.91
CA ALA A 796 -56.33 -21.48 -28.05
C ALA A 796 -57.84 -21.25 -27.97
N ASN A 797 -58.63 -21.88 -28.84
CA ASN A 797 -60.08 -21.88 -28.65
C ASN A 797 -60.46 -22.91 -27.58
N ILE A 798 -61.08 -22.45 -26.49
CA ILE A 798 -61.48 -23.26 -25.35
C ILE A 798 -62.99 -23.09 -25.16
N ALA A 799 -63.74 -24.17 -25.42
CA ALA A 799 -65.21 -24.19 -25.35
C ALA A 799 -65.90 -23.06 -26.15
N GLY A 800 -65.35 -22.72 -27.33
CA GLY A 800 -65.88 -21.66 -28.21
C GLY A 800 -65.31 -20.26 -27.93
N VAL A 801 -64.54 -20.07 -26.86
CA VAL A 801 -63.92 -18.78 -26.51
C VAL A 801 -62.43 -18.83 -26.75
N ASP A 802 -61.89 -17.90 -27.52
CA ASP A 802 -60.44 -17.75 -27.67
C ASP A 802 -59.82 -17.27 -26.35
N ARG A 803 -58.84 -18.02 -25.85
CA ARG A 803 -58.04 -17.66 -24.68
C ARG A 803 -56.59 -17.48 -25.10
N ASP A 804 -55.94 -16.45 -24.58
CA ASP A 804 -54.48 -16.30 -24.67
C ASP A 804 -53.79 -17.54 -24.04
N VAL A 805 -52.60 -17.90 -24.53
CA VAL A 805 -51.79 -19.04 -24.05
C VAL A 805 -50.33 -18.66 -23.74
N TRP A 806 -50.02 -17.37 -23.69
CA TRP A 806 -48.75 -16.88 -23.20
C TRP A 806 -48.59 -17.14 -21.70
N ALA A 807 -47.41 -17.61 -21.29
CA ALA A 807 -47.09 -17.83 -19.89
C ALA A 807 -46.66 -16.52 -19.19
N THR A 808 -46.71 -16.51 -17.86
CA THR A 808 -46.03 -15.48 -17.05
C THR A 808 -44.52 -15.57 -17.25
N GLY A 809 -43.98 -14.76 -18.16
CA GLY A 809 -42.54 -14.67 -18.47
C GLY A 809 -42.17 -14.73 -19.96
N THR A 810 -43.12 -15.01 -20.87
CA THR A 810 -42.82 -15.09 -22.32
C THR A 810 -42.81 -13.71 -22.98
N TYR A 811 -41.76 -13.39 -23.76
CA TYR A 811 -41.70 -12.16 -24.56
C TYR A 811 -42.52 -12.29 -25.84
N ARG A 812 -43.50 -11.40 -26.05
CA ARG A 812 -44.24 -11.31 -27.31
C ARG A 812 -43.36 -10.70 -28.41
N ARG A 813 -43.46 -11.24 -29.64
CA ARG A 813 -42.71 -10.74 -30.81
C ARG A 813 -43.47 -9.61 -31.50
N THR A 814 -42.78 -8.55 -31.85
CA THR A 814 -43.29 -7.46 -32.69
C THR A 814 -42.69 -7.49 -34.10
N LEU A 815 -43.41 -6.93 -35.08
CA LEU A 815 -42.94 -6.74 -36.45
C LEU A 815 -43.62 -5.54 -37.13
N LYS A 816 -43.04 -5.03 -38.22
CA LYS A 816 -43.62 -4.00 -39.10
C LYS A 816 -43.82 -4.52 -40.52
N LEU A 817 -44.85 -4.04 -41.22
CA LEU A 817 -45.17 -4.41 -42.60
C LEU A 817 -44.88 -3.28 -43.58
N LYS A 818 -44.29 -3.59 -44.75
CA LYS A 818 -44.03 -2.62 -45.83
C LYS A 818 -44.31 -3.18 -47.23
N GLN A 819 -44.52 -2.28 -48.19
CA GLN A 819 -44.80 -2.60 -49.60
C GLN A 819 -44.10 -1.56 -50.49
N GLY A 820 -43.10 -1.98 -51.26
CA GLY A 820 -42.34 -1.07 -52.14
C GLY A 820 -43.13 -0.60 -53.38
N GLY A 821 -42.90 0.64 -53.82
CA GLY A 821 -43.62 1.29 -54.93
C GLY A 821 -43.40 0.73 -56.35
N THR A 822 -43.94 1.47 -57.33
CA THR A 822 -44.11 1.12 -58.76
C THR A 822 -43.20 1.92 -59.73
N PRO A 823 -43.00 1.46 -60.98
CA PRO A 823 -41.97 1.97 -61.90
C PRO A 823 -42.38 3.23 -62.70
N THR A 824 -41.39 3.87 -63.34
CA THR A 824 -41.50 5.10 -64.16
C THR A 824 -40.96 4.89 -65.60
N PRO A 825 -41.27 5.77 -66.58
CA PRO A 825 -40.96 5.57 -68.01
C PRO A 825 -39.45 5.55 -68.34
N PRO A 826 -39.04 5.11 -69.54
CA PRO A 826 -37.63 4.95 -69.92
C PRO A 826 -36.84 6.25 -69.82
N LYS A 827 -35.96 6.32 -68.82
CA LYS A 827 -35.01 7.41 -68.59
C LYS A 827 -33.81 7.25 -69.54
N THR A 828 -33.29 8.36 -70.03
CA THR A 828 -31.99 8.41 -70.71
C THR A 828 -30.89 8.51 -69.66
N TYR A 829 -29.81 7.74 -69.82
CA TYR A 829 -28.71 7.68 -68.87
C TYR A 829 -27.37 7.99 -69.55
N TYR A 830 -26.48 8.65 -68.82
CA TYR A 830 -25.12 9.01 -69.24
C TYR A 830 -24.09 8.53 -68.21
N LYS A 831 -22.86 8.31 -68.67
CA LYS A 831 -21.74 7.92 -67.80
C LYS A 831 -21.10 9.15 -67.16
N VAL A 832 -20.97 9.14 -65.85
CA VAL A 832 -20.10 10.05 -65.11
C VAL A 832 -18.82 9.31 -64.72
N THR A 833 -17.66 9.92 -64.98
CA THR A 833 -16.34 9.39 -64.57
C THR A 833 -15.71 10.37 -63.58
N LEU A 834 -15.09 9.87 -62.51
CA LEU A 834 -14.43 10.68 -61.49
C LEU A 834 -12.93 10.43 -61.52
N THR A 835 -12.13 11.50 -61.63
CA THR A 835 -10.67 11.47 -61.77
C THR A 835 -10.04 12.47 -60.79
N SER A 836 -9.02 12.05 -60.04
CA SER A 836 -8.21 12.96 -59.21
C SER A 836 -6.73 12.60 -59.27
N ASN A 837 -5.86 13.58 -58.99
CA ASN A 837 -4.45 13.35 -58.72
C ASN A 837 -4.22 12.96 -57.25
N GLU A 838 -2.96 12.69 -56.89
CA GLU A 838 -2.54 12.47 -55.49
C GLU A 838 -2.89 13.68 -54.62
N GLY A 839 -3.39 13.44 -53.40
CA GLY A 839 -3.75 14.49 -52.45
C GLY A 839 -5.24 14.74 -52.26
N GLY A 840 -6.11 13.92 -52.84
CA GLY A 840 -7.54 14.00 -52.53
C GLY A 840 -8.43 13.12 -53.39
N ARG A 841 -9.68 13.01 -52.94
CA ARG A 841 -10.72 12.18 -53.54
C ARG A 841 -11.93 13.03 -53.87
N ILE A 842 -12.68 12.57 -54.86
CA ILE A 842 -14.00 13.08 -55.19
C ILE A 842 -15.01 11.95 -55.25
N SER A 843 -16.21 12.20 -54.74
CA SER A 843 -17.29 11.22 -54.68
C SER A 843 -18.63 11.89 -54.97
N ILE A 844 -19.61 11.09 -55.39
CA ILE A 844 -21.00 11.51 -55.55
C ILE A 844 -21.83 10.37 -54.94
N PRO A 845 -22.27 10.49 -53.67
CA PRO A 845 -23.03 9.43 -53.01
C PRO A 845 -24.40 9.22 -53.66
N ASP A 846 -25.01 8.07 -53.40
CA ASP A 846 -26.38 7.72 -53.78
C ASP A 846 -26.67 7.79 -55.30
N VAL A 847 -25.63 7.64 -56.13
CA VAL A 847 -25.69 7.75 -57.59
C VAL A 847 -24.86 6.65 -58.26
N GLN A 848 -25.50 5.85 -59.11
CA GLN A 848 -24.80 4.89 -59.97
C GLN A 848 -24.12 5.62 -61.14
N LEU A 849 -22.85 5.97 -60.97
CA LEU A 849 -22.05 6.76 -61.92
C LEU A 849 -21.99 6.17 -63.35
N SER A 850 -22.14 4.86 -63.51
CA SER A 850 -22.17 4.20 -64.82
C SER A 850 -23.46 4.47 -65.62
N ALA A 851 -24.51 5.00 -64.99
CA ALA A 851 -25.81 5.27 -65.59
C ALA A 851 -26.57 6.36 -64.80
N VAL A 852 -26.21 7.63 -65.00
CA VAL A 852 -26.88 8.77 -64.37
C VAL A 852 -27.96 9.35 -65.28
N GLU A 853 -29.16 9.54 -64.74
CA GLU A 853 -30.31 10.11 -65.44
C GLU A 853 -30.02 11.50 -66.02
N ALA A 854 -30.36 11.69 -67.30
CA ALA A 854 -30.20 12.95 -68.01
C ALA A 854 -30.95 14.10 -67.30
N LYS A 855 -30.30 15.28 -67.24
CA LYS A 855 -30.75 16.48 -66.50
C LYS A 855 -30.78 16.35 -64.97
N LYS A 856 -30.31 15.24 -64.38
CA LYS A 856 -30.08 15.19 -62.93
C LYS A 856 -28.94 16.15 -62.57
N GLU A 857 -29.16 17.04 -61.60
CA GLU A 857 -28.06 17.78 -60.96
C GLU A 857 -27.33 16.83 -59.99
N LEU A 858 -26.01 16.80 -60.09
CA LEU A 858 -25.14 16.07 -59.18
C LEU A 858 -24.31 17.04 -58.35
N ARG A 859 -24.07 16.68 -57.09
CA ARG A 859 -23.15 17.38 -56.19
C ARG A 859 -21.90 16.53 -55.97
N VAL A 860 -20.75 17.11 -56.25
CA VAL A 860 -19.44 16.51 -56.02
C VAL A 860 -19.02 16.79 -54.58
N ILE A 861 -18.91 15.72 -53.79
CA ILE A 861 -18.19 15.79 -52.51
C ILE A 861 -16.70 15.77 -52.85
N VAL A 862 -15.94 16.67 -52.21
CA VAL A 862 -14.51 16.81 -52.39
C VAL A 862 -13.85 16.62 -51.04
N GLU A 863 -12.96 15.64 -50.97
CA GLU A 863 -12.23 15.23 -49.77
C GLU A 863 -10.72 15.37 -50.04
N PRO A 864 -10.12 16.56 -49.80
CA PRO A 864 -8.67 16.70 -49.82
C PRO A 864 -8.06 15.78 -48.77
N GLU A 865 -7.00 15.07 -49.13
CA GLU A 865 -6.23 14.27 -48.17
C GLU A 865 -5.41 15.21 -47.26
N ILE A 866 -4.99 14.71 -46.09
CA ILE A 866 -4.37 15.54 -45.05
C ILE A 866 -3.11 16.22 -45.63
N GLY A 867 -3.07 17.54 -45.52
CA GLY A 867 -1.98 18.37 -46.04
C GLY A 867 -2.15 18.91 -47.44
N TYR A 868 -3.24 18.58 -48.13
CA TYR A 868 -3.55 19.09 -49.45
C TYR A 868 -4.78 20.02 -49.44
N GLU A 869 -4.96 20.76 -50.53
CA GLU A 869 -6.14 21.57 -50.83
C GLU A 869 -6.55 21.49 -52.30
N LEU A 870 -7.81 21.80 -52.59
CA LEU A 870 -8.38 21.73 -53.93
C LEU A 870 -7.86 22.89 -54.79
N ALA A 871 -6.95 22.60 -55.71
CA ALA A 871 -6.45 23.54 -56.72
C ALA A 871 -7.52 23.84 -57.78
N SER A 872 -8.17 22.82 -58.33
CA SER A 872 -9.29 22.97 -59.29
C SER A 872 -10.27 21.80 -59.24
N LEU A 873 -11.54 22.04 -59.61
CA LEU A 873 -12.54 21.00 -59.85
C LEU A 873 -13.32 21.35 -61.11
N THR A 874 -13.32 20.47 -62.11
CA THR A 874 -14.05 20.69 -63.38
C THR A 874 -14.97 19.51 -63.68
N ALA A 875 -16.15 19.76 -64.24
CA ALA A 875 -17.04 18.73 -64.79
C ALA A 875 -17.31 19.01 -66.28
N GLY A 876 -16.99 18.05 -67.15
CA GLY A 876 -17.13 18.21 -68.60
C GLY A 876 -16.31 19.37 -69.17
N GLY A 877 -15.17 19.67 -68.56
CA GLY A 877 -14.32 20.82 -68.88
C GLY A 877 -14.82 22.19 -68.37
N LYS A 878 -16.00 22.27 -67.72
CA LYS A 878 -16.49 23.49 -67.06
C LYS A 878 -15.98 23.53 -65.61
N ASP A 879 -15.51 24.68 -65.13
CA ASP A 879 -15.14 24.85 -63.71
C ASP A 879 -16.38 24.80 -62.81
N ILE A 880 -16.29 24.02 -61.73
CA ILE A 880 -17.32 23.85 -60.70
C ILE A 880 -16.72 23.90 -59.28
N LYS A 881 -15.53 24.48 -59.10
CA LYS A 881 -14.80 24.54 -57.82
C LYS A 881 -15.63 25.11 -56.67
N ASP A 882 -16.36 26.18 -56.94
CA ASP A 882 -17.15 26.91 -55.93
C ASP A 882 -18.56 26.34 -55.75
N THR A 883 -19.26 25.99 -56.84
CA THR A 883 -20.62 25.42 -56.78
C THR A 883 -20.59 23.98 -56.26
N LYS A 884 -19.59 23.21 -56.68
CA LYS A 884 -19.49 21.76 -56.53
C LYS A 884 -20.71 21.01 -57.05
N THR A 885 -21.46 21.60 -57.99
CA THR A 885 -22.57 20.95 -58.68
C THR A 885 -22.48 21.11 -60.19
N PHE A 886 -23.04 20.13 -60.91
CA PHE A 886 -23.21 20.18 -62.37
C PHE A 886 -24.46 19.39 -62.77
N VAL A 887 -25.05 19.75 -63.92
CA VAL A 887 -26.17 19.02 -64.52
C VAL A 887 -25.65 18.02 -65.54
N VAL A 888 -26.12 16.77 -65.50
CA VAL A 888 -25.71 15.72 -66.43
C VAL A 888 -26.45 15.88 -67.76
N GLU A 889 -25.84 16.65 -68.67
CA GLU A 889 -26.34 16.91 -70.03
C GLU A 889 -25.87 15.84 -71.04
N GLY A 890 -24.80 15.11 -70.71
CA GLY A 890 -24.17 14.05 -71.50
C GLY A 890 -23.13 13.28 -70.68
N ASP A 891 -22.38 12.38 -71.32
CA ASP A 891 -21.24 11.70 -70.67
C ASP A 891 -20.23 12.74 -70.16
N THR A 892 -19.88 12.67 -68.87
CA THR A 892 -19.19 13.75 -68.16
C THR A 892 -18.03 13.21 -67.33
N GLU A 893 -16.81 13.67 -67.59
CA GLU A 893 -15.68 13.48 -66.67
C GLU A 893 -15.63 14.63 -65.66
N VAL A 894 -15.50 14.29 -64.37
CA VAL A 894 -15.24 15.21 -63.27
C VAL A 894 -13.79 15.03 -62.85
N ILE A 895 -12.99 16.09 -62.96
CA ILE A 895 -11.56 16.08 -62.66
C ILE A 895 -11.31 17.01 -61.46
N ALA A 896 -10.70 16.48 -60.40
CA ALA A 896 -10.14 17.27 -59.31
C ALA A 896 -8.61 17.32 -59.41
N GLN A 897 -8.03 18.47 -59.05
CA GLN A 897 -6.59 18.62 -58.83
C GLN A 897 -6.36 19.16 -57.43
N PHE A 898 -5.44 18.54 -56.70
CA PHE A 898 -5.04 18.86 -55.34
C PHE A 898 -3.57 19.28 -55.30
N THR A 899 -3.24 20.23 -54.42
CA THR A 899 -1.88 20.72 -54.20
C THR A 899 -1.53 20.66 -52.72
N LYS A 900 -0.27 20.30 -52.40
CA LYS A 900 0.22 20.35 -51.01
C LYS A 900 0.19 21.78 -50.49
N LYS A 901 -0.30 21.94 -49.27
CA LYS A 901 -0.26 23.21 -48.53
C LYS A 901 1.19 23.57 -48.20
N VAL A 902 1.42 24.86 -48.00
CA VAL A 902 2.65 25.41 -47.45
C VAL A 902 2.33 26.17 -46.17
N TYR A 903 3.24 26.14 -45.21
CA TYR A 903 3.06 26.71 -43.88
C TYR A 903 4.28 27.49 -43.43
N ARG A 904 4.05 28.42 -42.52
CA ARG A 904 5.10 29.23 -41.90
C ARG A 904 5.62 28.56 -40.64
N VAL A 905 6.94 28.45 -40.55
CA VAL A 905 7.67 28.09 -39.34
C VAL A 905 8.32 29.35 -38.76
N THR A 906 8.06 29.64 -37.50
CA THR A 906 8.76 30.69 -36.73
C THR A 906 9.63 30.06 -35.64
N GLN A 907 10.55 30.82 -35.06
CA GLN A 907 11.36 30.35 -33.94
C GLN A 907 11.45 31.39 -32.82
N LYS A 908 11.42 30.93 -31.57
CA LYS A 908 11.46 31.74 -30.36
C LYS A 908 12.43 31.10 -29.37
N VAL A 909 13.27 31.92 -28.74
CA VAL A 909 14.21 31.49 -27.69
C VAL A 909 13.90 32.24 -26.40
N GLU A 910 13.78 31.50 -25.32
CA GLU A 910 13.59 32.00 -23.96
C GLU A 910 14.72 31.51 -23.06
N GLY A 911 15.24 32.35 -22.16
CA GLY A 911 16.43 32.04 -21.36
C GLY A 911 17.74 32.21 -22.15
N GLN A 912 18.80 31.49 -21.76
CA GLN A 912 20.12 31.60 -22.42
C GLN A 912 20.51 30.31 -23.16
N GLY A 913 20.57 30.43 -24.48
CA GLY A 913 20.94 29.39 -25.44
C GLY A 913 20.64 29.84 -26.86
N SER A 914 20.71 28.93 -27.82
CA SER A 914 20.32 29.18 -29.21
C SER A 914 19.71 27.94 -29.86
N ILE A 915 18.94 28.15 -30.93
CA ILE A 915 18.44 27.08 -31.81
C ILE A 915 18.74 27.39 -33.27
N LYS A 916 18.94 26.32 -34.04
CA LYS A 916 19.04 26.31 -35.49
C LYS A 916 18.09 25.27 -36.05
N ILE A 917 17.11 25.71 -36.85
CA ILE A 917 16.22 24.83 -37.61
C ILE A 917 16.90 24.47 -38.94
N SER A 918 16.69 23.25 -39.44
CA SER A 918 17.23 22.78 -40.73
C SER A 918 16.33 21.70 -41.35
N GLY A 919 16.16 21.72 -42.68
CA GLY A 919 15.30 20.77 -43.43
C GLY A 919 14.42 21.41 -44.51
N ALA A 920 14.40 22.75 -44.61
CA ALA A 920 13.76 23.49 -45.70
C ALA A 920 14.57 24.75 -46.04
N ASP A 921 14.51 25.19 -47.30
CA ASP A 921 15.28 26.35 -47.81
C ASP A 921 14.72 27.70 -47.33
N LYS A 922 13.44 27.75 -46.96
CA LYS A 922 12.73 28.93 -46.46
C LYS A 922 11.75 28.50 -45.39
N LEU A 923 11.82 29.09 -44.20
CA LEU A 923 10.90 28.77 -43.11
C LEU A 923 9.54 29.44 -43.30
N GLU A 924 9.45 30.47 -44.14
CA GLU A 924 8.22 31.21 -44.41
C GLU A 924 7.19 30.45 -45.27
N ALA A 925 7.60 29.38 -45.94
CA ALA A 925 6.75 28.60 -46.85
C ALA A 925 7.27 27.15 -46.97
N VAL A 926 7.18 26.39 -45.88
CA VAL A 926 7.57 24.97 -45.82
C VAL A 926 6.40 24.09 -46.26
N THR A 927 6.63 23.15 -47.18
CA THR A 927 5.60 22.24 -47.70
C THR A 927 5.09 21.27 -46.63
N HIS A 928 3.77 20.96 -46.66
CA HIS A 928 3.20 19.94 -45.77
C HIS A 928 3.94 18.61 -45.90
N GLY A 929 4.29 18.02 -44.75
CA GLY A 929 4.99 16.75 -44.67
C GLY A 929 6.52 16.87 -44.71
N THR A 930 7.09 18.08 -44.83
CA THR A 930 8.54 18.27 -44.67
C THR A 930 8.93 18.07 -43.21
N GLN A 931 9.84 17.14 -42.94
CA GLN A 931 10.47 16.97 -41.63
C GLN A 931 11.56 18.02 -41.43
N LEU A 932 11.47 18.79 -40.35
CA LEU A 932 12.49 19.72 -39.89
C LEU A 932 13.21 19.17 -38.66
N SER A 933 14.47 19.59 -38.49
CA SER A 933 15.36 19.24 -37.40
C SER A 933 15.83 20.49 -36.66
N ILE A 934 16.02 20.39 -35.34
CA ILE A 934 16.43 21.50 -34.48
C ILE A 934 17.71 21.14 -33.73
N GLN A 935 18.79 21.85 -34.01
CA GLN A 935 19.97 21.85 -33.16
C GLN A 935 19.78 22.91 -32.07
N ALA A 936 19.59 22.47 -30.82
CA ALA A 936 19.52 23.34 -29.65
C ALA A 936 20.82 23.31 -28.83
N SER A 937 21.30 24.48 -28.44
CA SER A 937 22.58 24.69 -27.75
C SER A 937 22.38 25.59 -26.52
N PRO A 938 22.31 25.03 -25.30
CA PRO A 938 22.26 25.80 -24.07
C PRO A 938 23.52 26.65 -23.85
N ALA A 939 23.38 27.76 -23.11
CA ALA A 939 24.53 28.49 -22.58
C ALA A 939 25.18 27.75 -21.39
N GLU A 940 26.38 28.18 -20.98
CA GLU A 940 27.07 27.66 -19.81
C GLU A 940 26.25 27.87 -18.53
N GLY A 941 26.13 26.82 -17.70
CA GLY A 941 25.24 26.80 -16.54
C GLY A 941 23.74 26.75 -16.84
N TYR A 942 23.34 26.68 -18.12
CA TYR A 942 21.97 26.47 -18.56
C TYR A 942 21.77 25.08 -19.17
N GLU A 943 20.52 24.66 -19.29
CA GLU A 943 20.10 23.46 -20.00
C GLU A 943 18.81 23.71 -20.77
N LEU A 944 18.49 22.83 -21.72
CA LEU A 944 17.24 22.89 -22.48
C LEU A 944 16.09 22.44 -21.57
N ALA A 945 15.25 23.37 -21.14
CA ALA A 945 14.10 23.13 -20.29
C ALA A 945 12.97 22.46 -21.08
N SER A 946 12.59 23.09 -22.19
CA SER A 946 11.61 22.58 -23.15
C SER A 946 12.04 22.96 -24.57
N LEU A 947 11.58 22.18 -25.55
CA LEU A 947 11.67 22.51 -26.96
C LEU A 947 10.38 22.05 -27.61
N THR A 948 9.48 22.97 -27.93
CA THR A 948 8.21 22.65 -28.58
C THR A 948 8.19 23.11 -30.03
N ALA A 949 7.33 22.50 -30.83
CA ALA A 949 6.99 22.94 -32.18
C ALA A 949 5.46 22.95 -32.31
N GLY A 950 4.87 24.13 -32.43
CA GLY A 950 3.43 24.27 -32.67
C GLY A 950 2.55 23.78 -31.51
N GLY A 951 3.10 23.78 -30.29
CA GLY A 951 2.48 23.29 -29.06
C GLY A 951 3.03 21.93 -28.56
N THR A 952 3.49 21.07 -29.46
CA THR A 952 3.93 19.69 -29.15
C THR A 952 5.40 19.65 -28.69
N ASP A 953 5.75 18.87 -27.66
CA ASP A 953 7.14 18.72 -27.20
C ASP A 953 7.96 17.83 -28.15
N ILE A 954 9.13 18.35 -28.56
CA ILE A 954 10.08 17.72 -29.47
C ILE A 954 11.50 17.72 -28.89
N LYS A 955 11.65 17.95 -27.57
CA LYS A 955 12.95 17.96 -26.85
C LYS A 955 13.75 16.68 -27.01
N ALA A 956 13.07 15.53 -27.08
CA ALA A 956 13.68 14.21 -27.27
C ALA A 956 14.05 13.94 -28.74
N THR A 957 13.09 14.09 -29.66
CA THR A 957 13.28 13.81 -31.10
C THR A 957 14.18 14.82 -31.79
N LYS A 958 14.12 16.09 -31.36
CA LYS A 958 14.69 17.27 -32.02
C LYS A 958 14.26 17.40 -33.48
N THR A 959 13.10 16.85 -33.82
CA THR A 959 12.50 16.91 -35.16
C THR A 959 10.98 16.98 -35.08
N PHE A 960 10.36 17.61 -36.07
CA PHE A 960 8.91 17.61 -36.27
C PHE A 960 8.58 17.60 -37.76
N ILE A 961 7.36 17.22 -38.11
CA ILE A 961 6.82 17.32 -39.47
C ILE A 961 5.98 18.59 -39.54
N VAL A 962 6.16 19.41 -40.58
CA VAL A 962 5.35 20.62 -40.78
C VAL A 962 3.98 20.23 -41.34
N GLU A 963 2.97 20.25 -40.47
CA GLU A 963 1.56 19.96 -40.83
C GLU A 963 0.66 21.20 -40.78
N ARG A 964 1.11 22.26 -40.09
CA ARG A 964 0.43 23.54 -39.86
C ARG A 964 1.44 24.68 -39.65
N ASP A 965 0.99 25.93 -39.62
CA ASP A 965 1.81 27.05 -39.15
C ASP A 965 2.33 26.75 -37.73
N THR A 966 3.65 26.86 -37.54
CA THR A 966 4.36 26.25 -36.40
C THR A 966 5.40 27.19 -35.80
N GLU A 967 5.17 27.64 -34.57
CA GLU A 967 6.22 28.29 -33.78
C GLU A 967 7.06 27.25 -33.03
N VAL A 968 8.38 27.28 -33.24
CA VAL A 968 9.35 26.46 -32.50
C VAL A 968 9.86 27.26 -31.30
N ILE A 969 9.48 26.86 -30.09
CA ILE A 969 9.87 27.53 -28.85
C ILE A 969 10.92 26.71 -28.12
N ALA A 970 12.11 27.27 -27.94
CA ALA A 970 13.15 26.69 -27.09
C ALA A 970 13.30 27.50 -25.80
N GLN A 971 13.07 26.86 -24.65
CA GLN A 971 13.27 27.48 -23.35
C GLN A 971 14.50 26.88 -22.68
N PHE A 972 15.40 27.73 -22.19
CA PHE A 972 16.62 27.35 -21.50
C PHE A 972 16.58 27.80 -20.04
N THR A 973 16.51 26.86 -19.10
CA THR A 973 16.57 27.15 -17.66
C THR A 973 17.99 27.07 -17.15
N LYS A 974 18.29 27.83 -16.08
CA LYS A 974 19.55 27.64 -15.35
C LYS A 974 19.49 26.29 -14.65
N LYS A 975 20.58 25.51 -14.71
CA LYS A 975 20.66 24.22 -14.02
C LYS A 975 20.49 24.41 -12.51
N VAL A 976 19.94 23.41 -11.83
CA VAL A 976 19.87 23.33 -10.37
C VAL A 976 20.55 22.06 -9.89
N TYR A 977 21.11 22.11 -8.68
CA TYR A 977 21.85 21.00 -8.07
C TYR A 977 21.44 20.79 -6.62
N ARG A 978 21.67 19.57 -6.14
CA ARG A 978 21.45 19.18 -4.76
C ARG A 978 22.63 19.57 -3.88
N VAL A 979 22.34 20.20 -2.75
CA VAL A 979 23.31 20.47 -1.68
C VAL A 979 22.90 19.67 -0.45
N THR A 980 23.63 18.60 -0.14
CA THR A 980 23.43 17.82 1.09
C THR A 980 24.37 18.31 2.19
N GLN A 981 24.06 17.98 3.44
CA GLN A 981 24.91 18.33 4.58
C GLN A 981 25.10 17.13 5.52
N LYS A 982 26.34 16.91 5.95
CA LYS A 982 26.77 15.80 6.81
C LYS A 982 27.54 16.36 8.00
N VAL A 983 27.20 15.90 9.21
CA VAL A 983 27.89 16.26 10.45
C VAL A 983 28.46 15.01 11.09
N GLU A 984 29.75 15.05 11.41
CA GLU A 984 30.46 13.98 12.10
C GLU A 984 31.06 14.53 13.41
N GLY A 985 30.93 13.80 14.52
CA GLY A 985 31.21 14.34 15.86
C GLY A 985 30.08 15.21 16.41
N GLN A 986 30.35 16.04 17.42
CA GLN A 986 29.33 16.87 18.08
C GLN A 986 29.46 18.35 17.73
N GLY A 987 28.43 18.86 17.06
CA GLY A 987 28.29 20.23 16.62
C GLY A 987 27.08 20.36 15.70
N SER A 988 26.97 21.51 15.02
CA SER A 988 25.91 21.76 14.03
C SER A 988 26.44 22.62 12.89
N ILE A 989 25.83 22.47 11.72
CA ILE A 989 26.05 23.37 10.57
C ILE A 989 24.73 23.92 10.05
N LYS A 990 24.81 25.16 9.56
CA LYS A 990 23.73 25.85 8.86
C LYS A 990 24.28 26.39 7.55
N ILE A 991 23.79 25.85 6.45
CA ILE A 991 24.03 26.40 5.11
C ILE A 991 23.07 27.58 4.86
N SER A 992 23.48 28.58 4.11
CA SER A 992 22.67 29.75 3.77
C SER A 992 23.06 30.32 2.39
N GLY A 993 22.14 31.04 1.73
CA GLY A 993 22.33 31.57 0.36
C GLY A 993 21.39 30.97 -0.70
N ALA A 994 20.52 30.02 -0.33
CA ALA A 994 19.43 29.51 -1.16
C ALA A 994 18.22 29.12 -0.29
N ASP A 995 17.01 29.27 -0.83
CA ASP A 995 15.76 28.96 -0.11
C ASP A 995 15.50 27.45 0.04
N LYS A 996 16.07 26.64 -0.87
CA LYS A 996 15.95 25.18 -0.90
C LYS A 996 17.28 24.56 -1.30
N LEU A 997 17.90 23.82 -0.39
CA LEU A 997 19.17 23.10 -0.66
C LEU A 997 18.99 21.95 -1.67
N GLU A 998 17.78 21.42 -1.80
CA GLU A 998 17.42 20.38 -2.77
C GLU A 998 17.36 20.87 -4.24
N ALA A 999 17.46 22.17 -4.50
CA ALA A 999 17.38 22.74 -5.86
C ALA A 999 18.10 24.11 -5.94
N VAL A 1000 19.42 24.11 -5.74
CA VAL A 1000 20.24 25.34 -5.75
C VAL A 1000 20.71 25.68 -7.17
N PRO A 1001 20.46 26.90 -7.71
CA PRO A 1001 20.87 27.26 -9.06
C PRO A 1001 22.38 27.27 -9.29
N HIS A 1002 22.81 26.84 -10.50
CA HIS A 1002 24.20 26.88 -10.94
C HIS A 1002 24.83 28.26 -10.72
N GLY A 1003 26.03 28.30 -10.14
CA GLY A 1003 26.75 29.54 -9.83
C GLY A 1003 26.17 30.32 -8.64
N ALA A 1004 25.20 29.79 -7.89
CA ALA A 1004 24.81 30.36 -6.60
C ALA A 1004 25.95 30.18 -5.59
N ARG A 1005 26.22 31.22 -4.79
CA ARG A 1005 27.25 31.21 -3.76
C ARG A 1005 26.61 30.97 -2.40
N LEU A 1006 26.94 29.85 -1.76
CA LEU A 1006 26.45 29.49 -0.44
C LEU A 1006 27.50 29.79 0.64
N SER A 1007 27.03 29.99 1.87
CA SER A 1007 27.84 30.11 3.08
C SER A 1007 27.49 29.03 4.10
N VAL A 1008 28.46 28.63 4.90
CA VAL A 1008 28.31 27.57 5.92
C VAL A 1008 28.74 28.08 7.28
N GLN A 1009 27.77 28.27 8.18
CA GLN A 1009 28.04 28.54 9.58
C GLN A 1009 28.19 27.21 10.32
N ALA A 1010 29.37 26.95 10.90
CA ALA A 1010 29.64 25.78 11.72
C ALA A 1010 29.81 26.17 13.20
N SER A 1011 29.10 25.45 14.07
CA SER A 1011 29.01 25.70 15.52
C SER A 1011 29.35 24.41 16.27
N PRO A 1012 30.58 24.23 16.78
CA PRO A 1012 30.95 23.08 17.60
C PRO A 1012 30.13 22.98 18.89
N ALA A 1013 29.97 21.78 19.42
CA ALA A 1013 29.43 21.58 20.77
C ALA A 1013 30.47 21.94 21.85
N GLU A 1014 30.02 22.04 23.11
CA GLU A 1014 30.92 22.26 24.24
C GLU A 1014 31.92 21.11 24.38
N GLY A 1015 33.21 21.45 24.52
CA GLY A 1015 34.30 20.47 24.50
C GLY A 1015 34.71 19.97 23.10
N TYR A 1016 34.13 20.48 22.02
CA TYR A 1016 34.47 20.14 20.63
C TYR A 1016 34.99 21.34 19.84
N GLU A 1017 35.62 21.08 18.70
CA GLU A 1017 36.10 22.07 17.74
C GLU A 1017 36.00 21.58 16.29
N LEU A 1018 36.00 22.50 15.33
CA LEU A 1018 35.87 22.18 13.90
C LEU A 1018 37.20 21.62 13.36
N ALA A 1019 37.27 20.31 13.16
CA ALA A 1019 38.42 19.61 12.61
C ALA A 1019 38.56 19.84 11.10
N SER A 1020 37.49 19.66 10.34
CA SER A 1020 37.43 19.91 8.90
C SER A 1020 36.06 20.43 8.48
N LEU A 1021 36.01 21.11 7.33
CA LEU A 1021 34.77 21.53 6.67
C LEU A 1021 34.99 21.53 5.16
N THR A 1022 34.35 20.61 4.44
CA THR A 1022 34.48 20.49 2.98
C THR A 1022 33.13 20.70 2.29
N ALA A 1023 33.17 21.09 1.02
CA ALA A 1023 32.02 21.11 0.11
C ALA A 1023 32.46 20.48 -1.21
N GLY A 1024 31.80 19.38 -1.62
CA GLY A 1024 32.15 18.66 -2.85
C GLY A 1024 33.59 18.13 -2.85
N GLY A 1025 34.11 17.76 -1.68
CA GLY A 1025 35.50 17.35 -1.47
C GLY A 1025 36.53 18.49 -1.38
N THR A 1026 36.15 19.75 -1.68
CA THR A 1026 37.03 20.92 -1.55
C THR A 1026 37.00 21.46 -0.11
N ASP A 1027 38.16 21.77 0.47
CA ASP A 1027 38.24 22.40 1.81
C ASP A 1027 37.72 23.85 1.77
N ILE A 1028 36.78 24.17 2.66
CA ILE A 1028 36.18 25.49 2.84
C ILE A 1028 36.21 25.94 4.32
N LYS A 1029 37.06 25.34 5.16
CA LYS A 1029 37.16 25.62 6.61
C LYS A 1029 37.43 27.09 6.92
N ASP A 1030 38.27 27.73 6.12
CA ASP A 1030 38.61 29.15 6.25
C ASP A 1030 37.64 30.06 5.49
N THR A 1031 37.32 29.72 4.24
CA THR A 1031 36.48 30.56 3.35
C THR A 1031 35.00 30.55 3.72
N LYS A 1032 34.54 29.46 4.35
CA LYS A 1032 33.16 29.15 4.76
C LYS A 1032 32.11 29.43 3.68
N THR A 1033 32.53 29.40 2.42
CA THR A 1033 31.71 29.67 1.24
C THR A 1033 32.15 28.82 0.07
N PHE A 1034 31.19 28.42 -0.76
CA PHE A 1034 31.42 27.69 -2.01
C PHE A 1034 30.44 28.16 -3.09
N VAL A 1035 30.72 27.79 -4.34
CA VAL A 1035 29.85 28.05 -5.49
C VAL A 1035 29.29 26.71 -5.94
N VAL A 1036 27.99 26.66 -6.23
CA VAL A 1036 27.31 25.42 -6.64
C VAL A 1036 27.43 25.24 -8.16
N GLU A 1037 28.37 24.40 -8.57
CA GLU A 1037 28.65 24.05 -9.98
C GLU A 1037 28.23 22.60 -10.31
N GLY A 1038 27.90 21.82 -9.28
CA GLY A 1038 27.44 20.43 -9.33
C GLY A 1038 26.75 20.02 -8.03
N ASP A 1039 26.27 18.78 -7.94
CA ASP A 1039 25.75 18.23 -6.69
C ASP A 1039 26.86 18.21 -5.63
N THR A 1040 26.59 18.78 -4.46
CA THR A 1040 27.61 19.16 -3.48
C THR A 1040 27.24 18.66 -2.08
N GLU A 1041 27.93 17.65 -1.57
CA GLU A 1041 27.86 17.30 -0.14
C GLU A 1041 28.78 18.24 0.67
N VAL A 1042 28.22 18.84 1.72
CA VAL A 1042 28.94 19.66 2.70
C VAL A 1042 29.21 18.84 3.96
N ILE A 1043 30.45 18.44 4.20
CA ILE A 1043 30.85 17.62 5.35
C ILE A 1043 31.52 18.49 6.40
N ALA A 1044 31.03 18.46 7.64
CA ALA A 1044 31.65 19.10 8.79
C ALA A 1044 32.04 18.07 9.85
N GLN A 1045 33.32 18.03 10.20
CA GLN A 1045 33.85 17.13 11.22
C GLN A 1045 34.21 17.91 12.47
N PHE A 1046 33.66 17.51 13.62
CA PHE A 1046 33.92 18.11 14.93
C PHE A 1046 34.71 17.14 15.81
N ALA A 1047 35.98 17.45 16.06
CA ALA A 1047 36.82 16.69 16.98
C ALA A 1047 36.57 17.12 18.43
N LYS A 1048 36.71 16.18 19.38
CA LYS A 1048 36.72 16.52 20.80
C LYS A 1048 38.06 17.18 21.12
N LYS A 1049 38.03 18.32 21.83
CA LYS A 1049 39.25 19.03 22.24
C LYS A 1049 40.12 18.13 23.11
N VAL A 1050 41.43 18.29 22.97
CA VAL A 1050 42.44 17.63 23.81
C VAL A 1050 43.25 18.68 24.55
N TYR A 1051 43.68 18.35 25.77
CA TYR A 1051 44.41 19.23 26.67
C TYR A 1051 45.62 18.53 27.27
N ARG A 1052 46.62 19.33 27.64
CA ARG A 1052 47.84 18.83 28.25
C ARG A 1052 47.69 18.75 29.77
N VAL A 1053 47.93 17.56 30.31
CA VAL A 1053 48.12 17.32 31.73
C VAL A 1053 49.62 17.24 32.01
N THR A 1054 50.11 18.02 32.97
CA THR A 1054 51.48 17.96 33.48
C THR A 1054 51.49 17.54 34.95
N GLN A 1055 52.63 17.07 35.45
CA GLN A 1055 52.77 16.68 36.84
C GLN A 1055 54.05 17.27 37.46
N LYS A 1056 53.93 17.78 38.69
CA LYS A 1056 55.00 18.43 39.45
C LYS A 1056 55.07 17.81 40.85
N VAL A 1057 56.28 17.47 41.28
CA VAL A 1057 56.55 16.94 42.62
C VAL A 1057 57.48 17.89 43.35
N GLU A 1058 57.12 18.25 44.58
CA GLU A 1058 57.91 19.07 45.49
C GLU A 1058 58.15 18.28 46.78
N GLY A 1059 59.37 18.29 47.31
CA GLY A 1059 59.80 17.36 48.37
C GLY A 1059 60.14 15.96 47.84
N GLN A 1060 60.16 14.94 48.71
CA GLN A 1060 60.52 13.57 48.31
C GLN A 1060 59.31 12.62 48.30
N GLY A 1061 59.04 12.08 47.12
CA GLY A 1061 57.95 11.16 46.85
C GLY A 1061 57.76 10.99 45.35
N SER A 1062 56.65 10.38 44.95
CA SER A 1062 56.30 10.18 43.55
C SER A 1062 54.79 10.29 43.34
N ILE A 1063 54.39 10.69 42.14
CA ILE A 1063 52.99 10.66 41.71
C ILE A 1063 52.86 9.94 40.37
N LYS A 1064 51.73 9.23 40.24
CA LYS A 1064 51.31 8.55 39.03
C LYS A 1064 49.87 8.98 38.72
N ILE A 1065 49.72 9.75 37.65
CA ILE A 1065 48.41 10.02 37.05
C ILE A 1065 47.99 8.77 36.26
N SER A 1066 46.69 8.46 36.24
CA SER A 1066 46.12 7.32 35.51
C SER A 1066 44.73 7.65 34.97
N GLY A 1067 44.33 6.98 33.89
CA GLY A 1067 43.04 7.19 33.21
C GLY A 1067 43.13 7.63 31.75
N ALA A 1068 44.31 8.03 31.25
CA ALA A 1068 44.55 8.35 29.84
C ALA A 1068 45.87 7.75 29.35
N ASP A 1069 45.93 7.37 28.07
CA ASP A 1069 47.11 6.72 27.45
C ASP A 1069 48.28 7.67 27.21
N LYS A 1070 47.98 8.98 27.06
CA LYS A 1070 48.95 10.06 26.85
C LYS A 1070 48.48 11.29 27.62
N LEU A 1071 49.34 11.85 28.46
CA LEU A 1071 49.00 13.05 29.25
C LEU A 1071 49.15 14.33 28.40
N GLU A 1072 49.84 14.26 27.26
CA GLU A 1072 50.07 15.37 26.35
C GLU A 1072 48.82 15.78 25.56
N ALA A 1073 47.80 14.92 25.48
CA ALA A 1073 46.59 15.12 24.67
C ALA A 1073 45.38 14.38 25.27
N VAL A 1074 44.98 14.72 26.49
CA VAL A 1074 43.83 14.12 27.18
C VAL A 1074 42.52 14.75 26.68
N PRO A 1075 41.52 13.97 26.23
CA PRO A 1075 40.24 14.50 25.75
C PRO A 1075 39.44 15.28 26.81
N HIS A 1076 38.74 16.32 26.38
CA HIS A 1076 37.86 17.14 27.22
C HIS A 1076 36.86 16.30 28.01
N GLY A 1077 36.66 16.60 29.30
CA GLY A 1077 35.72 15.91 30.18
C GLY A 1077 36.17 14.51 30.60
N MET A 1078 37.41 14.10 30.32
CA MET A 1078 37.95 12.83 30.81
C MET A 1078 38.34 12.96 32.28
N GLN A 1079 37.88 12.04 33.13
CA GLN A 1079 38.25 11.98 34.54
C GLN A 1079 39.54 11.17 34.71
N LEU A 1080 40.53 11.76 35.38
CA LEU A 1080 41.79 11.12 35.74
C LEU A 1080 41.88 10.88 37.25
N SER A 1081 42.73 9.93 37.64
CA SER A 1081 43.07 9.63 39.04
C SER A 1081 44.56 9.86 39.33
N VAL A 1082 44.89 10.18 40.57
CA VAL A 1082 46.25 10.55 41.01
C VAL A 1082 46.66 9.74 42.24
N GLN A 1083 47.46 8.70 42.02
CA GLN A 1083 48.16 8.01 43.09
C GLN A 1083 49.38 8.85 43.51
N ALA A 1084 49.54 9.07 44.81
CA ALA A 1084 50.68 9.80 45.36
C ALA A 1084 51.30 8.97 46.50
N SER A 1085 52.59 8.67 46.36
CA SER A 1085 53.37 7.79 47.23
C SER A 1085 54.55 8.57 47.81
N PRO A 1086 54.51 8.96 49.09
CA PRO A 1086 55.64 9.62 49.77
C PRO A 1086 56.88 8.73 49.80
N ALA A 1087 58.06 9.34 49.88
CA ALA A 1087 59.29 8.63 50.20
C ALA A 1087 59.33 8.16 51.66
N GLU A 1088 60.28 7.29 52.01
CA GLU A 1088 60.53 6.95 53.42
C GLU A 1088 60.90 8.22 54.20
N GLY A 1089 60.33 8.38 55.40
CA GLY A 1089 60.48 9.61 56.19
C GLY A 1089 59.65 10.81 55.72
N TYR A 1090 58.86 10.70 54.64
CA TYR A 1090 58.02 11.79 54.11
C TYR A 1090 56.53 11.46 54.15
N GLU A 1091 55.68 12.49 54.07
CA GLU A 1091 54.22 12.38 53.95
C GLU A 1091 53.63 13.41 52.98
N LEU A 1092 52.43 13.16 52.46
CA LEU A 1092 51.76 14.03 51.48
C LEU A 1092 51.13 15.25 52.17
N ALA A 1093 51.70 16.44 51.97
CA ALA A 1093 51.22 17.70 52.52
C ALA A 1093 49.99 18.23 51.75
N SER A 1094 50.08 18.36 50.42
CA SER A 1094 49.00 18.83 49.54
C SER A 1094 48.98 18.06 48.21
N LEU A 1095 47.84 18.07 47.52
CA LEU A 1095 47.74 17.50 46.17
C LEU A 1095 46.70 18.25 45.36
N THR A 1096 47.14 19.12 44.44
CA THR A 1096 46.23 19.94 43.62
C THR A 1096 46.25 19.53 42.15
N ALA A 1097 45.18 19.85 41.41
CA ALA A 1097 45.11 19.78 39.95
C ALA A 1097 44.49 21.08 39.41
N GLY A 1098 45.24 21.80 38.58
CA GLY A 1098 44.79 23.08 38.01
C GLY A 1098 44.56 24.19 39.05
N GLY A 1099 45.18 24.06 40.24
CA GLY A 1099 44.95 24.92 41.40
C GLY A 1099 43.85 24.43 42.37
N THR A 1100 43.06 23.41 42.01
CA THR A 1100 42.01 22.84 42.85
C THR A 1100 42.57 21.74 43.75
N GLU A 1101 42.25 21.74 45.05
CA GLU A 1101 42.68 20.72 46.01
C GLU A 1101 41.95 19.38 45.79
N ILE A 1102 42.72 18.29 45.64
CA ILE A 1102 42.24 16.93 45.35
C ILE A 1102 42.86 15.85 46.25
N LYS A 1103 43.57 16.21 47.34
CA LYS A 1103 44.14 15.26 48.32
C LYS A 1103 43.12 14.28 48.90
N ALA A 1104 41.84 14.66 48.98
CA ALA A 1104 40.74 13.81 49.42
C ALA A 1104 40.15 12.93 48.29
N THR A 1105 39.83 13.50 47.13
CA THR A 1105 39.17 12.77 46.03
C THR A 1105 40.11 11.87 45.24
N ARG A 1106 41.38 12.27 45.12
CA ARG A 1106 42.40 11.69 44.24
C ARG A 1106 41.99 11.64 42.76
N THR A 1107 41.03 12.47 42.35
CA THR A 1107 40.50 12.54 40.98
C THR A 1107 40.21 13.98 40.56
N PHE A 1108 40.28 14.24 39.27
CA PHE A 1108 39.91 15.51 38.63
C PHE A 1108 39.41 15.27 37.18
N VAL A 1109 38.72 16.25 36.60
CA VAL A 1109 38.22 16.21 35.22
C VAL A 1109 39.03 17.17 34.37
N VAL A 1110 39.45 16.74 33.17
CA VAL A 1110 40.25 17.56 32.25
C VAL A 1110 39.35 18.43 31.38
N GLU A 1111 39.15 19.67 31.80
CA GLU A 1111 38.40 20.70 31.05
C GLU A 1111 39.34 21.66 30.29
N ARG A 1112 40.62 21.69 30.69
CA ARG A 1112 41.66 22.62 30.22
C ARG A 1112 43.05 22.03 30.47
N ASP A 1113 44.10 22.69 29.98
CA ASP A 1113 45.48 22.36 30.35
C ASP A 1113 45.66 22.43 31.88
N THR A 1114 46.14 21.34 32.48
CA THR A 1114 46.06 21.10 33.92
C THR A 1114 47.38 20.60 34.49
N GLU A 1115 48.04 21.40 35.33
CA GLU A 1115 49.18 20.94 36.13
C GLU A 1115 48.69 20.29 37.43
N VAL A 1116 49.19 19.09 37.72
CA VAL A 1116 48.96 18.35 38.98
C VAL A 1116 50.18 18.50 39.87
N ILE A 1117 50.03 19.15 41.03
CA ILE A 1117 51.12 19.45 41.97
C ILE A 1117 50.95 18.63 43.24
N ALA A 1118 51.97 17.84 43.59
CA ALA A 1118 52.03 17.11 44.85
C ALA A 1118 53.20 17.59 45.70
N GLN A 1119 52.91 17.97 46.95
CA GLN A 1119 53.91 18.43 47.90
C GLN A 1119 54.10 17.39 49.00
N PHE A 1120 55.33 16.97 49.23
CA PHE A 1120 55.71 16.01 50.27
C PHE A 1120 56.57 16.69 51.34
N ALA A 1121 56.10 16.69 52.59
CA ALA A 1121 56.86 17.19 53.74
C ALA A 1121 57.62 16.04 54.41
N LYS A 1122 58.73 16.32 55.10
CA LYS A 1122 59.31 15.36 56.03
C LYS A 1122 58.33 15.13 57.19
N LYS A 1123 58.31 13.90 57.69
CA LYS A 1123 57.70 13.58 58.98
C LYS A 1123 58.53 14.20 60.09
N VAL A 1124 57.86 14.65 61.15
CA VAL A 1124 58.48 15.10 62.39
C VAL A 1124 58.15 14.12 63.52
N TYR A 1125 59.11 13.93 64.41
CA TYR A 1125 59.06 12.97 65.51
C TYR A 1125 59.50 13.63 66.81
N ARG A 1126 58.91 13.18 67.91
CA ARG A 1126 59.27 13.63 69.26
C ARG A 1126 60.48 12.85 69.78
N VAL A 1127 61.32 13.52 70.57
CA VAL A 1127 62.46 12.93 71.27
C VAL A 1127 62.33 13.24 72.76
N ASP A 1128 62.02 12.21 73.54
CA ASP A 1128 61.86 12.26 74.98
C ASP A 1128 63.20 11.95 75.67
N VAL A 1129 63.67 12.87 76.52
CA VAL A 1129 64.95 12.77 77.26
C VAL A 1129 64.75 12.95 78.77
N PRO A 1130 65.64 12.44 79.63
CA PRO A 1130 65.50 12.60 81.08
C PRO A 1130 65.59 14.07 81.51
N ASN A 1131 64.56 14.56 82.23
CA ASN A 1131 64.49 15.95 82.70
C ASN A 1131 65.61 16.33 83.69
N ALA A 1132 66.23 15.35 84.34
CA ALA A 1132 67.42 15.47 85.18
C ALA A 1132 68.16 14.12 85.20
N LEU A 1133 69.47 14.15 85.47
CA LEU A 1133 70.27 12.98 85.80
C LEU A 1133 70.87 13.14 87.19
N GLU A 1134 70.87 12.08 87.99
CA GLU A 1134 71.60 12.07 89.25
C GLU A 1134 73.09 11.86 88.97
N HIS A 1135 73.96 12.63 89.63
CA HIS A 1135 75.41 12.64 89.44
C HIS A 1135 75.94 12.89 88.01
N ALA A 1136 75.14 13.43 87.09
CA ALA A 1136 75.59 13.85 85.76
C ALA A 1136 74.80 15.04 85.20
N THR A 1137 75.29 15.67 84.14
CA THR A 1137 74.52 16.63 83.30
C THR A 1137 74.39 16.12 81.88
N LEU A 1138 73.22 16.33 81.27
CA LEU A 1138 72.93 16.01 79.87
C LEU A 1138 72.75 17.31 79.06
N ARG A 1139 73.32 17.34 77.86
CA ARG A 1139 73.01 18.33 76.82
C ARG A 1139 72.87 17.61 75.47
N VAL A 1140 71.78 17.89 74.77
CA VAL A 1140 71.56 17.38 73.40
C VAL A 1140 72.05 18.40 72.39
N GLU A 1141 72.77 17.97 71.37
CA GLU A 1141 73.08 18.75 70.17
C GLU A 1141 72.46 18.11 68.92
N GLY A 1142 72.05 18.92 67.95
CA GLY A 1142 71.48 18.47 66.67
C GLY A 1142 70.07 19.03 66.36
N ALA A 1143 69.27 19.32 67.39
CA ALA A 1143 67.97 19.99 67.25
C ALA A 1143 67.77 21.04 68.36
N GLN A 1144 66.93 22.05 68.10
CA GLN A 1144 66.55 23.09 69.09
C GLN A 1144 65.22 22.78 69.79
N ASP A 1145 64.27 22.17 69.07
CA ASP A 1145 62.99 21.71 69.61
C ASP A 1145 62.95 20.17 69.50
N LEU A 1146 62.84 19.50 70.64
CA LEU A 1146 62.75 18.03 70.71
C LEU A 1146 61.31 17.51 70.58
N SER A 1147 60.30 18.38 70.53
CA SER A 1147 58.91 17.98 70.34
C SER A 1147 58.56 17.67 68.88
N ALA A 1148 59.31 18.22 67.91
CA ALA A 1148 59.09 18.07 66.48
C ALA A 1148 60.41 18.05 65.68
N VAL A 1149 61.23 17.01 65.88
CA VAL A 1149 62.50 16.82 65.16
C VAL A 1149 62.24 16.19 63.78
N GLU A 1150 62.85 16.72 62.71
CA GLU A 1150 62.72 16.15 61.37
C GLU A 1150 63.30 14.73 61.26
N TYR A 1151 62.64 13.85 60.49
CA TYR A 1151 63.18 12.55 60.11
C TYR A 1151 64.61 12.65 59.54
N GLY A 1152 65.48 11.77 60.05
CA GLY A 1152 66.88 11.66 59.66
C GLY A 1152 67.83 12.63 60.38
N THR A 1153 67.34 13.48 61.29
CA THR A 1153 68.21 14.38 62.08
C THR A 1153 69.10 13.55 63.01
N GLU A 1154 70.42 13.76 62.97
CA GLU A 1154 71.36 13.16 63.92
C GLU A 1154 71.42 14.00 65.20
N LEU A 1155 71.18 13.36 66.35
CA LEU A 1155 71.32 13.94 67.68
C LEU A 1155 72.53 13.35 68.41
N THR A 1156 73.29 14.20 69.08
CA THR A 1156 74.41 13.83 69.95
C THR A 1156 74.05 14.08 71.40
N LEU A 1157 74.22 13.07 72.27
CA LEU A 1157 74.02 13.17 73.72
C LEU A 1157 75.37 13.45 74.39
N ILE A 1158 75.56 14.67 74.88
CA ILE A 1158 76.74 15.06 75.67
C ILE A 1158 76.40 14.85 77.14
N ILE A 1159 77.05 13.86 77.77
CA ILE A 1159 76.83 13.45 79.16
C ILE A 1159 78.12 13.71 79.95
N THR A 1160 78.03 14.50 81.02
CA THR A 1160 79.18 14.83 81.90
C THR A 1160 78.92 14.33 83.32
N PRO A 1161 79.55 13.23 83.76
CA PRO A 1161 79.48 12.77 85.15
C PRO A 1161 80.15 13.71 86.16
N GLN A 1162 79.74 13.61 87.42
CA GLN A 1162 80.44 14.18 88.57
C GLN A 1162 81.69 13.35 88.92
N ALA A 1163 82.63 13.95 89.67
CA ALA A 1163 83.82 13.25 90.13
C ALA A 1163 83.48 12.00 90.95
N SER A 1164 84.25 10.92 90.76
CA SER A 1164 84.01 9.57 91.31
C SER A 1164 82.81 8.80 90.72
N TYR A 1165 82.20 9.29 89.63
CA TYR A 1165 81.17 8.59 88.87
C TYR A 1165 81.56 8.42 87.41
N LEU A 1166 81.07 7.33 86.80
CA LEU A 1166 81.29 6.96 85.40
C LEU A 1166 79.95 6.66 84.73
N ILE A 1167 79.86 6.85 83.41
CA ILE A 1167 78.69 6.40 82.65
C ILE A 1167 78.71 4.86 82.64
N ASP A 1168 77.57 4.24 82.96
CA ASP A 1168 77.40 2.79 82.93
C ASP A 1168 76.79 2.35 81.61
N GLU A 1169 75.68 2.98 81.21
CA GLU A 1169 74.95 2.66 80.00
C GLU A 1169 74.19 3.89 79.47
N VAL A 1170 74.03 3.97 78.15
CA VAL A 1170 73.13 4.89 77.46
C VAL A 1170 72.27 4.07 76.52
N LYS A 1171 70.97 4.36 76.46
CA LYS A 1171 70.01 3.69 75.58
C LYS A 1171 69.16 4.68 74.80
N VAL A 1172 68.76 4.27 73.60
CA VAL A 1172 67.69 4.92 72.80
C VAL A 1172 66.71 3.83 72.35
N ASN A 1173 65.42 4.01 72.63
CA ASN A 1173 64.37 3.00 72.38
C ASN A 1173 64.77 1.60 72.89
N ASN A 1174 65.26 1.56 74.14
CA ASN A 1174 65.78 0.39 74.86
C ASN A 1174 67.01 -0.31 74.25
N ARG A 1175 67.61 0.23 73.17
CA ARG A 1175 68.83 -0.30 72.55
C ARG A 1175 70.06 0.43 73.10
N PRO A 1176 71.12 -0.28 73.54
CA PRO A 1176 72.36 0.35 73.97
C PRO A 1176 72.98 1.23 72.87
N LEU A 1177 73.65 2.30 73.30
CA LEU A 1177 74.33 3.26 72.45
C LEU A 1177 75.74 3.54 72.99
N ASP A 1178 76.76 3.29 72.18
CA ASP A 1178 78.17 3.48 72.54
C ASP A 1178 78.62 4.95 72.37
N ALA A 1179 79.75 5.30 73.00
CA ALA A 1179 80.37 6.61 72.86
C ALA A 1179 81.14 6.74 71.52
N PRO A 1180 81.03 7.87 70.78
CA PRO A 1180 80.24 9.06 71.08
C PRO A 1180 78.74 8.85 70.81
N TYR A 1181 77.92 9.14 71.82
CA TYR A 1181 76.48 8.82 71.85
C TYR A 1181 75.68 9.58 70.78
N ARG A 1182 75.56 9.01 69.59
CA ARG A 1182 74.93 9.60 68.40
C ARG A 1182 73.86 8.70 67.82
N PHE A 1183 72.68 9.24 67.51
CA PHE A 1183 71.61 8.50 66.86
C PHE A 1183 70.82 9.38 65.88
N SER A 1184 70.24 8.77 64.85
CA SER A 1184 69.34 9.45 63.92
C SER A 1184 67.88 9.27 64.33
N VAL A 1185 67.10 10.33 64.31
CA VAL A 1185 65.66 10.30 64.60
C VAL A 1185 64.90 9.77 63.39
N THR A 1186 64.60 8.47 63.39
CA THR A 1186 63.80 7.79 62.34
C THR A 1186 62.39 7.43 62.80
N GLU A 1187 62.13 7.49 64.11
CA GLU A 1187 60.87 7.22 64.80
C GLU A 1187 60.77 8.12 66.05
N GLN A 1188 59.72 7.99 66.88
CA GLN A 1188 59.73 8.64 68.19
C GLN A 1188 60.82 7.98 69.06
N CYS A 1189 61.68 8.78 69.67
CA CYS A 1189 62.84 8.29 70.43
C CYS A 1189 62.72 8.61 71.92
N THR A 1190 62.90 7.62 72.78
CA THR A 1190 63.07 7.78 74.24
C THR A 1190 64.51 7.47 74.62
N VAL A 1191 65.15 8.37 75.37
CA VAL A 1191 66.54 8.24 75.83
C VAL A 1191 66.57 7.86 77.32
N GLU A 1192 67.38 6.86 77.67
CA GLU A 1192 67.66 6.44 79.05
C GLU A 1192 69.17 6.45 79.30
N ILE A 1193 69.61 6.86 80.49
CA ILE A 1193 71.03 7.02 80.85
C ILE A 1193 71.23 6.52 82.28
N THR A 1194 72.26 5.69 82.50
CA THR A 1194 72.62 5.12 83.80
C THR A 1194 74.06 5.49 84.16
N ILE A 1195 74.27 5.92 85.40
CA ILE A 1195 75.55 6.39 85.96
C ILE A 1195 75.89 5.52 87.17
N LYS A 1196 77.16 5.10 87.31
CA LYS A 1196 77.66 4.28 88.42
C LYS A 1196 78.81 4.94 89.17
N GLN A 1197 78.97 4.58 90.44
CA GLN A 1197 80.08 5.04 91.28
C GLN A 1197 81.34 4.18 91.05
N ASP A 1198 82.50 4.82 90.94
CA ASP A 1198 83.78 4.10 90.83
C ASP A 1198 84.25 3.59 92.19
N THR A 1199 84.78 2.36 92.22
CA THR A 1199 85.07 1.59 93.44
C THR A 1199 86.37 0.75 93.35
N GLY A 1200 87.21 0.99 92.34
CA GLY A 1200 88.47 0.27 92.15
C GLY A 1200 89.57 0.66 93.15
N LEU A 1201 90.12 -0.32 93.88
CA LEU A 1201 91.25 -0.13 94.80
C LEU A 1201 92.60 -0.27 94.10
N THR A 1202 93.38 0.81 94.04
CA THR A 1202 94.76 0.84 93.50
C THR A 1202 95.79 1.20 94.58
N ASP A 1203 96.08 0.22 95.43
CA ASP A 1203 97.22 0.21 96.35
C ASP A 1203 98.57 0.35 95.59
N ILE A 1204 99.68 0.83 96.18
CA ILE A 1204 100.10 0.80 97.59
C ILE A 1204 100.62 2.17 98.05
N ALA A 1205 100.31 2.55 99.29
CA ALA A 1205 100.90 3.73 99.93
C ALA A 1205 102.41 3.56 100.24
N GLY A 1206 103.24 4.40 99.62
CA GLY A 1206 104.58 4.71 100.14
C GLY A 1206 104.56 6.04 100.91
N ALA A 1207 105.31 6.22 101.99
CA ALA A 1207 106.10 5.23 102.72
C ALA A 1207 106.47 5.75 104.13
N GLU A 1208 106.49 4.87 105.12
CA GLU A 1208 107.47 4.98 106.22
C GLU A 1208 108.59 3.92 106.10
N ALA A 1209 108.46 2.91 105.24
CA ALA A 1209 109.51 1.94 104.93
C ALA A 1209 110.11 2.16 103.53
N LEU A 1210 111.43 2.37 103.43
CA LEU A 1210 112.14 2.44 102.16
C LEU A 1210 112.65 1.04 101.77
N ILE A 1211 112.26 0.55 100.59
CA ILE A 1211 112.58 -0.80 100.11
C ILE A 1211 113.27 -0.69 98.75
N TYR A 1212 114.60 -0.88 98.71
CA TYR A 1212 115.43 -0.62 97.52
C TYR A 1212 116.69 -1.52 97.47
N PRO A 1213 117.14 -2.01 96.30
CA PRO A 1213 116.51 -1.89 94.99
C PRO A 1213 115.21 -2.71 94.94
N ASN A 1214 114.32 -2.32 94.03
CA ASN A 1214 113.03 -2.97 93.77
C ASN A 1214 112.60 -2.57 92.34
N PRO A 1215 112.85 -3.40 91.31
CA PRO A 1215 113.26 -4.81 91.36
C PRO A 1215 114.63 -5.09 92.02
N ALA A 1216 114.77 -6.27 92.64
CA ALA A 1216 115.97 -6.73 93.32
C ALA A 1216 116.47 -8.06 92.73
N SER A 1217 117.74 -8.14 92.34
CA SER A 1217 118.32 -9.37 91.76
C SER A 1217 119.21 -10.17 92.71
N HIS A 1218 119.85 -9.51 93.67
CA HIS A 1218 120.79 -10.16 94.58
C HIS A 1218 120.45 -9.90 96.05
N PHE A 1219 120.03 -8.67 96.36
CA PHE A 1219 119.63 -8.24 97.71
C PHE A 1219 118.63 -7.09 97.61
N VAL A 1220 117.80 -6.94 98.63
CA VAL A 1220 116.97 -5.75 98.89
C VAL A 1220 117.43 -5.12 100.21
N ILE A 1221 117.40 -3.80 100.31
CA ILE A 1221 117.65 -3.05 101.55
C ILE A 1221 116.33 -2.45 102.03
N ILE A 1222 116.07 -2.59 103.33
CA ILE A 1222 114.89 -2.07 104.02
C ILE A 1222 115.38 -1.06 105.06
N LYS A 1223 114.89 0.19 105.01
CA LYS A 1223 115.25 1.27 105.94
C LYS A 1223 114.00 1.97 106.49
N HIS A 1224 114.20 2.76 107.55
CA HIS A 1224 113.18 3.57 108.24
C HIS A 1224 112.12 2.74 108.99
N VAL A 1225 112.41 1.46 109.25
CA VAL A 1225 111.54 0.55 110.01
C VAL A 1225 112.12 0.34 111.41
N SER A 1226 111.28 0.46 112.43
CA SER A 1226 111.67 0.29 113.84
C SER A 1226 112.38 -1.06 114.11
N PRO A 1227 113.41 -1.09 114.97
CA PRO A 1227 114.06 -2.32 115.41
C PRO A 1227 113.09 -3.37 115.94
N SER A 1228 113.44 -4.64 115.78
CA SER A 1228 112.61 -5.82 116.11
C SER A 1228 111.29 -5.97 115.34
N THR A 1229 110.92 -5.04 114.44
CA THR A 1229 109.73 -5.22 113.57
C THR A 1229 109.89 -6.48 112.71
N PRO A 1230 108.94 -7.44 112.71
CA PRO A 1230 109.05 -8.66 111.93
C PRO A 1230 108.90 -8.37 110.44
N LEU A 1231 109.74 -9.02 109.64
CA LEU A 1231 109.78 -8.93 108.18
C LEU A 1231 109.45 -10.32 107.60
N ARG A 1232 108.50 -10.43 106.67
CA ARG A 1232 108.22 -11.68 105.95
C ARG A 1232 108.14 -11.44 104.46
N LEU A 1233 108.81 -12.25 103.67
CA LEU A 1233 108.66 -12.28 102.22
C LEU A 1233 107.75 -13.45 101.84
N ARG A 1234 106.72 -13.21 101.03
CA ARG A 1234 105.73 -14.18 100.56
C ARG A 1234 105.63 -14.20 99.04
N THR A 1235 105.28 -15.36 98.48
CA THR A 1235 104.73 -15.47 97.12
C THR A 1235 103.27 -15.01 97.08
N LEU A 1236 102.72 -14.74 95.89
CA LEU A 1236 101.34 -14.22 95.71
C LEU A 1236 100.23 -15.18 96.21
N ASP A 1237 100.52 -16.48 96.28
CA ASP A 1237 99.66 -17.50 96.91
C ASP A 1237 99.66 -17.45 98.45
N GLY A 1238 100.39 -16.49 99.04
CA GLY A 1238 100.48 -16.26 100.47
C GLY A 1238 101.54 -17.08 101.20
N ARG A 1239 102.30 -17.96 100.53
CA ARG A 1239 103.33 -18.78 101.19
C ARG A 1239 104.55 -17.95 101.58
N VAL A 1240 104.90 -17.92 102.87
CA VAL A 1240 106.13 -17.28 103.37
C VAL A 1240 107.36 -18.06 102.86
N VAL A 1241 108.26 -17.36 102.15
CA VAL A 1241 109.52 -17.91 101.63
C VAL A 1241 110.74 -17.49 102.48
N ARG A 1242 110.68 -16.34 103.16
CA ARG A 1242 111.71 -15.88 104.12
C ARG A 1242 111.07 -15.09 105.26
N GLN A 1243 111.63 -15.19 106.47
CA GLN A 1243 111.27 -14.34 107.61
C GLN A 1243 112.53 -13.84 108.33
N ALA A 1244 112.48 -12.59 108.81
CA ALA A 1244 113.52 -11.92 109.58
C ALA A 1244 112.87 -10.92 110.58
N ALA A 1245 113.69 -10.11 111.25
CA ALA A 1245 113.25 -8.92 111.97
C ALA A 1245 114.29 -7.80 111.77
N MET A 1246 113.87 -6.54 111.88
CA MET A 1246 114.80 -5.40 111.77
C MET A 1246 115.85 -5.43 112.91
N PRO A 1247 117.15 -5.22 112.60
CA PRO A 1247 118.17 -5.03 113.62
C PRO A 1247 118.05 -3.64 114.29
N GLU A 1248 118.87 -3.36 115.30
CA GLU A 1248 118.93 -2.04 115.94
C GLU A 1248 119.53 -0.95 115.04
N ALA A 1249 120.35 -1.32 114.07
CA ALA A 1249 120.69 -0.45 112.95
C ALA A 1249 119.45 -0.28 112.05
N ASN A 1250 119.08 0.96 111.71
CA ASN A 1250 117.88 1.33 110.94
C ASN A 1250 117.99 1.00 109.42
N GLU A 1251 118.63 -0.12 109.10
CA GLU A 1251 118.93 -0.61 107.76
C GLU A 1251 119.15 -2.13 107.80
N PHE A 1252 118.32 -2.89 107.07
CA PHE A 1252 118.46 -4.34 106.92
C PHE A 1252 118.65 -4.72 105.44
N ARG A 1253 119.79 -5.33 105.11
CA ARG A 1253 120.11 -5.81 103.76
C ARG A 1253 119.80 -7.31 103.65
N TRP A 1254 118.64 -7.65 103.09
CA TRP A 1254 118.18 -9.02 102.91
C TRP A 1254 118.68 -9.57 101.57
N SER A 1255 119.46 -10.65 101.58
CA SER A 1255 119.78 -11.39 100.35
C SER A 1255 118.52 -12.03 99.76
N VAL A 1256 118.40 -12.01 98.43
CA VAL A 1256 117.28 -12.62 97.67
C VAL A 1256 117.76 -13.42 96.44
N ALA A 1257 119.07 -13.52 96.20
CA ALA A 1257 119.67 -14.12 95.00
C ALA A 1257 119.31 -15.61 94.74
N ASP A 1258 118.87 -16.33 95.78
CA ASP A 1258 118.45 -17.74 95.70
C ASP A 1258 116.94 -17.93 95.45
N LEU A 1259 116.17 -16.84 95.39
CA LEU A 1259 114.74 -16.88 95.10
C LEU A 1259 114.49 -16.79 93.59
N GLY A 1260 113.40 -17.40 93.13
CA GLY A 1260 113.01 -17.34 91.73
C GLY A 1260 112.60 -15.93 91.29
N ARG A 1261 112.84 -15.61 90.02
CA ARG A 1261 112.31 -14.39 89.38
C ARG A 1261 110.79 -14.36 89.48
N GLY A 1262 110.22 -13.21 89.82
CA GLY A 1262 108.77 -13.07 89.96
C GLY A 1262 108.34 -11.98 90.93
N LEU A 1263 107.04 -11.98 91.24
CA LEU A 1263 106.42 -11.00 92.12
C LEU A 1263 106.19 -11.58 93.52
N TYR A 1264 106.64 -10.83 94.52
CA TYR A 1264 106.55 -11.17 95.93
C TYR A 1264 105.88 -10.04 96.73
N ILE A 1265 105.35 -10.40 97.89
CA ILE A 1265 104.82 -9.47 98.89
C ILE A 1265 105.77 -9.49 100.08
N ILE A 1266 106.29 -8.33 100.48
CA ILE A 1266 107.05 -8.19 101.72
C ILE A 1266 106.18 -7.53 102.80
N GLU A 1267 105.80 -8.33 103.79
CA GLU A 1267 105.14 -7.86 105.01
C GLU A 1267 106.18 -7.25 105.95
N ILE A 1268 105.89 -6.05 106.44
CA ILE A 1268 106.66 -5.31 107.43
C ILE A 1268 105.71 -4.98 108.58
N GLY A 1269 105.84 -5.71 109.70
CA GLY A 1269 104.88 -5.65 110.80
C GLY A 1269 103.50 -6.16 110.36
N LEU A 1270 102.57 -5.22 110.10
CA LEU A 1270 101.22 -5.48 109.60
C LEU A 1270 100.96 -4.90 108.19
N GLN A 1271 101.90 -4.15 107.62
CA GLN A 1271 101.78 -3.56 106.28
C GLN A 1271 102.40 -4.48 105.23
N ALA A 1272 101.86 -4.48 104.02
CA ALA A 1272 102.33 -5.30 102.90
C ALA A 1272 102.81 -4.42 101.75
N TYR A 1273 104.04 -4.65 101.29
CA TYR A 1273 104.67 -3.93 100.18
C TYR A 1273 104.97 -4.88 99.02
N LYS A 1274 105.01 -4.34 97.80
CA LYS A 1274 105.34 -5.09 96.57
C LYS A 1274 106.86 -5.21 96.41
N LEU A 1275 107.39 -6.41 96.20
CA LEU A 1275 108.79 -6.64 95.82
C LEU A 1275 108.87 -7.46 94.52
N ILE A 1276 109.61 -6.95 93.53
CA ILE A 1276 109.87 -7.64 92.26
C ILE A 1276 111.28 -8.24 92.31
N LEU A 1277 111.45 -9.49 91.87
CA LEU A 1277 112.76 -10.15 91.76
C LEU A 1277 113.12 -10.43 90.29
N GLU A 1278 114.36 -10.09 89.90
CA GLU A 1278 114.92 -10.12 88.53
C GLU A 1278 116.27 -10.85 88.43
#